data_AF-Q09428-F1
#
_entry.id   AF-Q09428-F1
#
_cell.length_a   1.000
_cell.length_b   1.000
_cell.length_c   1.000
_cell.angle_alpha   90.00
_cell.angle_beta   90.00
_cell.angle_gamma   90.00
#
_symmetry.space_group_name_H-M   'P 1'
#
loop_
_entity.id
_entity.type
_entity.pdbx_description
1 polymer ?
#
loop_
_entity_poly.entity_id
_entity_poly.type
_entity_poly.pdbx_seq_one_letter_code
_entity_poly.pdbx_strand_id
1 'polypeptide(L)'
;MPLAFCGSENHSAAYRVDQGVLNNGCFVDALNVVPHVFLLFITFPILFIGWGSQSSKVHIHHSTWLHFPGHNLRWILTFMLLFVLVCEIAEGILSDGVTESHHLHLYMPAGMAFMAAVTSVVYYHNIETSNFPKLLIALLVYWTLAFITKTIKFVKFLDHAIGFSQLRFCLTGLLVILYGMLLLVEVNVIRVRRYIFFKTPREVKPPEDLQDLGVRFLQPFVNLLSKGTYWWMNAFIKTAHKKPIDLRAIGKLPIAMRALTNYQRLCEAFDAQVRKDIQGTQGARAIWQALSHAFGRRLVLSSTFRILADLLGFAGPLCIFGIVDHLGKENDVFQPKTQFLGVYFVSSQEFLANAYVLAVLLFLALLLQRTFLQASYYVAIETGINLRGAIQTKIYNKIMHLSTSNLSMGEMTAGQICNLVAIDTNQLMWFFFLCPNLWAMPVQIIVGVILLYYILGVSALIGAAVIILLAPVQYFVATKLSQAQRSTLEYSNERLKQTNEMLRGIKLLKLYAWENIFRTRVETTRRKEMTSLRAFAIYTSISIFMNTAIPIAAVLITFVGHVSFFKEADFSPSVAFASLSLFHILVTPLFLLSSVVRSTVKALVSVQKLSEFLSSAEIREEQCAPHEPTPQGPASKYQAVPLRVVNRKRPAREDCRGLTGPLQSLVPSADGDADNCCVQIMGGYFTWTPDGIPTLSNITIRIPRGQLTMIVGQVGCGKSSLLLAALGEMQKVSGAVFWSSLPDSEIGEDPSPERETATDLDIRKRGPVAYASQKPWLLNATVEENIIFESPFNKQRYKMVIEACSLQPDIDILPHGDQTQIGERGINLSGGQRQRISVARALYQHANVVFLDDPFSALDIHLSDHLMQAGILELLRDDKRTVVLVTHKLQYLPHADWIIAMKDGTIQREGTLKDFQRSECQLFEHWKTLMNRQDQELEKETVTERKATEPPQGLSRAMSSRDGLLQDEEEEEEEAAESEEDDNLSSMLHQRAEIPWRACAKYLSSAGILLLSLLVFSQLLKHMVLVAIDYWLAKWTDSALTLTPAARNCSLSQECTLDQTVYAMVFTVLCSLGIVLCLVTSVTVEWTGLKVAKRLHRSLLNRIILAPMRFFETTPLGSILNRFSSDCNTIDQHIPSTLECLSRSTLLCVSALAVISYVTPVFLVALLPLAIVCYFIQKYFRVASRDLQQLDDTTQLPLLSHFAETVEGLTTIRAFRYEARFQQKLLEYTDSNNIASLFLTAANRWLEVRMEYIGACVVLIAAVTSISNSLHRELSAGLVGLGLTYALMVSNYLNWMVRNLADMELQLGAVKRIHGLLKTEAESYEGLLAPSLIPKNWPDQGKIQIQNLSVRYDSSLKPVLKHVNALIAPGQKIGICGRTGSGKSSFSLAFFRMVDTFEGHIIIDGIDIAKLPLHTLRSRLSIILQDPVLFSGTIRFNLDPERKCSDSTLWEALEIAQLKLVVKALPGGLDAIITEGGENFSQGQRQLFCLARAFVRKTSIFIMDEATASIDMATENILQKVVMTAFADRTVVTIAHRVHTILSADLVIVLKRGAILEFDKPEKLLSRKDSVFASFVRADK
;
A
#
# COMPACT_ATOMS: atom_id res chain seq x y z
N MET A 1 -58.63 -39.30 -8.48
CA MET A 1 -58.99 -38.95 -7.09
C MET A 1 -58.77 -37.47 -6.90
N PRO A 2 -59.65 -36.72 -6.19
CA PRO A 2 -59.38 -35.32 -5.89
C PRO A 2 -58.12 -35.19 -5.02
N LEU A 3 -57.45 -34.05 -5.08
CA LEU A 3 -56.39 -33.67 -4.14
C LEU A 3 -56.99 -33.54 -2.73
N ALA A 4 -56.94 -34.62 -1.95
CA ALA A 4 -57.52 -34.67 -0.62
C ALA A 4 -56.47 -34.24 0.43
N PHE A 5 -56.91 -33.49 1.45
CA PHE A 5 -56.01 -33.05 2.52
C PHE A 5 -55.57 -34.26 3.36
N CYS A 6 -56.53 -35.07 3.79
CA CYS A 6 -56.29 -36.40 4.35
C CYS A 6 -56.36 -37.46 3.24
N GLY A 7 -55.89 -38.67 3.52
CA GLY A 7 -56.00 -39.79 2.58
C GLY A 7 -57.44 -40.03 2.12
N SER A 8 -57.62 -40.21 0.80
CA SER A 8 -58.92 -40.56 0.22
C SER A 8 -59.21 -42.06 0.25
N GLU A 9 -58.23 -42.85 0.67
CA GLU A 9 -58.34 -44.28 0.92
C GLU A 9 -59.46 -44.60 1.92
N ASN A 10 -60.09 -45.76 1.73
CA ASN A 10 -61.21 -46.25 2.55
C ASN A 10 -62.41 -45.27 2.63
N HIS A 11 -62.82 -44.69 1.49
CA HIS A 11 -63.93 -43.73 1.43
C HIS A 11 -63.76 -42.53 2.37
N SER A 12 -62.56 -41.93 2.37
CA SER A 12 -62.23 -40.78 3.22
C SER A 12 -62.30 -41.10 4.72
N ALA A 13 -62.02 -42.35 5.13
CA ALA A 13 -62.02 -42.77 6.54
C ALA A 13 -61.07 -41.93 7.41
N ALA A 14 -59.99 -41.39 6.82
CA ALA A 14 -59.05 -40.50 7.49
C ALA A 14 -59.70 -39.19 8.00
N TYR A 15 -60.90 -38.83 7.53
CA TYR A 15 -61.67 -37.69 8.03
C TYR A 15 -62.60 -38.04 9.21
N ARG A 16 -62.72 -39.31 9.62
CA ARG A 16 -63.56 -39.68 10.77
C ARG A 16 -62.96 -39.17 12.07
N VAL A 17 -63.79 -38.57 12.90
CA VAL A 17 -63.37 -37.87 14.14
C VAL A 17 -63.92 -38.58 15.39
N ASP A 18 -64.46 -39.78 15.22
CA ASP A 18 -65.23 -40.50 16.23
C ASP A 18 -64.41 -40.85 17.49
N GLN A 19 -63.09 -41.01 17.34
CA GLN A 19 -62.16 -41.32 18.43
C GLN A 19 -61.59 -40.07 19.12
N GLY A 20 -62.15 -38.90 18.84
CA GLY A 20 -61.74 -37.62 19.37
C GLY A 20 -60.97 -36.77 18.36
N VAL A 21 -61.28 -35.47 18.38
CA VAL A 21 -60.76 -34.49 17.42
C VAL A 21 -59.23 -34.47 17.36
N LEU A 22 -58.57 -34.49 18.51
CA LEU A 22 -57.10 -34.46 18.60
C LEU A 22 -56.44 -35.83 18.38
N ASN A 23 -57.20 -36.93 18.38
CA ASN A 23 -56.67 -38.26 18.13
C ASN A 23 -56.65 -38.59 16.62
N ASN A 24 -57.37 -37.83 15.80
CA ASN A 24 -57.24 -37.91 14.35
C ASN A 24 -55.92 -37.23 13.91
N GLY A 25 -54.97 -38.03 13.43
CA GLY A 25 -53.65 -37.55 12.99
C GLY A 25 -53.72 -36.47 11.90
N CYS A 26 -54.66 -36.59 10.96
CA CYS A 26 -54.85 -35.58 9.91
C CYS A 26 -55.41 -34.26 10.49
N PHE A 27 -56.31 -34.32 11.48
CA PHE A 27 -56.83 -33.12 12.13
C PHE A 27 -55.73 -32.34 12.88
N VAL A 28 -54.81 -33.04 13.54
CA VAL A 28 -53.65 -32.42 14.20
C VAL A 28 -52.77 -31.66 13.20
N ASP A 29 -52.61 -32.19 11.98
CA ASP A 29 -51.89 -31.51 10.91
C ASP A 29 -52.67 -30.32 10.33
N ALA A 30 -54.00 -30.42 10.22
CA ALA A 30 -54.85 -29.26 9.89
C ALA A 30 -54.74 -28.14 10.93
N LEU A 31 -54.65 -28.49 12.21
CA LEU A 31 -54.48 -27.53 13.30
C LEU A 31 -53.13 -26.79 13.22
N ASN A 32 -52.07 -27.44 12.73
CA ASN A 32 -50.77 -26.80 12.50
C ASN A 32 -50.78 -25.79 11.33
N VAL A 33 -51.72 -25.89 10.39
CA VAL A 33 -51.85 -24.92 9.29
C VAL A 33 -52.31 -23.55 9.81
N VAL A 34 -53.16 -23.53 10.84
CA VAL A 34 -53.85 -22.33 11.33
C VAL A 34 -52.90 -21.19 11.73
N PRO A 35 -51.86 -21.38 12.56
CA PRO A 35 -50.96 -20.29 12.97
C PRO A 35 -50.16 -19.70 11.79
N HIS A 36 -49.75 -20.54 10.85
CA HIS A 36 -48.94 -20.13 9.71
C HIS A 36 -49.73 -19.26 8.74
N VAL A 37 -50.96 -19.66 8.45
CA VAL A 37 -51.89 -18.90 7.61
C VAL A 37 -52.29 -17.58 8.31
N PHE A 38 -52.51 -17.62 9.63
CA PHE A 38 -52.78 -16.42 10.43
C PHE A 38 -51.66 -15.37 10.29
N LEU A 39 -50.39 -15.78 10.40
CA LEU A 39 -49.26 -14.86 10.23
C LEU A 39 -49.20 -14.29 8.82
N LEU A 40 -49.40 -15.12 7.79
CA LEU A 40 -49.37 -14.67 6.40
C LEU A 40 -50.43 -13.58 6.16
N PHE A 41 -51.68 -13.84 6.54
CA PHE A 41 -52.76 -12.88 6.30
C PHE A 41 -52.66 -11.60 7.13
N ILE A 42 -52.14 -11.64 8.36
CA ILE A 42 -51.96 -10.42 9.16
C ILE A 42 -50.77 -9.59 8.71
N THR A 43 -49.69 -10.22 8.23
CA THR A 43 -48.44 -9.51 7.87
C THR A 43 -48.42 -8.99 6.44
N PHE A 44 -49.07 -9.65 5.48
CA PHE A 44 -49.05 -9.21 4.08
C PHE A 44 -49.48 -7.75 3.88
N PRO A 45 -50.61 -7.27 4.43
CA PRO A 45 -50.99 -5.86 4.30
C PRO A 45 -49.92 -4.91 4.82
N ILE A 46 -49.29 -5.23 5.94
CA ILE A 46 -48.25 -4.40 6.56
C ILE A 46 -46.98 -4.36 5.69
N LEU A 47 -46.57 -5.52 5.17
CA LEU A 47 -45.43 -5.64 4.27
C LEU A 47 -45.63 -4.84 2.97
N PHE A 48 -46.81 -4.94 2.35
CA PHE A 48 -47.12 -4.19 1.13
C PHE A 48 -47.18 -2.68 1.37
N ILE A 49 -47.73 -2.23 2.50
CA ILE A 49 -47.72 -0.80 2.87
C ILE A 49 -46.28 -0.32 3.07
N GLY A 50 -45.45 -1.08 3.78
CA GLY A 50 -44.03 -0.76 3.97
C GLY A 50 -43.26 -0.66 2.65
N TRP A 51 -43.49 -1.63 1.75
CA TRP A 51 -42.86 -1.64 0.42
C TRP A 51 -43.32 -0.46 -0.45
N GLY A 52 -44.62 -0.15 -0.47
CA GLY A 52 -45.16 1.01 -1.17
C GLY A 52 -44.59 2.33 -0.65
N SER A 53 -44.41 2.46 0.67
CA SER A 53 -43.79 3.63 1.29
C SER A 53 -42.32 3.81 0.87
N GLN A 54 -41.54 2.73 0.86
CA GLN A 54 -40.15 2.75 0.39
C GLN A 54 -40.03 3.07 -1.10
N SER A 55 -40.99 2.60 -1.93
CA SER A 55 -41.03 2.94 -3.35
C SER A 55 -41.36 4.42 -3.60
N SER A 56 -42.13 5.06 -2.71
CA SER A 56 -42.47 6.49 -2.80
C SER A 56 -41.36 7.39 -2.25
N LYS A 57 -40.72 6.99 -1.15
CA LYS A 57 -39.60 7.71 -0.51
C LYS A 57 -38.37 6.81 -0.43
N VAL A 58 -37.59 6.78 -1.51
CA VAL A 58 -36.41 5.90 -1.66
C VAL A 58 -35.26 6.30 -0.71
N HIS A 59 -35.30 7.50 -0.13
CA HIS A 59 -34.25 8.04 0.74
C HIS A 59 -34.43 7.73 2.24
N ILE A 60 -34.97 6.57 2.63
CA ILE A 60 -34.91 6.17 4.04
C ILE A 60 -33.43 5.95 4.40
N HIS A 61 -32.83 6.97 5.02
CA HIS A 61 -31.45 6.95 5.45
C HIS A 61 -31.23 5.82 6.46
N HIS A 62 -30.08 5.16 6.37
CA HIS A 62 -29.60 4.16 7.33
C HIS A 62 -29.49 4.68 8.78
N SER A 63 -29.69 5.99 8.98
CA SER A 63 -29.71 6.67 10.27
C SER A 63 -30.78 6.19 11.24
N THR A 64 -31.81 5.49 10.79
CA THR A 64 -32.88 4.95 11.67
C THR A 64 -32.63 3.52 12.15
N TRP A 65 -31.63 2.82 11.64
CA TRP A 65 -31.46 1.40 11.91
C TRP A 65 -31.06 1.13 13.36
N LEU A 66 -31.83 0.26 14.03
CA LEU A 66 -31.55 -0.15 15.39
C LEU A 66 -31.91 -1.62 15.58
N HIS A 67 -30.90 -2.45 15.83
CA HIS A 67 -31.16 -3.85 16.09
C HIS A 67 -31.84 -4.10 17.44
N PHE A 68 -32.84 -4.97 17.47
CA PHE A 68 -33.45 -5.37 18.73
C PHE A 68 -32.54 -6.33 19.54
N PRO A 69 -32.64 -6.34 20.87
CA PRO A 69 -31.89 -7.26 21.73
C PRO A 69 -32.15 -8.72 21.34
N GLY A 70 -31.10 -9.54 21.19
CA GLY A 70 -31.23 -10.93 20.75
C GLY A 70 -31.31 -11.12 19.22
N HIS A 71 -31.11 -10.06 18.43
CA HIS A 71 -31.15 -10.09 16.95
C HIS A 71 -30.40 -11.27 16.32
N ASN A 72 -29.10 -11.43 16.61
CA ASN A 72 -28.27 -12.47 15.98
C ASN A 72 -28.79 -13.88 16.29
N LEU A 73 -29.18 -14.14 17.54
CA LEU A 73 -29.72 -15.43 17.95
C LEU A 73 -31.03 -15.74 17.23
N ARG A 74 -31.90 -14.74 17.08
CA ARG A 74 -33.16 -14.88 16.32
C ARG A 74 -32.91 -15.34 14.89
N TRP A 75 -31.98 -14.71 14.18
CA TRP A 75 -31.62 -15.09 12.81
C TRP A 75 -31.07 -16.52 12.71
N ILE A 76 -30.17 -16.90 13.63
CA ILE A 76 -29.62 -18.27 13.68
C ILE A 76 -30.72 -19.30 13.90
N LEU A 77 -31.62 -19.05 14.86
CA LEU A 77 -32.76 -19.93 15.14
C LEU A 77 -33.70 -20.02 13.93
N THR A 78 -33.94 -18.93 13.21
CA THR A 78 -34.74 -18.97 11.98
C THR A 78 -34.08 -19.78 10.86
N PHE A 79 -32.75 -19.73 10.71
CA PHE A 79 -32.06 -20.57 9.72
C PHE A 79 -32.12 -22.06 10.09
N MET A 80 -31.93 -22.39 11.37
CA MET A 80 -32.11 -23.77 11.86
C MET A 80 -33.54 -24.24 11.66
N LEU A 81 -34.53 -23.38 11.91
CA LEU A 81 -35.93 -23.66 11.65
C LEU A 81 -36.20 -23.95 10.17
N LEU A 82 -35.71 -23.10 9.26
CA LEU A 82 -35.88 -23.30 7.82
C LEU A 82 -35.25 -24.62 7.37
N PHE A 83 -34.06 -24.97 7.87
CA PHE A 83 -33.40 -26.24 7.57
C PHE A 83 -34.27 -27.44 7.99
N VAL A 84 -34.79 -27.43 9.21
CA VAL A 84 -35.61 -28.53 9.76
C VAL A 84 -36.95 -28.64 9.04
N LEU A 85 -37.56 -27.51 8.66
CA LEU A 85 -38.77 -27.51 7.86
C LEU A 85 -38.55 -28.08 6.46
N VAL A 86 -37.39 -27.82 5.82
CA VAL A 86 -37.04 -28.48 4.56
C VAL A 86 -36.90 -29.99 4.75
N CYS A 87 -36.33 -30.45 5.87
CA CYS A 87 -36.30 -31.87 6.20
C CYS A 87 -37.71 -32.47 6.42
N GLU A 88 -38.63 -31.75 7.09
CA GLU A 88 -40.03 -32.20 7.28
C GLU A 88 -40.79 -32.24 5.94
N ILE A 89 -40.52 -31.30 5.02
CA ILE A 89 -41.07 -31.33 3.65
C ILE A 89 -40.53 -32.55 2.88
N ALA A 90 -39.21 -32.78 2.93
CA ALA A 90 -38.57 -33.89 2.23
C ALA A 90 -39.08 -35.25 2.75
N GLU A 91 -39.24 -35.37 4.07
CA GLU A 91 -39.80 -36.57 4.71
C GLU A 91 -41.29 -36.73 4.39
N GLY A 92 -42.06 -35.64 4.36
CA GLY A 92 -43.47 -35.63 3.95
C GLY A 92 -43.70 -36.10 2.51
N ILE A 93 -42.88 -35.63 1.56
CA ILE A 93 -42.94 -36.05 0.15
C ILE A 93 -42.56 -37.54 0.02
N LEU A 94 -41.55 -37.99 0.76
CA LEU A 94 -41.11 -39.39 0.72
C LEU A 94 -42.16 -40.34 1.33
N SER A 95 -42.83 -39.92 2.40
CA SER A 95 -43.96 -40.67 2.98
C SER A 95 -45.18 -40.74 2.06
N ASP A 96 -45.50 -39.64 1.35
CA ASP A 96 -46.66 -39.55 0.45
C ASP A 96 -46.50 -40.42 -0.80
N GLY A 97 -45.26 -40.52 -1.32
CA GLY A 97 -44.96 -41.23 -2.58
C GLY A 97 -45.15 -42.75 -2.55
N VAL A 98 -45.65 -43.32 -1.45
CA VAL A 98 -45.80 -44.76 -1.23
C VAL A 98 -47.26 -45.21 -1.40
N THR A 99 -48.20 -44.29 -1.21
CA THR A 99 -49.65 -44.54 -1.27
C THR A 99 -50.23 -44.20 -2.64
N GLU A 100 -51.32 -44.86 -3.02
CA GLU A 100 -52.04 -44.53 -4.26
C GLU A 100 -52.77 -43.18 -4.16
N SER A 101 -53.19 -42.79 -2.95
CA SER A 101 -53.82 -41.50 -2.70
C SER A 101 -52.83 -40.45 -2.20
N HIS A 102 -53.05 -39.19 -2.59
CA HIS A 102 -52.28 -38.06 -2.08
C HIS A 102 -52.69 -37.72 -0.65
N HIS A 103 -51.72 -37.73 0.25
CA HIS A 103 -51.79 -37.39 1.66
C HIS A 103 -51.16 -36.01 1.90
N LEU A 104 -51.81 -34.95 1.39
CA LEU A 104 -51.31 -33.57 1.45
C LEU A 104 -50.95 -33.09 2.88
N HIS A 105 -51.64 -33.59 3.91
CA HIS A 105 -51.37 -33.25 5.31
C HIS A 105 -49.91 -33.51 5.76
N LEU A 106 -49.15 -34.36 5.06
CA LEU A 106 -47.77 -34.70 5.42
C LEU A 106 -46.76 -33.59 5.10
N TYR A 107 -46.97 -32.84 4.01
CA TYR A 107 -46.04 -31.79 3.58
C TYR A 107 -46.66 -30.40 3.50
N MET A 108 -47.99 -30.27 3.40
CA MET A 108 -48.68 -28.98 3.30
C MET A 108 -48.50 -28.10 4.56
N PRO A 109 -48.63 -28.63 5.80
CA PRO A 109 -48.33 -27.85 7.01
C PRO A 109 -46.86 -27.41 7.07
N ALA A 110 -45.92 -28.28 6.71
CA ALA A 110 -44.49 -27.97 6.70
C ALA A 110 -44.14 -26.90 5.63
N GLY A 111 -44.75 -26.99 4.45
CA GLY A 111 -44.62 -25.99 3.38
C GLY A 111 -45.17 -24.62 3.78
N MET A 112 -46.34 -24.59 4.43
CA MET A 112 -46.89 -23.33 4.96
C MET A 112 -46.06 -22.79 6.13
N ALA A 113 -45.54 -23.66 6.99
CA ALA A 113 -44.63 -23.29 8.07
C ALA A 113 -43.34 -22.67 7.53
N PHE A 114 -42.80 -23.19 6.42
CA PHE A 114 -41.62 -22.65 5.75
C PHE A 114 -41.90 -21.23 5.25
N MET A 115 -43.01 -21.03 4.53
CA MET A 115 -43.42 -19.70 4.05
C MET A 115 -43.68 -18.73 5.21
N ALA A 116 -44.33 -19.18 6.28
CA ALA A 116 -44.57 -18.37 7.47
C ALA A 116 -43.27 -18.02 8.20
N ALA A 117 -42.30 -18.92 8.28
CA ALA A 117 -40.99 -18.63 8.85
C ALA A 117 -40.24 -17.56 8.03
N VAL A 118 -40.28 -17.64 6.69
CA VAL A 118 -39.69 -16.62 5.79
C VAL A 118 -40.40 -15.28 5.95
N THR A 119 -41.74 -15.24 5.94
CA THR A 119 -42.46 -13.98 6.12
C THR A 119 -42.28 -13.40 7.51
N SER A 120 -42.14 -14.24 8.55
CA SER A 120 -41.85 -13.79 9.91
C SER A 120 -40.53 -13.02 10.02
N VAL A 121 -39.47 -13.48 9.33
CA VAL A 121 -38.16 -12.83 9.37
C VAL A 121 -38.13 -11.55 8.52
N VAL A 122 -38.83 -11.54 7.38
CA VAL A 122 -39.01 -10.33 6.54
C VAL A 122 -39.82 -9.27 7.29
N TYR A 123 -40.89 -9.67 7.97
CA TYR A 123 -41.70 -8.79 8.80
C TYR A 123 -40.90 -8.17 9.95
N TYR A 124 -40.14 -8.99 10.68
CA TYR A 124 -39.25 -8.48 11.71
C TYR A 124 -38.21 -7.50 11.16
N HIS A 125 -37.60 -7.80 10.00
CA HIS A 125 -36.60 -6.92 9.40
C HIS A 125 -37.17 -5.53 9.10
N ASN A 126 -38.37 -5.47 8.50
CA ASN A 126 -39.04 -4.19 8.22
C ASN A 126 -39.33 -3.42 9.52
N ILE A 127 -39.81 -4.09 10.58
CA ILE A 127 -40.04 -3.44 11.88
C ILE A 127 -38.76 -2.92 12.52
N GLU A 128 -37.67 -3.66 12.39
CA GLU A 128 -36.36 -3.28 12.91
C GLU A 128 -35.82 -2.03 12.19
N THR A 129 -36.01 -1.94 10.88
CA THR A 129 -35.63 -0.74 10.10
C THR A 129 -36.50 0.47 10.41
N SER A 130 -37.79 0.27 10.71
CA SER A 130 -38.72 1.34 11.07
C SER A 130 -38.69 1.70 12.56
N ASN A 131 -37.96 0.93 13.39
CA ASN A 131 -37.85 1.08 14.83
C ASN A 131 -39.22 1.14 15.56
N PHE A 132 -40.19 0.30 15.15
CA PHE A 132 -41.55 0.33 15.70
C PHE A 132 -41.93 -0.97 16.44
N PRO A 133 -41.41 -1.19 17.67
CA PRO A 133 -41.51 -2.50 18.34
C PRO A 133 -42.94 -2.95 18.66
N LYS A 134 -43.92 -2.04 18.76
CA LYS A 134 -45.32 -2.40 19.06
C LYS A 134 -45.93 -3.37 18.04
N LEU A 135 -45.47 -3.34 16.78
CA LEU A 135 -45.93 -4.26 15.73
C LEU A 135 -45.42 -5.70 15.91
N LEU A 136 -44.44 -5.94 16.79
CA LEU A 136 -43.98 -7.30 17.14
C LEU A 136 -45.01 -8.11 17.94
N ILE A 137 -46.09 -7.49 18.45
CA ILE A 137 -47.17 -8.20 19.15
C ILE A 137 -47.76 -9.31 18.25
N ALA A 138 -47.96 -9.04 16.96
CA ALA A 138 -48.46 -10.05 16.02
C ALA A 138 -47.54 -11.27 15.95
N LEU A 139 -46.22 -11.05 16.02
CA LEU A 139 -45.23 -12.10 15.97
C LEU A 139 -45.15 -12.90 17.28
N LEU A 140 -45.32 -12.24 18.44
CA LEU A 140 -45.44 -12.91 19.74
C LEU A 140 -46.64 -13.86 19.78
N VAL A 141 -47.81 -13.40 19.32
CA VAL A 141 -49.03 -14.21 19.24
C VAL A 141 -48.83 -15.39 18.31
N TYR A 142 -48.21 -15.16 17.15
CA TYR A 142 -47.87 -16.22 16.21
C TYR A 142 -46.98 -17.30 16.82
N TRP A 143 -45.85 -16.95 17.43
CA TRP A 143 -44.94 -17.96 18.02
C TRP A 143 -45.60 -18.72 19.18
N THR A 144 -46.47 -18.08 19.94
CA THR A 144 -47.25 -18.74 21.00
C THR A 144 -48.22 -19.78 20.41
N LEU A 145 -48.98 -19.41 19.37
CA LEU A 145 -49.90 -20.31 18.68
C LEU A 145 -49.15 -21.47 17.99
N ALA A 146 -48.07 -21.18 17.25
CA ALA A 146 -47.25 -22.18 16.58
C ALA A 146 -46.62 -23.16 17.58
N PHE A 147 -46.16 -22.68 18.73
CA PHE A 147 -45.63 -23.52 19.81
C PHE A 147 -46.71 -24.45 20.39
N ILE A 148 -47.90 -23.94 20.71
CA ILE A 148 -49.01 -24.73 21.27
C ILE A 148 -49.44 -25.83 20.29
N THR A 149 -49.68 -25.46 19.03
CA THR A 149 -50.16 -26.38 17.98
C THR A 149 -49.18 -27.54 17.72
N LYS A 150 -47.88 -27.26 17.57
CA LYS A 150 -46.86 -28.32 17.44
C LYS A 150 -46.67 -29.12 18.74
N THR A 151 -46.84 -28.51 19.91
CA THR A 151 -46.79 -29.25 21.19
C THR A 151 -47.92 -30.28 21.27
N ILE A 152 -49.13 -29.92 20.84
CA ILE A 152 -50.26 -30.86 20.74
C ILE A 152 -49.88 -32.03 19.81
N LYS A 153 -49.30 -31.76 18.63
CA LYS A 153 -48.82 -32.80 17.71
C LYS A 153 -47.78 -33.73 18.36
N PHE A 154 -46.81 -33.16 19.05
CA PHE A 154 -45.75 -33.93 19.71
C PHE A 154 -46.30 -34.85 20.82
N VAL A 155 -47.17 -34.32 21.70
CA VAL A 155 -47.83 -35.11 22.75
C VAL A 155 -48.70 -36.21 22.15
N LYS A 156 -49.41 -35.92 21.06
CA LYS A 156 -50.22 -36.94 20.38
C LYS A 156 -49.39 -38.04 19.72
N PHE A 157 -48.18 -37.74 19.24
CA PHE A 157 -47.28 -38.79 18.80
C PHE A 157 -46.81 -39.70 19.95
N LEU A 158 -46.58 -39.14 21.14
CA LEU A 158 -46.30 -39.93 22.35
C LEU A 158 -47.48 -40.83 22.72
N ASP A 159 -48.71 -40.28 22.70
CA ASP A 159 -49.94 -41.03 23.01
C ASP A 159 -50.15 -42.24 22.06
N HIS A 160 -49.78 -42.09 20.78
CA HIS A 160 -49.89 -43.16 19.76
C HIS A 160 -48.65 -44.07 19.68
N ALA A 161 -47.77 -44.01 20.68
CA ALA A 161 -46.54 -44.81 20.77
C ALA A 161 -45.57 -44.65 19.58
N ILE A 162 -45.58 -43.49 18.92
CA ILE A 162 -44.61 -43.16 17.88
C ILE A 162 -43.32 -42.69 18.57
N GLY A 163 -42.28 -43.51 18.53
CA GLY A 163 -41.01 -43.25 19.20
C GLY A 163 -39.93 -42.59 18.32
N PHE A 164 -38.74 -42.44 18.90
CA PHE A 164 -37.54 -41.88 18.25
C PHE A 164 -37.04 -42.66 17.02
N SER A 165 -37.52 -43.89 16.81
CA SER A 165 -37.21 -44.66 15.60
C SER A 165 -37.74 -44.01 14.33
N GLN A 166 -38.80 -43.18 14.45
CA GLN A 166 -39.46 -42.53 13.33
C GLN A 166 -38.97 -41.08 13.17
N LEU A 167 -38.57 -40.69 11.94
CA LEU A 167 -37.93 -39.40 11.70
C LEU A 167 -38.87 -38.22 12.02
N ARG A 168 -40.15 -38.32 11.65
CA ARG A 168 -41.15 -37.27 11.91
C ARG A 168 -41.30 -36.92 13.39
N PHE A 169 -41.14 -37.91 14.28
CA PHE A 169 -41.17 -37.68 15.72
C PHE A 169 -40.00 -36.80 16.17
N CYS A 170 -38.78 -37.14 15.73
CA CYS A 170 -37.57 -36.36 16.02
C CYS A 170 -37.64 -34.93 15.48
N LEU A 171 -38.06 -34.77 14.21
CA LEU A 171 -38.22 -33.45 13.59
C LEU A 171 -39.26 -32.60 14.32
N THR A 172 -40.40 -33.19 14.70
CA THR A 172 -41.45 -32.49 15.45
C THR A 172 -40.96 -32.03 16.82
N GLY A 173 -40.25 -32.90 17.56
CA GLY A 173 -39.66 -32.54 18.86
C GLY A 173 -38.67 -31.37 18.75
N LEU A 174 -37.83 -31.39 17.70
CA LEU A 174 -36.87 -30.33 17.45
C LEU A 174 -37.55 -29.00 17.07
N LEU A 175 -38.63 -29.04 16.28
CA LEU A 175 -39.43 -27.85 15.96
C LEU A 175 -40.12 -27.24 17.17
N VAL A 176 -40.64 -28.06 18.09
CA VAL A 176 -41.22 -27.58 19.37
C VAL A 176 -40.18 -26.78 20.16
N ILE A 177 -38.94 -27.29 20.25
CA ILE A 177 -37.84 -26.59 20.92
C ILE A 177 -37.51 -25.27 20.20
N LEU A 178 -37.41 -25.28 18.87
CA LEU A 178 -37.11 -24.07 18.10
C LEU A 178 -38.18 -22.99 18.25
N TYR A 179 -39.47 -23.34 18.19
CA TYR A 179 -40.57 -22.41 18.43
C TYR A 179 -40.55 -21.86 19.86
N GLY A 180 -40.28 -22.71 20.85
CA GLY A 180 -40.12 -22.28 22.24
C GLY A 180 -38.94 -21.31 22.44
N MET A 181 -37.79 -21.57 21.81
CA MET A 181 -36.64 -20.68 21.87
C MET A 181 -36.89 -19.34 21.18
N LEU A 182 -37.54 -19.33 20.01
CA LEU A 182 -37.91 -18.11 19.29
C LEU A 182 -38.92 -17.28 20.10
N LEU A 183 -39.90 -17.92 20.73
CA LEU A 183 -40.83 -17.27 21.66
C LEU A 183 -40.07 -16.61 22.83
N LEU A 184 -39.10 -17.29 23.42
CA LEU A 184 -38.28 -16.75 24.50
C LEU A 184 -37.46 -15.52 24.05
N VAL A 185 -36.96 -15.52 22.81
CA VAL A 185 -36.28 -14.36 22.22
C VAL A 185 -37.23 -13.16 22.09
N GLU A 186 -38.47 -13.35 21.62
CA GLU A 186 -39.47 -12.27 21.54
C GLU A 186 -39.82 -11.72 22.93
N VAL A 187 -39.99 -12.60 23.93
CA VAL A 187 -40.20 -12.20 25.33
C VAL A 187 -39.01 -11.40 25.86
N ASN A 188 -37.78 -11.74 25.47
CA ASN A 188 -36.60 -10.96 25.84
C ASN A 188 -36.59 -9.56 25.21
N VAL A 189 -37.07 -9.40 23.97
CA VAL A 189 -37.24 -8.06 23.36
C VAL A 189 -38.22 -7.23 24.18
N ILE A 190 -39.36 -7.81 24.59
CA ILE A 190 -40.36 -7.15 25.46
C ILE A 190 -39.74 -6.73 26.78
N ARG A 191 -38.99 -7.63 27.43
CA ARG A 191 -38.32 -7.36 28.71
C ARG A 191 -37.31 -6.22 28.63
N VAL A 192 -36.49 -6.17 27.57
CA VAL A 192 -35.42 -5.16 27.44
C VAL A 192 -35.93 -3.81 26.94
N ARG A 193 -36.85 -3.80 25.97
CA ARG A 193 -37.40 -2.57 25.36
C ARG A 193 -38.61 -2.02 26.11
N ARG A 194 -39.26 -2.83 26.96
CA ARG A 194 -40.37 -2.43 27.82
C ARG A 194 -41.54 -1.77 27.08
N TYR A 195 -41.80 -2.19 25.85
CA TYR A 195 -42.81 -1.55 24.99
C TYR A 195 -44.23 -2.12 25.16
N ILE A 196 -44.37 -3.26 25.85
CA ILE A 196 -45.66 -3.89 26.20
C ILE A 196 -45.72 -4.05 27.72
N PHE A 197 -46.86 -3.73 28.34
CA PHE A 197 -47.16 -3.88 29.78
C PHE A 197 -46.32 -3.04 30.76
N PHE A 198 -45.35 -2.24 30.31
CA PHE A 198 -44.61 -1.30 31.15
C PHE A 198 -45.03 0.14 30.88
N LYS A 199 -45.15 0.95 31.94
CA LYS A 199 -45.56 2.37 31.84
C LYS A 199 -44.58 3.24 31.04
N THR A 200 -43.28 2.91 31.04
CA THR A 200 -42.23 3.68 30.38
C THR A 200 -41.41 2.80 29.42
N PRO A 201 -41.53 2.99 28.10
CA PRO A 201 -40.71 2.25 27.13
C PRO A 201 -39.25 2.71 27.18
N ARG A 202 -38.32 1.77 27.01
CA ARG A 202 -36.89 2.07 26.94
C ARG A 202 -36.50 2.35 25.49
N GLU A 203 -36.49 3.62 25.14
CA GLU A 203 -35.99 4.08 23.85
C GLU A 203 -34.45 4.07 23.83
N VAL A 204 -33.89 3.53 22.76
CA VAL A 204 -32.44 3.45 22.50
C VAL A 204 -32.22 4.14 21.17
N LYS A 205 -31.25 5.05 21.12
CA LYS A 205 -30.89 5.74 19.88
C LYS A 205 -30.02 4.83 19.01
N PRO A 206 -30.08 4.95 17.67
CA PRO A 206 -29.11 4.32 16.78
C PRO A 206 -27.66 4.69 17.17
N PRO A 207 -26.68 3.81 16.92
CA PRO A 207 -25.25 4.12 17.07
C PRO A 207 -24.85 5.45 16.42
N GLU A 208 -23.91 6.18 17.02
CA GLU A 208 -23.42 7.47 16.51
C GLU A 208 -22.85 7.34 15.09
N ASP A 209 -22.22 6.21 14.77
CA ASP A 209 -21.72 5.89 13.42
C ASP A 209 -22.82 5.94 12.35
N LEU A 210 -24.04 5.46 12.64
CA LEU A 210 -25.15 5.49 11.68
C LEU A 210 -25.77 6.88 11.54
N GLN A 211 -25.53 7.77 12.50
CA GLN A 211 -25.98 9.17 12.46
C GLN A 211 -25.03 10.04 11.63
N ASP A 212 -23.74 9.65 11.52
CA ASP A 212 -22.78 10.28 10.62
C ASP A 212 -23.01 9.80 9.17
N LEU A 213 -23.62 10.67 8.35
CA LEU A 213 -23.87 10.41 6.92
C LEU A 213 -22.59 10.12 6.12
N GLY A 214 -21.42 10.44 6.67
CA GLY A 214 -20.13 10.09 6.10
C GLY A 214 -19.81 8.59 6.16
N VAL A 215 -20.43 7.79 7.03
CA VAL A 215 -20.11 6.36 7.20
C VAL A 215 -20.85 5.51 6.17
N ARG A 216 -20.15 5.13 5.09
CA ARG A 216 -20.72 4.27 4.02
C ARG A 216 -20.37 2.79 4.19
N PHE A 217 -19.41 2.45 5.05
CA PHE A 217 -19.07 1.08 5.38
C PHE A 217 -20.00 0.54 6.47
N LEU A 218 -21.12 -0.06 6.04
CA LEU A 218 -22.24 -0.42 6.92
C LEU A 218 -22.14 -1.82 7.54
N GLN A 219 -21.16 -2.64 7.14
CA GLN A 219 -21.04 -4.06 7.52
C GLN A 219 -21.18 -4.36 9.03
N PRO A 220 -20.69 -3.55 9.99
CA PRO A 220 -20.88 -3.83 11.42
C PRO A 220 -22.34 -3.72 11.89
N PHE A 221 -23.16 -2.92 11.20
CA PHE A 221 -24.49 -2.50 11.64
C PHE A 221 -25.64 -3.14 10.86
N VAL A 222 -25.35 -3.99 9.89
CA VAL A 222 -26.40 -4.72 9.14
C VAL A 222 -26.79 -6.02 9.82
N ASN A 223 -27.96 -6.55 9.41
CA ASN A 223 -28.48 -7.81 9.91
C ASN A 223 -27.56 -9.01 9.58
N LEU A 224 -27.76 -10.13 10.26
CA LEU A 224 -26.87 -11.29 10.12
C LEU A 224 -26.81 -11.84 8.67
N LEU A 225 -27.93 -11.83 7.95
CA LEU A 225 -27.98 -12.27 6.55
C LEU A 225 -27.16 -11.35 5.64
N SER A 226 -27.31 -10.03 5.76
CA SER A 226 -26.53 -9.05 4.98
C SER A 226 -25.05 -9.09 5.36
N LYS A 227 -24.71 -9.38 6.63
CA LYS A 227 -23.33 -9.62 7.06
C LYS A 227 -22.69 -10.83 6.38
N GLY A 228 -23.43 -11.93 6.27
CA GLY A 228 -22.95 -13.17 5.63
C GLY A 228 -22.95 -13.12 4.11
N THR A 229 -23.90 -12.40 3.49
CA THR A 229 -24.08 -12.34 2.03
C THR A 229 -23.59 -11.05 1.38
N TYR A 230 -23.06 -10.13 2.18
CA TYR A 230 -22.58 -8.81 1.79
C TYR A 230 -23.63 -8.02 0.98
N TRP A 231 -24.91 -8.13 1.35
CA TRP A 231 -25.99 -7.56 0.55
C TRP A 231 -25.91 -6.02 0.42
N TRP A 232 -25.48 -5.33 1.48
CA TRP A 232 -25.29 -3.88 1.49
C TRP A 232 -24.31 -3.39 0.40
N MET A 233 -23.36 -4.24 -0.01
CA MET A 233 -22.35 -3.92 -1.01
C MET A 233 -22.95 -3.75 -2.43
N ASN A 234 -24.12 -4.34 -2.69
CA ASN A 234 -24.80 -4.23 -3.99
C ASN A 234 -25.02 -2.77 -4.43
N ALA A 235 -25.43 -1.90 -3.49
CA ALA A 235 -25.68 -0.50 -3.79
C ALA A 235 -24.38 0.24 -4.16
N PHE A 236 -23.30 -0.04 -3.42
CA PHE A 236 -21.99 0.56 -3.67
C PHE A 236 -21.40 0.10 -5.01
N ILE A 237 -21.36 -1.20 -5.29
CA ILE A 237 -20.80 -1.76 -6.53
C ILE A 237 -21.60 -1.29 -7.76
N LYS A 238 -22.94 -1.23 -7.68
CA LYS A 238 -23.77 -0.71 -8.77
C LYS A 238 -23.52 0.79 -9.02
N THR A 239 -23.19 1.55 -7.98
CA THR A 239 -22.81 2.96 -8.08
C THR A 239 -21.43 3.13 -8.70
N ALA A 240 -20.46 2.30 -8.30
CA ALA A 240 -19.10 2.25 -8.86
C ALA A 240 -19.10 1.97 -10.38
N HIS A 241 -20.09 1.23 -10.88
CA HIS A 241 -20.24 1.05 -12.33
C HIS A 241 -20.62 2.35 -13.06
N LYS A 242 -21.36 3.25 -12.41
CA LYS A 242 -21.82 4.51 -12.99
C LYS A 242 -20.80 5.63 -12.81
N LYS A 243 -20.26 5.81 -11.60
CA LYS A 243 -19.29 6.85 -11.20
C LYS A 243 -18.02 6.18 -10.66
N PRO A 244 -16.81 6.70 -10.97
CA PRO A 244 -15.58 6.12 -10.43
C PRO A 244 -15.57 6.28 -8.91
N ILE A 245 -14.80 5.43 -8.22
CA ILE A 245 -14.68 5.48 -6.76
C ILE A 245 -13.59 6.49 -6.39
N ASP A 246 -13.97 7.59 -5.75
CA ASP A 246 -13.07 8.56 -5.12
C ASP A 246 -13.04 8.36 -3.59
N LEU A 247 -12.09 9.01 -2.90
CA LEU A 247 -12.01 8.98 -1.42
C LEU A 247 -13.29 9.49 -0.77
N ARG A 248 -13.92 10.51 -1.36
CA ARG A 248 -15.19 11.08 -0.88
C ARG A 248 -16.34 10.07 -1.00
N ALA A 249 -16.37 9.22 -2.03
CA ALA A 249 -17.40 8.20 -2.20
C ALA A 249 -17.28 7.02 -1.25
N ILE A 250 -16.12 6.83 -0.61
CA ILE A 250 -15.89 5.80 0.38
C ILE A 250 -16.33 6.26 1.78
N GLY A 251 -16.11 7.54 2.09
CA GLY A 251 -16.53 8.13 3.36
C GLY A 251 -15.65 7.75 4.55
N LYS A 252 -16.22 7.79 5.76
CA LYS A 252 -15.49 7.56 7.03
C LYS A 252 -15.61 6.12 7.53
N LEU A 253 -14.61 5.70 8.31
CA LEU A 253 -14.63 4.43 9.04
C LEU A 253 -15.59 4.47 10.24
N PRO A 254 -16.29 3.35 10.52
CA PRO A 254 -16.94 3.14 11.80
C PRO A 254 -15.95 3.27 12.96
N ILE A 255 -16.38 3.83 14.09
CA ILE A 255 -15.55 4.05 15.30
C ILE A 255 -14.79 2.78 15.70
N ALA A 256 -15.44 1.61 15.61
CA ALA A 256 -14.84 0.33 15.98
C ALA A 256 -13.57 -0.04 15.18
N MET A 257 -13.37 0.55 13.99
CA MET A 257 -12.28 0.25 13.05
C MET A 257 -11.27 1.38 12.90
N ARG A 258 -11.50 2.53 13.54
CA ARG A 258 -10.56 3.66 13.49
C ARG A 258 -9.24 3.33 14.16
N ALA A 259 -8.15 3.86 13.62
CA ALA A 259 -6.80 3.63 14.12
C ALA A 259 -6.66 4.02 15.59
N LEU A 260 -7.26 5.14 16.01
CA LEU A 260 -7.22 5.62 17.40
C LEU A 260 -7.87 4.63 18.39
N THR A 261 -9.05 4.10 18.08
CA THR A 261 -9.78 3.16 18.94
C THR A 261 -9.03 1.84 19.07
N ASN A 262 -8.47 1.34 17.98
CA ASN A 262 -7.67 0.12 17.99
C ASN A 262 -6.32 0.32 18.71
N TYR A 263 -5.71 1.51 18.59
CA TYR A 263 -4.51 1.89 19.33
C TYR A 263 -4.76 1.95 20.85
N GLN A 264 -5.86 2.58 21.30
CA GLN A 264 -6.24 2.61 22.71
C GLN A 264 -6.43 1.21 23.29
N ARG A 265 -7.17 0.34 22.59
CA ARG A 265 -7.37 -1.06 22.99
C ARG A 265 -6.03 -1.82 23.09
N LEU A 266 -5.11 -1.56 22.18
CA LEU A 266 -3.78 -2.17 22.20
C LEU A 266 -2.95 -1.65 23.38
N CYS A 267 -2.97 -0.34 23.67
CA CYS A 267 -2.28 0.23 24.82
C CYS A 267 -2.83 -0.29 26.15
N GLU A 268 -4.15 -0.36 26.33
CA GLU A 268 -4.77 -0.97 27.52
C GLU A 268 -4.31 -2.42 27.72
N ALA A 269 -4.18 -3.18 26.62
CA ALA A 269 -3.67 -4.55 26.66
C ALA A 269 -2.18 -4.60 27.02
N PHE A 270 -1.36 -3.69 26.48
CA PHE A 270 0.06 -3.58 26.85
C PHE A 270 0.24 -3.22 28.32
N ASP A 271 -0.45 -2.19 28.81
CA ASP A 271 -0.37 -1.73 30.20
C ASP A 271 -0.81 -2.83 31.17
N ALA A 272 -1.86 -3.58 30.81
CA ALA A 272 -2.31 -4.73 31.59
C ALA A 272 -1.28 -5.87 31.65
N GLN A 273 -0.44 -6.05 30.62
CA GLN A 273 0.66 -7.04 30.64
C GLN A 273 1.88 -6.52 31.38
N VAL A 274 2.27 -5.26 31.17
CA VAL A 274 3.39 -4.63 31.89
C VAL A 274 3.15 -4.63 33.40
N ARG A 275 1.90 -4.42 33.86
CA ARG A 275 1.54 -4.52 35.28
C ARG A 275 1.64 -5.95 35.84
N LYS A 276 1.56 -6.98 35.01
CA LYS A 276 1.65 -8.40 35.41
C LYS A 276 3.10 -8.89 35.41
N ASP A 277 3.88 -8.46 34.44
CA ASP A 277 5.30 -8.82 34.33
C ASP A 277 6.16 -7.91 35.22
N ILE A 278 6.40 -8.39 36.46
CA ILE A 278 7.31 -7.76 37.45
C ILE A 278 8.75 -7.61 36.88
N GLN A 279 9.09 -8.29 35.78
CA GLN A 279 10.43 -8.38 35.21
C GLN A 279 10.80 -7.31 34.15
N GLY A 280 10.07 -6.19 34.05
CA GLY A 280 10.59 -4.94 33.46
C GLY A 280 11.03 -4.98 31.98
N THR A 281 10.72 -6.04 31.23
CA THR A 281 11.18 -6.20 29.84
C THR A 281 9.98 -6.21 28.91
N GLN A 282 9.84 -5.15 28.10
CA GLN A 282 8.91 -5.08 26.96
C GLN A 282 9.38 -6.03 25.83
N GLY A 283 9.50 -7.32 26.12
CA GLY A 283 10.01 -8.31 25.18
C GLY A 283 8.96 -8.75 24.16
N ALA A 284 9.42 -9.44 23.11
CA ALA A 284 8.57 -9.97 22.03
C ALA A 284 7.39 -10.82 22.55
N ARG A 285 7.56 -11.49 23.70
CA ARG A 285 6.48 -12.26 24.36
C ARG A 285 5.36 -11.36 24.88
N ALA A 286 5.68 -10.22 25.50
CA ALA A 286 4.70 -9.26 25.99
C ALA A 286 3.87 -8.67 24.83
N ILE A 287 4.51 -8.37 23.70
CA ILE A 287 3.82 -7.92 22.47
C ILE A 287 2.83 -8.98 21.99
N TRP A 288 3.26 -10.25 21.88
CA TRP A 288 2.36 -11.34 21.47
C TRP A 288 1.17 -11.51 22.41
N GLN A 289 1.40 -11.43 23.72
CA GLN A 289 0.33 -11.52 24.71
C GLN A 289 -0.62 -10.33 24.63
N ALA A 290 -0.12 -9.10 24.45
CA ALA A 290 -0.94 -7.91 24.26
C ALA A 290 -1.80 -7.99 23.00
N LEU A 291 -1.21 -8.41 21.85
CA LEU A 291 -1.95 -8.61 20.60
C LEU A 291 -3.05 -9.68 20.76
N SER A 292 -2.73 -10.80 21.42
CA SER A 292 -3.69 -11.86 21.69
C SER A 292 -4.84 -11.39 22.60
N HIS A 293 -4.55 -10.54 23.59
CA HIS A 293 -5.54 -10.01 24.49
C HIS A 293 -6.47 -8.99 23.80
N ALA A 294 -5.91 -8.11 22.98
CA ALA A 294 -6.65 -7.06 22.27
C ALA A 294 -7.54 -7.61 21.14
N PHE A 295 -7.05 -8.58 20.38
CA PHE A 295 -7.70 -9.03 19.13
C PHE A 295 -8.16 -10.50 19.15
N GLY A 296 -7.74 -11.30 20.14
CA GLY A 296 -7.97 -12.75 20.16
C GLY A 296 -9.45 -13.17 20.14
N ARG A 297 -10.36 -12.37 20.72
CA ARG A 297 -11.81 -12.70 20.71
C ARG A 297 -12.38 -12.80 19.28
N ARG A 298 -11.95 -11.91 18.38
CA ARG A 298 -12.40 -11.91 16.97
C ARG A 298 -11.71 -13.02 16.19
N LEU A 299 -10.45 -13.30 16.51
CA LEU A 299 -9.70 -14.37 15.88
C LEU A 299 -10.26 -15.76 16.19
N VAL A 300 -10.62 -16.01 17.46
CA VAL A 300 -11.31 -17.25 17.87
C VAL A 300 -12.64 -17.41 17.14
N LEU A 301 -13.42 -16.33 17.00
CA LEU A 301 -14.67 -16.36 16.23
C LEU A 301 -14.44 -16.76 14.76
N SER A 302 -13.41 -16.19 14.12
CA SER A 302 -13.03 -16.55 12.75
C SER A 302 -12.64 -18.02 12.64
N SER A 303 -11.83 -18.54 13.58
CA SER A 303 -11.44 -19.95 13.62
C SER A 303 -12.63 -20.88 13.84
N THR A 304 -13.61 -20.52 14.67
CA THR A 304 -14.83 -21.30 14.85
C THR A 304 -15.62 -21.42 13.55
N PHE A 305 -15.82 -20.32 12.82
CA PHE A 305 -16.47 -20.36 11.51
C PHE A 305 -15.68 -21.19 10.50
N ARG A 306 -14.35 -21.12 10.55
CA ARG A 306 -13.50 -21.91 9.67
C ARG A 306 -13.68 -23.41 9.91
N ILE A 307 -13.60 -23.86 11.16
CA ILE A 307 -13.76 -25.27 11.53
C ILE A 307 -15.15 -25.78 11.14
N LEU A 308 -16.21 -24.99 11.39
CA LEU A 308 -17.56 -25.35 10.97
C LEU A 308 -17.68 -25.48 9.45
N ALA A 309 -17.06 -24.57 8.69
CA ALA A 309 -17.02 -24.66 7.23
C ALA A 309 -16.23 -25.88 6.74
N ASP A 310 -15.12 -26.24 7.39
CA ASP A 310 -14.33 -27.41 7.00
C ASP A 310 -15.10 -28.72 7.27
N LEU A 311 -15.80 -28.80 8.41
CA LEU A 311 -16.68 -29.94 8.73
C LEU A 311 -17.84 -30.08 7.73
N LEU A 312 -18.51 -28.97 7.39
CA LEU A 312 -19.56 -28.96 6.37
C LEU A 312 -19.01 -29.29 4.96
N GLY A 313 -17.74 -29.02 4.70
CA GLY A 313 -17.09 -29.36 3.43
C GLY A 313 -17.00 -30.86 3.17
N PHE A 314 -16.90 -31.67 4.22
CA PHE A 314 -16.90 -33.13 4.10
C PHE A 314 -18.29 -33.72 3.80
N ALA A 315 -19.37 -32.96 3.98
CA ALA A 315 -20.70 -33.40 3.58
C ALA A 315 -20.79 -33.63 2.06
N GLY A 316 -19.99 -32.91 1.26
CA GLY A 316 -19.95 -33.04 -0.20
C GLY A 316 -19.66 -34.48 -0.66
N PRO A 317 -18.45 -35.01 -0.40
CA PRO A 317 -18.09 -36.37 -0.77
C PRO A 317 -19.00 -37.45 -0.17
N LEU A 318 -19.47 -37.26 1.07
CA LEU A 318 -20.38 -38.20 1.72
C LEU A 318 -21.75 -38.26 1.04
N CYS A 319 -22.29 -37.12 0.59
CA CYS A 319 -23.52 -37.11 -0.20
C CYS A 319 -23.32 -37.74 -1.57
N ILE A 320 -22.16 -37.52 -2.23
CA ILE A 320 -21.85 -38.20 -3.50
C ILE A 320 -21.80 -39.71 -3.30
N PHE A 321 -21.13 -40.20 -2.25
CA PHE A 321 -21.09 -41.61 -1.90
C PHE A 321 -22.51 -42.19 -1.78
N GLY A 322 -23.37 -41.56 -0.97
CA GLY A 322 -24.75 -42.02 -0.75
C GLY A 322 -25.63 -41.97 -2.02
N ILE A 323 -25.53 -40.90 -2.82
CA ILE A 323 -26.30 -40.77 -4.06
C ILE A 323 -25.91 -41.86 -5.07
N VAL A 324 -24.61 -42.07 -5.28
CA VAL A 324 -24.11 -43.03 -6.27
C VAL A 324 -24.32 -44.48 -5.79
N ASP A 325 -24.19 -44.75 -4.49
CA ASP A 325 -24.47 -46.08 -3.91
C ASP A 325 -25.95 -46.45 -4.02
N HIS A 326 -26.84 -45.48 -3.81
CA HIS A 326 -28.28 -45.67 -3.98
C HIS A 326 -28.64 -45.97 -5.44
N LEU A 327 -28.04 -45.26 -6.40
CA LEU A 327 -28.29 -45.48 -7.83
C LEU A 327 -27.65 -46.76 -8.37
N GLY A 328 -26.58 -47.24 -7.74
CA GLY A 328 -25.86 -48.45 -8.17
C GLY A 328 -26.51 -49.76 -7.74
N LYS A 329 -27.38 -49.74 -6.73
CA LYS A 329 -28.14 -50.91 -6.26
C LYS A 329 -29.48 -50.95 -6.99
N GLU A 330 -29.70 -51.97 -7.82
CA GLU A 330 -30.94 -52.15 -8.58
C GLU A 330 -32.16 -52.13 -7.65
N ASN A 331 -32.97 -51.06 -7.78
CA ASN A 331 -34.40 -50.91 -7.43
C ASN A 331 -35.00 -51.79 -6.31
N ASP A 332 -34.28 -52.03 -5.21
CA ASP A 332 -34.94 -52.46 -3.97
C ASP A 332 -35.85 -51.30 -3.55
N VAL A 333 -37.12 -51.41 -3.94
CA VAL A 333 -38.16 -50.41 -3.76
C VAL A 333 -38.20 -50.05 -2.29
N PHE A 334 -37.64 -48.89 -1.94
CA PHE A 334 -37.60 -48.35 -0.59
C PHE A 334 -39.03 -47.97 -0.18
N GLN A 335 -39.82 -48.96 0.22
CA GLN A 335 -41.08 -48.77 0.89
C GLN A 335 -40.80 -48.56 2.37
N PRO A 336 -41.24 -47.43 2.99
CA PRO A 336 -41.14 -47.25 4.42
C PRO A 336 -41.85 -48.41 5.12
N LYS A 337 -41.11 -49.10 5.98
CA LYS A 337 -41.60 -50.36 6.57
C LYS A 337 -42.68 -50.18 7.63
N THR A 338 -42.84 -48.96 8.15
CA THR A 338 -43.66 -48.71 9.33
C THR A 338 -44.89 -47.87 9.01
N GLN A 339 -46.05 -48.46 9.25
CA GLN A 339 -47.36 -47.82 9.14
C GLN A 339 -47.96 -47.63 10.53
N PHE A 340 -48.30 -46.38 10.88
CA PHE A 340 -49.03 -46.04 12.10
C PHE A 340 -50.27 -45.23 11.72
N LEU A 341 -51.44 -45.58 12.28
CA LEU A 341 -52.71 -44.88 12.01
C LEU A 341 -53.07 -44.79 10.51
N GLY A 342 -52.64 -45.76 9.71
CA GLY A 342 -52.82 -45.75 8.26
C GLY A 342 -51.80 -44.91 7.48
N VAL A 343 -50.91 -44.19 8.15
CA VAL A 343 -49.89 -43.32 7.54
C VAL A 343 -48.51 -43.98 7.61
N TYR A 344 -47.76 -43.91 6.52
CA TYR A 344 -46.37 -44.39 6.47
C TYR A 344 -45.41 -43.38 7.10
N PHE A 345 -44.57 -43.87 8.01
CA PHE A 345 -43.48 -43.10 8.62
C PHE A 345 -42.14 -43.60 8.12
N VAL A 346 -41.29 -42.66 7.72
CA VAL A 346 -39.95 -42.94 7.17
C VAL A 346 -38.94 -42.98 8.32
N SER A 347 -38.06 -43.98 8.31
CA SER A 347 -36.94 -44.07 9.24
C SER A 347 -35.79 -43.13 8.83
N SER A 348 -34.92 -42.77 9.78
CA SER A 348 -33.77 -41.91 9.49
C SER A 348 -32.79 -42.52 8.46
N GLN A 349 -32.68 -43.85 8.43
CA GLN A 349 -31.84 -44.57 7.46
C GLN A 349 -32.42 -44.49 6.04
N GLU A 350 -33.72 -44.73 5.88
CA GLU A 350 -34.41 -44.64 4.59
C GLU A 350 -34.36 -43.20 4.05
N PHE A 351 -34.51 -42.20 4.93
CA PHE A 351 -34.42 -40.79 4.57
C PHE A 351 -33.02 -40.40 4.05
N LEU A 352 -31.96 -40.80 4.75
CA LEU A 352 -30.58 -40.49 4.37
C LEU A 352 -30.05 -41.39 3.24
N ALA A 353 -30.75 -42.47 2.88
CA ALA A 353 -30.42 -43.30 1.73
C ALA A 353 -31.02 -42.76 0.42
N ASN A 354 -32.07 -41.93 0.47
CA ASN A 354 -32.73 -41.43 -0.73
C ASN A 354 -31.89 -40.40 -1.50
N ALA A 355 -31.70 -40.62 -2.80
CA ALA A 355 -30.84 -39.78 -3.64
C ALA A 355 -31.32 -38.32 -3.76
N TYR A 356 -32.63 -38.06 -3.91
CA TYR A 356 -33.14 -36.70 -4.02
C TYR A 356 -33.01 -35.93 -2.70
N VAL A 357 -33.26 -36.61 -1.57
CA VAL A 357 -33.06 -36.02 -0.23
C VAL A 357 -31.60 -35.65 -0.02
N LEU A 358 -30.67 -36.55 -0.34
CA LEU A 358 -29.23 -36.28 -0.27
C LEU A 358 -28.81 -35.12 -1.18
N ALA A 359 -29.39 -34.98 -2.38
CA ALA A 359 -29.10 -33.86 -3.27
C ALA A 359 -29.53 -32.50 -2.68
N VAL A 360 -30.69 -32.44 -2.02
CA VAL A 360 -31.17 -31.22 -1.34
C VAL A 360 -30.32 -30.93 -0.08
N LEU A 361 -29.99 -31.96 0.71
CA LEU A 361 -29.11 -31.81 1.87
C LEU A 361 -27.71 -31.33 1.46
N LEU A 362 -27.17 -31.85 0.35
CA LEU A 362 -25.92 -31.39 -0.23
C LEU A 362 -25.97 -29.91 -0.59
N PHE A 363 -27.04 -29.47 -1.26
CA PHE A 363 -27.24 -28.05 -1.60
C PHE A 363 -27.26 -27.15 -0.35
N LEU A 364 -28.00 -27.53 0.69
CA LEU A 364 -28.08 -26.77 1.94
C LEU A 364 -26.74 -26.75 2.70
N ALA A 365 -26.05 -27.89 2.75
CA ALA A 365 -24.73 -28.01 3.36
C ALA A 365 -23.72 -27.09 2.66
N LEU A 366 -23.72 -27.06 1.31
CA LEU A 366 -22.85 -26.19 0.54
C LEU A 366 -23.15 -24.70 0.78
N LEU A 367 -24.41 -24.27 0.78
CA LEU A 367 -24.74 -22.87 1.07
C LEU A 367 -24.20 -22.43 2.44
N LEU A 368 -24.38 -23.26 3.47
CA LEU A 368 -23.92 -22.97 4.82
C LEU A 368 -22.39 -23.02 4.92
N GLN A 369 -21.75 -24.04 4.34
CA GLN A 369 -20.31 -24.20 4.26
C GLN A 369 -19.65 -22.94 3.69
N ARG A 370 -20.13 -22.51 2.52
CA ARG A 370 -19.58 -21.37 1.79
C ARG A 370 -19.81 -20.06 2.54
N THR A 371 -20.98 -19.87 3.13
CA THR A 371 -21.26 -18.68 3.95
C THR A 371 -20.33 -18.57 5.16
N PHE A 372 -20.13 -19.67 5.91
CA PHE A 372 -19.23 -19.67 7.07
C PHE A 372 -17.77 -19.50 6.67
N LEU A 373 -17.35 -20.09 5.55
CA LEU A 373 -16.01 -19.90 5.02
C LEU A 373 -15.74 -18.42 4.72
N GLN A 374 -16.68 -17.74 4.05
CA GLN A 374 -16.54 -16.33 3.70
C GLN A 374 -16.60 -15.40 4.92
N ALA A 375 -17.48 -15.70 5.87
CA ALA A 375 -17.54 -14.98 7.15
C ALA A 375 -16.23 -15.14 7.95
N SER A 376 -15.65 -16.34 7.98
CA SER A 376 -14.35 -16.61 8.62
C SER A 376 -13.25 -15.74 8.03
N TYR A 377 -13.11 -15.75 6.70
CA TYR A 377 -12.11 -14.96 5.99
C TYR A 377 -12.27 -13.46 6.25
N TYR A 378 -13.49 -12.93 6.20
CA TYR A 378 -13.75 -11.53 6.48
C TYR A 378 -13.36 -11.11 7.91
N VAL A 379 -13.74 -11.90 8.92
CA VAL A 379 -13.41 -11.58 10.32
C VAL A 379 -11.90 -11.62 10.56
N ALA A 380 -11.19 -12.55 9.92
CA ALA A 380 -9.72 -12.61 9.97
C ALA A 380 -9.08 -11.37 9.33
N ILE A 381 -9.56 -10.97 8.15
CA ILE A 381 -9.04 -9.81 7.42
C ILE A 381 -9.33 -8.50 8.16
N GLU A 382 -10.57 -8.30 8.64
CA GLU A 382 -10.95 -7.15 9.45
C GLU A 382 -10.03 -7.01 10.68
N THR A 383 -9.77 -8.12 11.37
CA THR A 383 -8.89 -8.14 12.56
C THR A 383 -7.45 -7.79 12.20
N GLY A 384 -6.92 -8.30 11.08
CA GLY A 384 -5.58 -7.97 10.60
C GLY A 384 -5.41 -6.50 10.19
N ILE A 385 -6.42 -5.89 9.54
CA ILE A 385 -6.38 -4.47 9.16
C ILE A 385 -6.44 -3.58 10.43
N ASN A 386 -7.29 -3.92 11.38
CA ASN A 386 -7.36 -3.22 12.68
C ASN A 386 -6.02 -3.29 13.44
N LEU A 387 -5.33 -4.43 13.37
CA LEU A 387 -3.99 -4.62 13.92
C LEU A 387 -2.96 -3.74 13.21
N ARG A 388 -2.99 -3.68 11.87
CA ARG A 388 -2.10 -2.81 11.07
C ARG A 388 -2.23 -1.36 11.53
N GLY A 389 -3.45 -0.84 11.63
CA GLY A 389 -3.71 0.53 12.10
C GLY A 389 -3.21 0.78 13.52
N ALA A 390 -3.44 -0.15 14.46
CA ALA A 390 -2.98 0.00 15.84
C ALA A 390 -1.44 -0.01 15.96
N ILE A 391 -0.77 -0.88 15.22
CA ILE A 391 0.69 -1.00 15.24
C ILE A 391 1.36 0.18 14.55
N GLN A 392 0.83 0.66 13.43
CA GLN A 392 1.34 1.87 12.77
C GLN A 392 1.28 3.08 13.70
N THR A 393 0.16 3.29 14.40
CA THR A 393 0.04 4.34 15.41
C THR A 393 0.99 4.12 16.60
N LYS A 394 1.19 2.88 17.05
CA LYS A 394 2.13 2.56 18.15
C LYS A 394 3.59 2.81 17.74
N ILE A 395 3.99 2.41 16.53
CA ILE A 395 5.31 2.69 15.95
C ILE A 395 5.52 4.20 15.87
N TYR A 396 4.54 4.94 15.34
CA TYR A 396 4.64 6.39 15.22
C TYR A 396 4.72 7.08 16.58
N ASN A 397 3.93 6.66 17.57
CA ASN A 397 4.04 7.18 18.93
C ASN A 397 5.44 6.91 19.51
N LYS A 398 6.05 5.75 19.22
CA LYS A 398 7.44 5.48 19.59
C LYS A 398 8.43 6.41 18.87
N ILE A 399 8.25 6.68 17.57
CA ILE A 399 9.09 7.62 16.80
C ILE A 399 9.11 9.00 17.46
N MET A 400 7.96 9.51 17.93
CA MET A 400 7.87 10.80 18.61
C MET A 400 8.76 10.87 19.87
N HIS A 401 8.98 9.75 20.56
CA HIS A 401 9.76 9.70 21.81
C HIS A 401 11.17 9.11 21.62
N LEU A 402 11.52 8.67 20.40
CA LEU A 402 12.79 8.01 20.10
C LEU A 402 13.96 8.98 20.29
N SER A 403 15.04 8.52 20.96
CA SER A 403 16.25 9.33 21.11
C SER A 403 16.92 9.61 19.76
N THR A 404 17.35 10.85 19.54
CA THR A 404 18.03 11.29 18.31
C THR A 404 19.36 10.57 18.09
N SER A 405 19.97 10.05 19.16
CA SER A 405 21.21 9.27 19.07
C SER A 405 21.06 7.97 18.27
N ASN A 406 19.91 7.30 18.36
CA ASN A 406 19.66 6.06 17.62
C ASN A 406 19.65 6.32 16.09
N LEU A 407 19.22 7.52 15.67
CA LEU A 407 19.23 7.95 14.27
C LEU A 407 20.63 8.42 13.85
N SER A 408 21.27 9.27 14.66
CA SER A 408 22.56 9.89 14.33
C SER A 408 23.73 8.90 14.34
N MET A 409 23.71 7.90 15.23
CA MET A 409 24.73 6.86 15.30
C MET A 409 24.52 5.75 14.26
N GLY A 410 23.45 5.82 13.46
CA GLY A 410 23.17 4.88 12.38
C GLY A 410 22.68 3.50 12.84
N GLU A 411 22.36 3.31 14.13
CA GLU A 411 21.73 2.07 14.60
C GLU A 411 20.39 1.85 13.91
N MET A 412 19.62 2.93 13.72
CA MET A 412 18.34 2.91 13.03
C MET A 412 18.27 4.03 11.99
N THR A 413 18.19 3.67 10.71
CA THR A 413 18.01 4.62 9.61
C THR A 413 16.54 4.87 9.32
N ALA A 414 16.20 6.05 8.76
CA ALA A 414 14.84 6.34 8.30
C ALA A 414 14.31 5.28 7.32
N GLY A 415 15.18 4.76 6.44
CA GLY A 415 14.86 3.66 5.54
C GLY A 415 14.49 2.35 6.26
N GLN A 416 15.17 2.00 7.36
CA GLN A 416 14.81 0.83 8.17
C GLN A 416 13.46 1.00 8.86
N ILE A 417 13.15 2.20 9.36
CA ILE A 417 11.85 2.49 9.99
C ILE A 417 10.73 2.45 8.95
N CYS A 418 10.93 3.05 7.77
CA CYS A 418 9.96 2.97 6.67
C CYS A 418 9.73 1.52 6.22
N ASN A 419 10.79 0.70 6.20
CA ASN A 419 10.69 -0.72 5.90
C ASN A 419 9.93 -1.50 6.99
N LEU A 420 10.16 -1.18 8.27
CA LEU A 420 9.42 -1.75 9.40
C LEU A 420 7.90 -1.48 9.24
N VAL A 421 7.53 -0.27 8.85
CA VAL A 421 6.14 0.11 8.58
C VAL A 421 5.61 -0.58 7.31
N ALA A 422 6.33 -0.54 6.19
CA ALA A 422 5.84 -1.03 4.91
C ALA A 422 5.80 -2.57 4.78
N ILE A 423 6.79 -3.26 5.34
CA ILE A 423 6.96 -4.72 5.17
C ILE A 423 6.57 -5.47 6.44
N ASP A 424 7.14 -5.13 7.60
CA ASP A 424 6.97 -5.94 8.81
C ASP A 424 5.52 -5.83 9.37
N THR A 425 4.89 -4.65 9.35
CA THR A 425 3.46 -4.55 9.74
C THR A 425 2.53 -5.31 8.78
N ASN A 426 2.81 -5.27 7.48
CA ASN A 426 2.05 -6.00 6.47
C ASN A 426 2.23 -7.53 6.63
N GLN A 427 3.43 -8.03 6.95
CA GLN A 427 3.65 -9.44 7.24
C GLN A 427 2.86 -9.92 8.45
N LEU A 428 2.77 -9.09 9.50
CA LEU A 428 1.98 -9.39 10.68
C LEU A 428 0.47 -9.37 10.40
N MET A 429 0.00 -8.42 9.58
CA MET A 429 -1.37 -8.40 9.06
C MET A 429 -1.70 -9.69 8.30
N TRP A 430 -0.85 -10.12 7.36
CA TRP A 430 -1.02 -11.36 6.59
C TRP A 430 -1.02 -12.62 7.47
N PHE A 431 -0.24 -12.63 8.55
CA PHE A 431 -0.31 -13.71 9.54
C PHE A 431 -1.68 -13.77 10.20
N PHE A 432 -2.28 -12.64 10.58
CA PHE A 432 -3.64 -12.61 11.14
C PHE A 432 -4.70 -13.06 10.13
N PHE A 433 -4.52 -12.76 8.84
CA PHE A 433 -5.41 -13.26 7.79
C PHE A 433 -5.39 -14.79 7.68
N LEU A 434 -4.20 -15.39 7.86
CA LEU A 434 -3.98 -16.84 7.72
C LEU A 434 -4.07 -17.60 9.04
N CYS A 435 -4.13 -16.93 10.19
CA CYS A 435 -4.11 -17.57 11.49
C CYS A 435 -5.22 -18.63 11.69
N PRO A 436 -6.48 -18.43 11.25
CA PRO A 436 -7.51 -19.48 11.34
C PRO A 436 -7.12 -20.78 10.62
N ASN A 437 -6.35 -20.68 9.53
CA ASN A 437 -5.89 -21.85 8.79
C ASN A 437 -4.89 -22.68 9.60
N LEU A 438 -4.11 -22.07 10.50
CA LEU A 438 -3.15 -22.78 11.34
C LEU A 438 -3.85 -23.78 12.28
N TRP A 439 -5.07 -23.46 12.72
CA TRP A 439 -5.87 -24.35 13.59
C TRP A 439 -6.76 -25.28 12.78
N ALA A 440 -7.35 -24.81 11.69
CA ALA A 440 -8.36 -25.56 10.96
C ALA A 440 -7.78 -26.54 9.91
N MET A 441 -6.68 -26.21 9.24
CA MET A 441 -6.08 -27.11 8.23
C MET A 441 -5.64 -28.45 8.82
N PRO A 442 -5.00 -28.54 10.02
CA PRO A 442 -4.71 -29.82 10.65
C PRO A 442 -5.97 -30.67 10.90
N VAL A 443 -7.05 -30.04 11.38
CA VAL A 443 -8.34 -30.72 11.62
C VAL A 443 -8.91 -31.22 10.29
N GLN A 444 -8.88 -30.40 9.24
CA GLN A 444 -9.33 -30.76 7.91
C GLN A 444 -8.53 -31.95 7.34
N ILE A 445 -7.20 -31.95 7.48
CA ILE A 445 -6.36 -33.06 6.99
C ILE A 445 -6.67 -34.35 7.77
N ILE A 446 -6.72 -34.29 9.11
CA ILE A 446 -6.99 -35.47 9.95
C ILE A 446 -8.35 -36.07 9.63
N VAL A 447 -9.41 -35.26 9.62
CA VAL A 447 -10.77 -35.74 9.32
C VAL A 447 -10.87 -36.27 7.88
N GLY A 448 -10.26 -35.59 6.92
CA GLY A 448 -10.27 -36.02 5.52
C GLY A 448 -9.55 -37.36 5.30
N VAL A 449 -8.43 -37.61 5.98
CA VAL A 449 -7.72 -38.90 5.91
C VAL A 449 -8.53 -40.01 6.59
N ILE A 450 -9.16 -39.71 7.74
CA ILE A 450 -10.04 -40.67 8.43
C ILE A 450 -11.22 -41.06 7.53
N LEU A 451 -11.88 -40.09 6.90
CA LEU A 451 -12.99 -40.35 5.97
C LEU A 451 -12.54 -41.15 4.74
N LEU A 452 -11.38 -40.83 4.18
CA LEU A 452 -10.81 -41.55 3.05
C LEU A 452 -10.52 -43.02 3.40
N TYR A 453 -9.98 -43.27 4.60
CA TYR A 453 -9.76 -44.63 5.12
C TYR A 453 -11.06 -45.41 5.29
N TYR A 454 -12.13 -44.78 5.82
CA TYR A 454 -13.43 -45.45 5.93
C TYR A 454 -14.06 -45.81 4.57
N ILE A 455 -13.79 -45.04 3.51
CA ILE A 455 -14.37 -45.26 2.18
C ILE A 455 -13.58 -46.30 1.37
N LEU A 456 -12.25 -46.27 1.40
CA LEU A 456 -11.40 -47.06 0.48
C LEU A 456 -10.52 -48.12 1.20
N GLY A 457 -10.51 -48.13 2.52
CA GLY A 457 -9.67 -49.02 3.33
C GLY A 457 -8.18 -48.63 3.32
N VAL A 458 -7.30 -49.63 3.43
CA VAL A 458 -5.85 -49.42 3.60
C VAL A 458 -5.21 -48.70 2.42
N SER A 459 -5.74 -48.87 1.20
CA SER A 459 -5.24 -48.20 0.00
C SER A 459 -5.29 -46.67 0.09
N ALA A 460 -6.27 -46.11 0.81
CA ALA A 460 -6.37 -44.67 1.09
C ALA A 460 -5.15 -44.11 1.80
N LEU A 461 -4.53 -44.89 2.71
CA LEU A 461 -3.39 -44.43 3.49
C LEU A 461 -2.16 -44.23 2.60
N ILE A 462 -2.04 -45.01 1.51
CA ILE A 462 -0.97 -44.83 0.53
C ILE A 462 -1.16 -43.50 -0.21
N GLY A 463 -2.38 -43.25 -0.71
CA GLY A 463 -2.74 -41.98 -1.34
C GLY A 463 -2.52 -40.78 -0.43
N ALA A 464 -3.04 -40.87 0.80
CA ALA A 464 -2.88 -39.84 1.82
C ALA A 464 -1.39 -39.57 2.14
N ALA A 465 -0.55 -40.61 2.23
CA ALA A 465 0.88 -40.46 2.46
C ALA A 465 1.56 -39.69 1.31
N VAL A 466 1.22 -39.99 0.05
CA VAL A 466 1.74 -39.27 -1.12
C VAL A 466 1.37 -37.78 -1.08
N ILE A 467 0.14 -37.45 -0.71
CA ILE A 467 -0.31 -36.05 -0.64
C ILE A 467 0.28 -35.36 0.61
N ILE A 468 0.45 -36.03 1.74
CA ILE A 468 1.13 -35.45 2.91
C ILE A 468 2.59 -35.12 2.59
N LEU A 469 3.26 -35.94 1.76
CA LEU A 469 4.61 -35.65 1.26
C LEU A 469 4.69 -34.39 0.38
N LEU A 470 3.58 -33.89 -0.17
CA LEU A 470 3.53 -32.61 -0.89
C LEU A 470 3.94 -31.43 0.02
N ALA A 471 3.49 -31.42 1.27
CA ALA A 471 3.70 -30.28 2.16
C ALA A 471 5.19 -29.96 2.42
N PRO A 472 6.07 -30.92 2.80
CA PRO A 472 7.49 -30.64 2.98
C PRO A 472 8.20 -30.31 1.67
N VAL A 473 7.84 -30.98 0.56
CA VAL A 473 8.42 -30.69 -0.77
C VAL A 473 8.07 -29.26 -1.19
N GLN A 474 6.81 -28.88 -1.05
CA GLN A 474 6.32 -27.54 -1.36
C GLN A 474 6.98 -26.50 -0.45
N TYR A 475 7.17 -26.78 0.84
CA TYR A 475 7.91 -25.90 1.75
C TYR A 475 9.37 -25.70 1.30
N PHE A 476 10.06 -26.76 0.87
CA PHE A 476 11.43 -26.69 0.36
C PHE A 476 11.51 -25.86 -0.92
N VAL A 477 10.66 -26.15 -1.91
CA VAL A 477 10.58 -25.41 -3.18
C VAL A 477 10.29 -23.94 -2.90
N ALA A 478 9.33 -23.66 -2.03
CA ALA A 478 8.98 -22.31 -1.68
C ALA A 478 10.17 -21.61 -0.97
N THR A 479 10.93 -22.28 -0.11
CA THR A 479 12.11 -21.69 0.56
C THR A 479 13.19 -21.31 -0.47
N LYS A 480 13.44 -22.19 -1.45
CA LYS A 480 14.35 -21.88 -2.57
C LYS A 480 13.83 -20.77 -3.48
N LEU A 481 12.53 -20.72 -3.73
CA LEU A 481 11.87 -19.61 -4.42
C LEU A 481 12.09 -18.28 -3.69
N SER A 482 11.96 -18.25 -2.36
CA SER A 482 12.24 -17.06 -1.55
C SER A 482 13.71 -16.65 -1.57
N GLN A 483 14.64 -17.61 -1.61
CA GLN A 483 16.07 -17.33 -1.73
C GLN A 483 16.40 -16.73 -3.11
N ALA A 484 15.84 -17.30 -4.18
CA ALA A 484 15.98 -16.78 -5.54
C ALA A 484 15.38 -15.36 -5.64
N GLN A 485 14.18 -15.15 -5.11
CA GLN A 485 13.51 -13.84 -5.10
C GLN A 485 14.34 -12.77 -4.37
N ARG A 486 14.96 -13.09 -3.23
CA ARG A 486 15.86 -12.15 -2.52
C ARG A 486 17.05 -11.74 -3.39
N SER A 487 17.74 -12.71 -3.99
CA SER A 487 18.87 -12.41 -4.89
C SER A 487 18.44 -11.62 -6.14
N THR A 488 17.24 -11.87 -6.68
CA THR A 488 16.68 -11.09 -7.79
C THR A 488 16.43 -9.64 -7.38
N LEU A 489 15.86 -9.41 -6.19
CA LEU A 489 15.60 -8.07 -5.68
C LEU A 489 16.90 -7.28 -5.44
N GLU A 490 17.97 -7.93 -4.96
CA GLU A 490 19.29 -7.30 -4.79
C GLU A 490 19.85 -6.81 -6.14
N TYR A 491 19.87 -7.67 -7.18
CA TYR A 491 20.31 -7.26 -8.52
C TYR A 491 19.39 -6.22 -9.17
N SER A 492 18.08 -6.28 -8.90
CA SER A 492 17.12 -5.29 -9.39
C SER A 492 17.35 -3.93 -8.74
N ASN A 493 17.61 -3.87 -7.43
CA ASN A 493 17.97 -2.63 -6.74
C ASN A 493 19.27 -2.02 -7.29
N GLU A 494 20.30 -2.85 -7.53
CA GLU A 494 21.54 -2.39 -8.17
C GLU A 494 21.28 -1.83 -9.58
N ARG A 495 20.45 -2.52 -10.38
CA ARG A 495 20.04 -2.04 -11.71
C ARG A 495 19.28 -0.71 -11.62
N LEU A 496 18.35 -0.58 -10.68
CA LEU A 496 17.56 0.64 -10.50
C LEU A 496 18.42 1.81 -10.07
N LYS A 497 19.37 1.59 -9.17
CA LYS A 497 20.38 2.57 -8.77
C LYS A 497 21.17 3.08 -9.99
N GLN A 498 21.72 2.17 -10.80
CA GLN A 498 22.43 2.51 -12.03
C GLN A 498 21.53 3.22 -13.06
N THR A 499 20.25 2.83 -13.15
CA THR A 499 19.28 3.47 -14.05
C THR A 499 18.94 4.90 -13.57
N ASN A 500 18.77 5.11 -12.26
CA ASN A 500 18.54 6.42 -11.67
C ASN A 500 19.73 7.36 -11.91
N GLU A 501 20.96 6.89 -11.67
CA GLU A 501 22.17 7.68 -11.97
C GLU A 501 22.27 8.05 -13.45
N MET A 502 21.98 7.10 -14.36
CA MET A 502 21.97 7.33 -15.80
C MET A 502 20.93 8.39 -16.18
N LEU A 503 19.71 8.32 -15.62
CA LEU A 503 18.63 9.25 -15.93
C LEU A 503 18.88 10.65 -15.33
N ARG A 504 19.38 10.74 -14.09
CA ARG A 504 19.78 12.03 -13.47
C ARG A 504 20.87 12.74 -14.26
N GLY A 505 21.84 11.98 -14.78
CA GLY A 505 22.93 12.50 -15.61
C GLY A 505 22.66 12.49 -17.11
N ILE A 506 21.40 12.31 -17.56
CA ILE A 506 21.10 12.05 -18.98
C ILE A 506 21.63 13.17 -19.89
N LYS A 507 21.45 14.45 -19.49
CA LYS A 507 21.94 15.62 -20.24
C LYS A 507 23.44 15.50 -20.55
N LEU A 508 24.24 15.18 -19.53
CA LEU A 508 25.67 14.97 -19.67
C LEU A 508 25.99 13.76 -20.56
N LEU A 509 25.30 12.64 -20.36
CA LEU A 509 25.50 11.42 -21.16
C LEU A 509 25.23 11.67 -22.65
N LYS A 510 24.18 12.44 -22.98
CA LYS A 510 23.87 12.80 -24.36
C LYS A 510 24.97 13.68 -24.94
N LEU A 511 25.36 14.75 -24.23
CA LEU A 511 26.37 15.71 -24.69
C LEU A 511 27.72 15.06 -25.01
N TYR A 512 28.12 14.04 -24.26
CA TYR A 512 29.37 13.30 -24.48
C TYR A 512 29.23 12.08 -25.42
N ALA A 513 28.02 11.75 -25.88
CA ALA A 513 27.67 10.53 -26.61
C ALA A 513 27.94 9.21 -25.84
N TRP A 514 27.81 9.22 -24.51
CA TRP A 514 28.07 8.07 -23.62
C TRP A 514 26.86 7.16 -23.39
N GLU A 515 25.72 7.51 -23.98
CA GLU A 515 24.45 6.78 -23.91
C GLU A 515 24.61 5.25 -24.11
N ASN A 516 25.33 4.82 -25.15
CA ASN A 516 25.52 3.40 -25.46
C ASN A 516 26.38 2.65 -24.43
N ILE A 517 27.32 3.36 -23.78
CA ILE A 517 28.21 2.78 -22.75
C ILE A 517 27.39 2.50 -21.50
N PHE A 518 26.60 3.49 -21.06
CA PHE A 518 25.73 3.35 -19.90
C PHE A 518 24.58 2.37 -20.15
N ARG A 519 24.04 2.35 -21.38
CA ARG A 519 23.11 1.29 -21.83
C ARG A 519 23.71 -0.10 -21.60
N THR A 520 24.95 -0.31 -22.05
CA THR A 520 25.63 -1.61 -21.94
C THR A 520 25.88 -1.98 -20.48
N ARG A 521 26.17 -1.00 -19.62
CA ARG A 521 26.32 -1.20 -18.16
C ARG A 521 25.00 -1.68 -17.54
N VAL A 522 23.88 -0.99 -17.79
CA VAL A 522 22.55 -1.39 -17.32
C VAL A 522 22.14 -2.75 -17.89
N GLU A 523 22.40 -3.02 -19.18
CA GLU A 523 22.13 -4.33 -19.81
C GLU A 523 22.96 -5.47 -19.20
N THR A 524 24.16 -5.19 -18.68
CA THR A 524 25.01 -6.19 -18.03
C THR A 524 24.47 -6.56 -16.65
N THR A 525 24.03 -5.57 -15.87
CA THR A 525 23.35 -5.79 -14.59
C THR A 525 22.01 -6.51 -14.79
N ARG A 526 21.23 -6.11 -15.80
CA ARG A 526 20.00 -6.81 -16.19
C ARG A 526 20.24 -8.26 -16.63
N ARG A 527 21.40 -8.59 -17.20
CA ARG A 527 21.77 -9.98 -17.52
C ARG A 527 21.99 -10.81 -16.25
N LYS A 528 22.66 -10.27 -15.23
CA LYS A 528 22.80 -10.93 -13.92
C LYS A 528 21.44 -11.13 -13.25
N GLU A 529 20.61 -10.08 -13.24
CA GLU A 529 19.24 -10.16 -12.76
C GLU A 529 18.45 -11.26 -13.49
N MET A 530 18.56 -11.35 -14.82
CA MET A 530 17.88 -12.37 -15.63
C MET A 530 18.35 -13.80 -15.32
N THR A 531 19.61 -14.00 -14.90
CA THR A 531 20.08 -15.32 -14.44
C THR A 531 19.43 -15.73 -13.11
N SER A 532 19.24 -14.78 -12.19
CA SER A 532 18.51 -15.01 -10.94
C SER A 532 17.00 -15.22 -11.20
N LEU A 533 16.40 -14.43 -12.09
CA LEU A 533 15.01 -14.62 -12.54
C LEU A 533 14.80 -15.98 -13.20
N ARG A 534 15.78 -16.52 -13.93
CA ARG A 534 15.72 -17.87 -14.47
C ARG A 534 15.62 -18.92 -13.37
N ALA A 535 16.39 -18.77 -12.28
CA ALA A 535 16.29 -19.65 -11.12
C ALA A 535 14.93 -19.52 -10.42
N PHE A 536 14.43 -18.28 -10.26
CA PHE A 536 13.09 -18.01 -9.74
C PHE A 536 12.01 -18.73 -10.58
N ALA A 537 12.03 -18.57 -11.90
CA ALA A 537 11.09 -19.18 -12.83
C ALA A 537 11.12 -20.72 -12.79
N ILE A 538 12.30 -21.33 -12.61
CA ILE A 538 12.43 -22.79 -12.41
C ILE A 538 11.71 -23.22 -11.13
N TYR A 539 11.95 -22.54 -10.00
CA TYR A 539 11.29 -22.89 -8.74
C TYR A 539 9.77 -22.63 -8.78
N THR A 540 9.31 -21.59 -9.47
CA THR A 540 7.89 -21.33 -9.71
C THR A 540 7.27 -22.43 -10.57
N SER A 541 7.93 -22.84 -11.66
CA SER A 541 7.50 -23.95 -12.52
C SER A 541 7.40 -25.27 -11.76
N ILE A 542 8.36 -25.57 -10.87
CA ILE A 542 8.31 -26.76 -9.99
C ILE A 542 7.13 -26.65 -9.02
N SER A 543 6.89 -25.49 -8.42
CA SER A 543 5.74 -25.27 -7.52
C SER A 543 4.40 -25.50 -8.24
N ILE A 544 4.24 -24.97 -9.45
CA ILE A 544 3.03 -25.16 -10.27
C ILE A 544 2.87 -26.63 -10.66
N PHE A 545 3.96 -27.28 -11.07
CA PHE A 545 3.98 -28.70 -11.39
C PHE A 545 3.56 -29.56 -10.19
N MET A 546 4.14 -29.35 -9.00
CA MET A 546 3.81 -30.12 -7.80
C MET A 546 2.33 -29.96 -7.42
N ASN A 547 1.79 -28.74 -7.50
CA ASN A 547 0.39 -28.47 -7.20
C ASN A 547 -0.59 -29.19 -8.15
N THR A 548 -0.19 -29.46 -9.39
CA THR A 548 -1.06 -30.07 -10.41
C THR A 548 -0.82 -31.57 -10.59
N ALA A 549 0.42 -32.05 -10.44
CA ALA A 549 0.80 -33.43 -10.70
C ALA A 549 0.63 -34.36 -9.50
N ILE A 550 0.89 -33.90 -8.26
CA ILE A 550 0.78 -34.76 -7.07
C ILE A 550 -0.65 -35.30 -6.85
N PRO A 551 -1.73 -34.52 -7.03
CA PRO A 551 -3.09 -35.07 -6.94
C PRO A 551 -3.32 -36.22 -7.92
N ILE A 552 -2.84 -36.08 -9.17
CA ILE A 552 -2.96 -37.12 -10.21
C ILE A 552 -2.17 -38.37 -9.80
N ALA A 553 -0.94 -38.18 -9.31
CA ALA A 553 -0.10 -39.29 -8.85
C ALA A 553 -0.71 -40.01 -7.63
N ALA A 554 -1.29 -39.27 -6.69
CA ALA A 554 -1.96 -39.85 -5.52
C ALA A 554 -3.16 -40.69 -5.94
N VAL A 555 -4.03 -40.15 -6.81
CA VAL A 555 -5.19 -40.88 -7.36
C VAL A 555 -4.74 -42.15 -8.09
N LEU A 556 -3.71 -42.05 -8.94
CA LEU A 556 -3.12 -43.19 -9.65
C LEU A 556 -2.69 -44.31 -8.69
N ILE A 557 -1.83 -43.97 -7.73
CA ILE A 557 -1.26 -44.95 -6.78
C ILE A 557 -2.35 -45.56 -5.91
N THR A 558 -3.36 -44.77 -5.53
CA THR A 558 -4.44 -45.24 -4.65
C THR A 558 -5.32 -46.27 -5.37
N PHE A 559 -5.82 -45.97 -6.57
CA PHE A 559 -6.73 -46.87 -7.28
C PHE A 559 -6.03 -48.09 -7.87
N VAL A 560 -4.82 -47.93 -8.43
CA VAL A 560 -4.02 -49.07 -8.89
C VAL A 560 -3.59 -49.94 -7.70
N GLY A 561 -3.23 -49.31 -6.58
CA GLY A 561 -2.95 -49.96 -5.29
C GLY A 561 -4.11 -50.84 -4.82
N HIS A 562 -5.31 -50.26 -4.78
CA HIS A 562 -6.53 -50.94 -4.37
C HIS A 562 -6.83 -52.19 -5.21
N VAL A 563 -6.83 -52.06 -6.54
CA VAL A 563 -7.22 -53.15 -7.45
C VAL A 563 -6.10 -54.18 -7.64
N SER A 564 -4.84 -53.76 -7.76
CA SER A 564 -3.74 -54.66 -8.11
C SER A 564 -3.08 -55.32 -6.90
N PHE A 565 -2.91 -54.56 -5.80
CA PHE A 565 -2.14 -55.02 -4.63
C PHE A 565 -3.04 -55.55 -3.52
N PHE A 566 -4.07 -54.80 -3.12
CA PHE A 566 -4.91 -55.22 -1.99
C PHE A 566 -5.95 -56.24 -2.41
N LYS A 567 -6.52 -56.15 -3.63
CA LYS A 567 -7.62 -57.03 -4.10
C LYS A 567 -8.79 -57.14 -3.10
N GLU A 568 -8.89 -56.19 -2.18
CA GLU A 568 -9.85 -56.15 -1.08
C GLU A 568 -10.93 -55.11 -1.41
N ALA A 569 -12.19 -55.54 -1.28
CA ALA A 569 -13.43 -54.82 -1.62
C ALA A 569 -13.66 -54.57 -3.12
N ASP A 570 -14.94 -54.62 -3.51
CA ASP A 570 -15.37 -54.33 -4.88
C ASP A 570 -15.18 -52.84 -5.16
N PHE A 571 -14.43 -52.51 -6.22
CA PHE A 571 -14.14 -51.15 -6.64
C PHE A 571 -15.39 -50.49 -7.27
N SER A 572 -16.26 -49.95 -6.42
CA SER A 572 -17.54 -49.37 -6.83
C SER A 572 -17.42 -47.91 -7.30
N PRO A 573 -18.35 -47.45 -8.16
CA PRO A 573 -18.42 -46.04 -8.55
C PRO A 573 -18.57 -45.08 -7.36
N SER A 574 -19.36 -45.46 -6.35
CA SER A 574 -19.60 -44.63 -5.16
C SER A 574 -18.32 -44.38 -4.36
N VAL A 575 -17.51 -45.43 -4.19
CA VAL A 575 -16.22 -45.38 -3.50
C VAL A 575 -15.19 -44.55 -4.28
N ALA A 576 -15.11 -44.72 -5.60
CA ALA A 576 -14.15 -44.01 -6.45
C ALA A 576 -14.41 -42.49 -6.53
N PHE A 577 -15.65 -42.06 -6.74
CA PHE A 577 -15.95 -40.63 -6.88
C PHE A 577 -16.00 -39.88 -5.54
N ALA A 578 -16.37 -40.57 -4.45
CA ALA A 578 -16.26 -39.99 -3.11
C ALA A 578 -14.80 -39.79 -2.71
N SER A 579 -13.92 -40.77 -2.98
CA SER A 579 -12.48 -40.64 -2.72
C SER A 579 -11.82 -39.58 -3.61
N LEU A 580 -12.18 -39.49 -4.90
CA LEU A 580 -11.72 -38.41 -5.79
C LEU A 580 -12.12 -37.02 -5.28
N SER A 581 -13.37 -36.87 -4.83
CA SER A 581 -13.87 -35.62 -4.23
C SER A 581 -13.12 -35.26 -2.94
N LEU A 582 -12.83 -36.24 -2.08
CA LEU A 582 -12.02 -36.04 -0.87
C LEU A 582 -10.59 -35.62 -1.20
N PHE A 583 -9.97 -36.22 -2.20
CA PHE A 583 -8.64 -35.81 -2.66
C PHE A 583 -8.63 -34.35 -3.09
N HIS A 584 -9.60 -33.90 -3.89
CA HIS A 584 -9.69 -32.49 -4.26
C HIS A 584 -9.82 -31.54 -3.06
N ILE A 585 -10.57 -31.93 -2.02
CA ILE A 585 -10.70 -31.15 -0.77
C ILE A 585 -9.37 -31.11 -0.01
N LEU A 586 -8.61 -32.21 0.03
CA LEU A 586 -7.34 -32.32 0.77
C LEU A 586 -6.16 -31.61 0.09
N VAL A 587 -6.17 -31.46 -1.23
CA VAL A 587 -5.08 -30.83 -1.99
C VAL A 587 -4.91 -29.35 -1.63
N THR A 588 -6.00 -28.61 -1.45
CA THR A 588 -5.95 -27.16 -1.20
C THR A 588 -5.27 -26.82 0.14
N PRO A 589 -5.65 -27.43 1.28
CA PRO A 589 -4.96 -27.23 2.56
C PRO A 589 -3.48 -27.58 2.52
N LEU A 590 -3.12 -28.70 1.88
CA LEU A 590 -1.73 -29.18 1.86
C LEU A 590 -0.81 -28.26 1.06
N PHE A 591 -1.32 -27.68 -0.03
CA PHE A 591 -0.58 -26.65 -0.77
C PHE A 591 -0.42 -25.36 0.06
N LEU A 592 -1.51 -24.86 0.65
CA LEU A 592 -1.52 -23.60 1.40
C LEU A 592 -0.77 -23.67 2.73
N LEU A 593 -0.64 -24.86 3.34
CA LEU A 593 0.07 -25.06 4.60
C LEU A 593 1.50 -24.53 4.53
N SER A 594 2.18 -24.71 3.40
CA SER A 594 3.53 -24.17 3.16
C SER A 594 3.59 -22.64 3.29
N SER A 595 2.58 -21.93 2.77
CA SER A 595 2.45 -20.48 2.86
C SER A 595 2.08 -20.02 4.26
N VAL A 596 1.22 -20.77 4.96
CA VAL A 596 0.86 -20.49 6.36
C VAL A 596 2.10 -20.58 7.25
N VAL A 597 2.87 -21.67 7.16
CA VAL A 597 4.10 -21.85 7.94
C VAL A 597 5.10 -20.71 7.68
N ARG A 598 5.29 -20.33 6.42
CA ARG A 598 6.14 -19.20 6.05
C ARG A 598 5.65 -17.89 6.64
N SER A 599 4.35 -17.60 6.56
CA SER A 599 3.78 -16.37 7.09
C SER A 599 3.95 -16.29 8.61
N THR A 600 3.82 -17.43 9.30
CA THR A 600 4.09 -17.54 10.73
C THR A 600 5.55 -17.24 11.06
N VAL A 601 6.51 -17.84 10.35
CA VAL A 601 7.94 -17.56 10.55
C VAL A 601 8.26 -16.09 10.29
N LYS A 602 7.72 -15.50 9.22
CA LYS A 602 7.85 -14.07 8.92
C LYS A 602 7.31 -13.19 10.04
N ALA A 603 6.10 -13.46 10.53
CA ALA A 603 5.50 -12.71 11.63
C ALA A 603 6.29 -12.83 12.95
N LEU A 604 6.86 -13.99 13.25
CA LEU A 604 7.73 -14.15 14.42
C LEU A 604 8.96 -13.24 14.33
N VAL A 605 9.61 -13.17 13.16
CA VAL A 605 10.75 -12.26 12.92
C VAL A 605 10.32 -10.80 12.96
N SER A 606 9.17 -10.45 12.36
CA SER A 606 8.64 -9.08 12.39
C SER A 606 8.31 -8.61 13.81
N VAL A 607 7.76 -9.48 14.68
CA VAL A 607 7.52 -9.14 16.09
C VAL A 607 8.83 -9.01 16.87
N GLN A 608 9.87 -9.79 16.55
CA GLN A 608 11.20 -9.61 17.14
C GLN A 608 11.79 -8.24 16.80
N LYS A 609 11.78 -7.84 15.52
CA LYS A 609 12.23 -6.50 15.11
C LYS A 609 11.39 -5.38 15.71
N LEU A 610 10.07 -5.57 15.78
CA LEU A 610 9.18 -4.61 16.41
C LEU A 610 9.46 -4.49 17.91
N SER A 611 9.81 -5.59 18.57
CA SER A 611 10.21 -5.59 19.98
C SER A 611 11.52 -4.84 20.20
N GLU A 612 12.51 -5.06 19.35
CA GLU A 612 13.80 -4.36 19.37
C GLU A 612 13.59 -2.85 19.17
N PHE A 613 12.77 -2.47 18.17
CA PHE A 613 12.41 -1.07 17.92
C PHE A 613 11.61 -0.44 19.07
N LEU A 614 10.59 -1.11 19.61
CA LEU A 614 9.78 -0.56 20.69
C LEU A 614 10.55 -0.48 22.02
N SER A 615 11.59 -1.29 22.20
CA SER A 615 12.45 -1.28 23.39
C SER A 615 13.62 -0.30 23.29
N SER A 616 13.82 0.36 22.15
CA SER A 616 14.91 1.33 21.96
C SER A 616 14.81 2.49 22.94
N ALA A 617 15.94 3.16 23.21
CA ALA A 617 16.00 4.24 24.19
C ALA A 617 15.09 5.43 23.80
N GLU A 618 14.27 5.87 24.75
CA GLU A 618 13.41 7.06 24.63
C GLU A 618 14.07 8.28 25.30
N ILE A 619 13.67 9.46 24.87
CA ILE A 619 13.96 10.71 25.57
C ILE A 619 13.15 10.71 26.86
N ARG A 620 13.82 10.67 28.02
CA ARG A 620 13.14 10.69 29.33
C ARG A 620 12.41 12.02 29.54
N GLU A 621 11.11 11.98 29.79
CA GLU A 621 10.40 13.08 30.45
C GLU A 621 10.93 13.25 31.88
N GLU A 622 11.09 14.49 32.33
CA GLU A 622 11.72 14.84 33.60
C GLU A 622 11.02 14.21 34.83
N GLN A 623 11.52 13.07 35.30
CA GLN A 623 11.36 12.65 36.70
C GLN A 623 12.41 13.37 37.55
N CYS A 624 12.18 14.67 37.81
CA CYS A 624 12.90 15.44 38.81
C CYS A 624 12.24 15.26 40.18
N ALA A 625 12.57 14.18 40.88
CA ALA A 625 12.48 14.11 42.34
C ALA A 625 13.81 13.57 42.86
N PRO A 626 14.54 14.27 43.74
CA PRO A 626 15.69 13.69 44.40
C PRO A 626 15.17 12.56 45.29
N HIS A 627 15.55 11.31 44.98
CA HIS A 627 15.39 10.22 45.92
C HIS A 627 16.26 10.53 47.14
N GLU A 628 15.66 11.07 48.19
CA GLU A 628 16.24 10.99 49.54
C GLU A 628 16.42 9.50 49.87
N PRO A 629 17.61 9.09 50.37
CA PRO A 629 17.84 7.72 50.79
C PRO A 629 17.02 7.47 52.06
N THR A 630 15.84 6.87 51.90
CA THR A 630 15.01 6.46 53.03
C THR A 630 15.72 5.32 53.77
N PRO A 631 15.86 5.38 55.11
CA PRO A 631 16.54 4.35 55.87
C PRO A 631 15.74 3.05 55.80
N GLN A 632 16.44 1.96 55.50
CA GLN A 632 15.90 0.60 55.48
C GLN A 632 15.31 0.24 56.86
N GLY A 633 13.99 0.07 56.91
CA GLY A 633 13.27 -0.53 58.03
C GLY A 633 12.27 -1.56 57.50
N PRO A 634 12.21 -2.78 58.05
CA PRO A 634 11.38 -3.85 57.51
C PRO A 634 9.93 -3.77 58.02
N ALA A 635 9.05 -4.36 57.22
CA ALA A 635 7.76 -4.98 57.60
C ALA A 635 6.45 -4.23 57.27
N SER A 636 5.65 -4.96 56.46
CA SER A 636 4.26 -5.35 56.76
C SER A 636 3.08 -4.50 56.24
N LYS A 637 2.48 -5.08 55.18
CA LYS A 637 1.04 -5.37 54.97
C LYS A 637 0.03 -4.23 54.72
N TYR A 638 -1.00 -4.64 53.94
CA TYR A 638 -2.36 -4.09 53.78
C TYR A 638 -2.53 -3.05 52.65
N GLN A 639 -3.54 -3.08 51.77
CA GLN A 639 -4.62 -4.03 51.46
C GLN A 639 -5.27 -3.52 50.16
N ALA A 640 -5.78 -4.44 49.35
CA ALA A 640 -6.55 -4.15 48.13
C ALA A 640 -7.95 -3.61 48.44
N VAL A 641 -8.48 -2.75 47.55
CA VAL A 641 -9.93 -2.56 47.38
C VAL A 641 -10.25 -2.39 45.87
N PRO A 642 -11.23 -3.15 45.32
CA PRO A 642 -11.61 -3.10 43.91
C PRO A 642 -12.95 -2.35 43.66
N LEU A 643 -13.27 -2.14 42.36
CA LEU A 643 -14.59 -1.86 41.74
C LEU A 643 -15.08 -0.40 41.63
N ARG A 644 -15.37 0.05 40.40
CA ARG A 644 -16.76 0.14 39.85
C ARG A 644 -16.83 0.74 38.44
N VAL A 645 -17.61 0.07 37.59
CA VAL A 645 -18.11 0.49 36.27
C VAL A 645 -19.28 1.47 36.46
N VAL A 646 -19.23 2.68 35.88
CA VAL A 646 -20.44 3.51 35.64
C VAL A 646 -20.30 4.37 34.36
N ASN A 647 -21.33 4.30 33.51
CA ASN A 647 -21.64 5.18 32.38
C ASN A 647 -21.56 6.68 32.70
N ARG A 648 -21.04 7.52 31.77
CA ARG A 648 -21.77 8.70 31.23
C ARG A 648 -20.99 9.50 30.19
N LYS A 649 -21.78 10.09 29.29
CA LYS A 649 -21.47 11.12 28.29
C LYS A 649 -20.99 12.44 28.92
N ARG A 650 -20.07 13.11 28.22
CA ARG A 650 -19.76 14.56 28.10
C ARG A 650 -18.27 14.88 28.36
N PRO A 651 -17.65 15.82 27.63
CA PRO A 651 -16.25 16.16 27.75
C PRO A 651 -16.07 17.14 28.91
N ALA A 652 -15.27 16.81 29.92
CA ALA A 652 -14.92 17.75 30.97
C ALA A 652 -13.62 17.34 31.65
N ARG A 653 -12.83 18.38 31.94
CA ARG A 653 -11.65 18.46 32.78
C ARG A 653 -11.84 17.81 34.17
N GLU A 654 -10.68 17.64 34.83
CA GLU A 654 -10.46 17.44 36.28
C GLU A 654 -10.73 16.03 36.85
N ASP A 655 -9.70 15.37 37.40
CA ASP A 655 -9.29 15.56 38.81
C ASP A 655 -8.24 14.52 39.24
N CYS A 656 -7.18 14.96 39.93
CA CYS A 656 -6.43 14.12 40.90
C CYS A 656 -5.65 15.03 41.87
N ARG A 657 -6.34 15.52 42.91
CA ARG A 657 -5.74 15.95 44.18
C ARG A 657 -5.86 14.85 45.23
N GLY A 658 -4.80 14.68 46.01
CA GLY A 658 -4.87 14.10 47.36
C GLY A 658 -3.67 13.23 47.74
N LEU A 659 -2.70 13.78 48.49
CA LEU A 659 -2.47 13.48 49.92
C LEU A 659 -1.21 14.19 50.47
N THR A 660 -1.44 15.15 51.38
CA THR A 660 -0.80 15.34 52.71
C THR A 660 0.71 15.58 52.90
N GLY A 661 1.03 16.69 53.60
CA GLY A 661 1.91 16.68 54.79
C GLY A 661 3.09 17.69 54.79
N PRO A 662 3.19 18.63 55.75
CA PRO A 662 4.17 19.72 55.72
C PRO A 662 5.46 19.35 56.48
N LEU A 663 6.63 19.55 55.89
CA LEU A 663 7.90 19.61 56.63
C LEU A 663 8.78 20.73 56.09
N GLN A 664 8.86 21.79 56.89
CA GLN A 664 9.79 22.91 56.77
C GLN A 664 11.24 22.41 56.93
N SER A 665 12.13 22.80 56.03
CA SER A 665 13.53 23.09 56.41
C SER A 665 14.28 23.91 55.35
N LEU A 666 14.58 25.17 55.73
CA LEU A 666 15.85 25.88 55.55
C LEU A 666 16.34 26.17 54.13
N VAL A 667 15.99 27.37 53.65
CA VAL A 667 16.68 28.11 52.58
C VAL A 667 17.72 29.05 53.21
N PRO A 668 18.98 29.07 52.74
CA PRO A 668 19.80 30.28 52.79
C PRO A 668 19.54 31.10 51.52
N SER A 669 19.03 32.31 51.74
CA SER A 669 18.89 33.40 50.79
C SER A 669 20.22 33.78 50.13
N ALA A 670 20.26 33.82 48.80
CA ALA A 670 21.21 34.61 48.01
C ALA A 670 20.66 34.90 46.59
N ASP A 671 20.57 36.19 46.28
CA ASP A 671 20.57 36.88 44.97
C ASP A 671 19.35 36.85 44.03
N GLY A 672 18.68 38.00 43.96
CA GLY A 672 17.50 38.32 43.15
C GLY A 672 17.75 38.61 41.66
N ASP A 673 18.47 37.72 40.97
CA ASP A 673 18.71 37.81 39.50
C ASP A 673 18.00 36.72 38.68
N ALA A 674 17.17 35.86 39.31
CA ALA A 674 16.61 34.67 38.67
C ALA A 674 15.49 34.94 37.64
N ASP A 675 14.87 36.13 37.62
CA ASP A 675 13.70 36.41 36.77
C ASP A 675 14.02 36.80 35.31
N ASN A 676 15.30 36.97 34.94
CA ASN A 676 15.69 37.57 33.65
C ASN A 676 16.23 36.60 32.58
N CYS A 677 16.33 35.29 32.86
CA CYS A 677 16.89 34.29 31.94
C CYS A 677 15.80 33.38 31.38
N CYS A 678 15.74 33.12 30.05
CA CYS A 678 14.75 32.22 29.45
C CYS A 678 15.17 30.74 29.51
N VAL A 679 16.48 30.49 29.38
CA VAL A 679 17.09 29.16 29.42
C VAL A 679 18.31 29.25 30.33
N GLN A 680 18.36 28.37 31.32
CA GLN A 680 19.50 28.27 32.23
C GLN A 680 19.92 26.81 32.38
N ILE A 681 21.17 26.50 32.05
CA ILE A 681 21.77 25.18 32.26
C ILE A 681 22.77 25.31 33.40
N MET A 682 22.68 24.45 34.41
CA MET A 682 23.55 24.46 35.59
C MET A 682 24.25 23.10 35.73
N GLY A 683 25.58 23.07 35.60
CA GLY A 683 26.38 21.85 35.79
C GLY A 683 26.00 20.70 34.84
N GLY A 684 25.62 21.03 33.61
CA GLY A 684 25.07 20.10 32.62
C GLY A 684 26.14 19.18 32.03
N TYR A 685 25.92 17.87 32.16
CA TYR A 685 26.66 16.85 31.42
C TYR A 685 25.68 16.14 30.48
N PHE A 686 25.96 16.20 29.19
CA PHE A 686 25.08 15.65 28.16
C PHE A 686 25.81 14.63 27.31
N THR A 687 25.13 13.52 27.04
CA THR A 687 25.62 12.42 26.22
C THR A 687 24.59 12.08 25.14
N TRP A 688 25.08 11.53 24.02
CA TRP A 688 24.23 10.96 22.99
C TRP A 688 23.76 9.55 23.39
N THR A 689 24.63 8.73 23.97
CA THR A 689 24.33 7.35 24.35
C THR A 689 24.23 7.20 25.86
N PRO A 690 23.31 6.35 26.39
CA PRO A 690 23.15 6.16 27.84
C PRO A 690 24.45 5.78 28.56
N ASP A 691 25.28 4.96 27.91
CA ASP A 691 26.57 4.48 28.42
C ASP A 691 27.78 5.27 27.87
N GLY A 692 27.52 6.37 27.15
CA GLY A 692 28.55 7.15 26.46
C GLY A 692 29.31 8.14 27.32
N ILE A 693 30.51 8.50 26.86
CA ILE A 693 31.27 9.63 27.38
C ILE A 693 30.48 10.92 27.10
N PRO A 694 30.31 11.83 28.08
CA PRO A 694 29.62 13.08 27.86
C PRO A 694 30.27 13.88 26.73
N THR A 695 29.51 14.14 25.67
CA THR A 695 29.93 14.97 24.54
C THR A 695 30.00 16.44 24.94
N LEU A 696 29.12 16.84 25.86
CA LEU A 696 29.16 18.15 26.50
C LEU A 696 29.40 17.96 27.98
N SER A 697 30.41 18.64 28.51
CA SER A 697 30.81 18.50 29.90
C SER A 697 30.86 19.86 30.60
N ASN A 698 30.40 19.87 31.85
CA ASN A 698 30.42 21.05 32.72
C ASN A 698 29.77 22.30 32.09
N ILE A 699 28.65 22.11 31.39
CA ILE A 699 27.93 23.22 30.74
C ILE A 699 27.16 24.00 31.80
N THR A 700 27.57 25.24 32.03
CA THR A 700 26.79 26.20 32.81
C THR A 700 26.60 27.44 31.94
N ILE A 701 25.36 27.67 31.48
CA ILE A 701 25.02 28.80 30.60
C ILE A 701 23.74 29.49 31.04
N ARG A 702 23.65 30.79 30.78
CA ARG A 702 22.44 31.60 30.98
C ARG A 702 22.13 32.37 29.70
N ILE A 703 20.92 32.19 29.18
CA ILE A 703 20.44 32.90 28.00
C ILE A 703 19.42 33.97 28.46
N PRO A 704 19.75 35.26 28.36
CA PRO A 704 18.85 36.35 28.72
C PRO A 704 17.59 36.39 27.83
N ARG A 705 16.47 36.87 28.39
CA ARG A 705 15.21 37.05 27.64
C ARG A 705 15.29 38.25 26.68
N GLY A 706 14.67 38.13 25.50
CA GLY A 706 14.50 39.23 24.55
C GLY A 706 15.80 39.75 23.91
N GLN A 707 16.87 38.95 23.93
CA GLN A 707 18.19 39.33 23.43
C GLN A 707 18.67 38.40 22.32
N LEU A 708 19.61 38.90 21.50
CA LEU A 708 20.33 38.11 20.50
C LEU A 708 21.59 37.48 21.12
N THR A 709 21.53 36.18 21.38
CA THR A 709 22.66 35.39 21.88
C THR A 709 23.36 34.67 20.73
N MET A 710 24.67 34.86 20.57
CA MET A 710 25.47 34.16 19.55
C MET A 710 26.37 33.08 20.18
N ILE A 711 26.36 31.88 19.61
CA ILE A 711 27.23 30.76 20.02
C ILE A 711 28.31 30.57 18.97
N VAL A 712 29.57 30.68 19.38
CA VAL A 712 30.75 30.61 18.50
C VAL A 712 31.76 29.57 18.98
N GLY A 713 32.53 29.01 18.05
CA GLY A 713 33.54 28.00 18.34
C GLY A 713 34.02 27.27 17.10
N GLN A 714 35.05 26.45 17.26
CA GLN A 714 35.64 25.67 16.16
C GLN A 714 34.62 24.69 15.55
N VAL A 715 34.88 24.24 14.32
CA VAL A 715 34.06 23.19 13.68
C VAL A 715 34.19 21.91 14.51
N GLY A 716 33.08 21.28 14.89
CA GLY A 716 33.08 20.07 15.71
C GLY A 716 33.19 20.26 17.23
N CYS A 717 33.20 21.49 17.76
CA CYS A 717 33.33 21.71 19.21
C CYS A 717 32.05 21.49 20.06
N GLY A 718 30.95 21.04 19.45
CA GLY A 718 29.68 20.74 20.14
C GLY A 718 28.60 21.83 20.11
N LYS A 719 28.68 22.84 19.23
CA LYS A 719 27.70 23.95 19.15
C LYS A 719 26.26 23.50 18.91
N SER A 720 26.03 22.70 17.87
CA SER A 720 24.70 22.17 17.58
C SER A 720 24.23 21.20 18.67
N SER A 721 25.16 20.44 19.26
CA SER A 721 24.88 19.60 20.44
C SER A 721 24.38 20.44 21.62
N LEU A 722 24.91 21.64 21.84
CA LEU A 722 24.46 22.53 22.92
C LEU A 722 23.02 22.99 22.72
N LEU A 723 22.62 23.34 21.49
CA LEU A 723 21.23 23.64 21.18
C LEU A 723 20.32 22.44 21.42
N LEU A 724 20.72 21.26 20.96
CA LEU A 724 19.96 20.02 21.13
C LEU A 724 19.87 19.62 22.61
N ALA A 725 20.91 19.84 23.41
CA ALA A 725 20.88 19.67 24.86
C ALA A 725 19.88 20.61 25.54
N ALA A 726 19.84 21.89 25.13
CA ALA A 726 18.84 22.83 25.63
C ALA A 726 17.41 22.38 25.26
N LEU A 727 17.20 21.92 24.02
CA LEU A 727 15.93 21.37 23.54
C LEU A 727 15.52 20.06 24.27
N GLY A 728 16.41 19.42 25.03
CA GLY A 728 16.14 18.14 25.69
C GLY A 728 16.27 16.93 24.75
N GLU A 729 16.94 17.08 23.62
CA GLU A 729 17.21 16.03 22.64
C GLU A 729 18.42 15.15 23.00
N MET A 730 19.28 15.63 23.90
CA MET A 730 20.41 14.87 24.45
C MET A 730 20.08 14.35 25.86
N GLN A 731 20.66 13.20 26.20
CA GLN A 731 20.48 12.64 27.52
C GLN A 731 21.32 13.40 28.55
N LYS A 732 20.64 13.96 29.56
CA LYS A 732 21.25 14.63 30.71
C LYS A 732 21.72 13.61 31.73
N VAL A 733 23.04 13.49 31.93
CA VAL A 733 23.65 12.63 32.95
C VAL A 733 23.59 13.30 34.33
N SER A 734 23.93 14.60 34.37
CA SER A 734 23.85 15.42 35.56
C SER A 734 23.56 16.88 35.20
N GLY A 735 23.13 17.66 36.20
CA GLY A 735 22.79 19.08 36.03
C GLY A 735 21.28 19.32 35.92
N ALA A 736 20.92 20.60 35.81
CA ALA A 736 19.55 21.07 35.66
C ALA A 736 19.42 22.00 34.46
N VAL A 737 18.28 21.91 33.76
CA VAL A 737 17.91 22.81 32.68
C VAL A 737 16.61 23.49 33.11
N PHE A 738 16.63 24.80 33.27
CA PHE A 738 15.48 25.60 33.65
C PHE A 738 14.98 26.37 32.43
N TRP A 739 13.68 26.28 32.20
CA TRP A 739 12.95 27.01 31.17
C TRP A 739 11.98 27.96 31.83
N SER A 740 11.95 29.22 31.41
CA SER A 740 11.01 30.19 31.94
C SER A 740 10.35 30.91 30.76
N SER A 741 9.17 30.45 30.37
CA SER A 741 8.34 31.13 29.36
C SER A 741 7.38 32.10 30.03
N LEU A 742 7.20 33.30 29.45
CA LEU A 742 6.18 34.26 29.86
C LEU A 742 4.79 33.59 29.89
N PRO A 743 3.97 33.79 30.95
CA PRO A 743 2.54 33.55 30.86
C PRO A 743 1.94 34.54 29.85
N ASP A 744 1.07 34.06 28.95
CA ASP A 744 0.31 34.91 28.04
C ASP A 744 -0.55 35.91 28.84
N SER A 745 -0.07 37.15 28.99
CA SER A 745 -0.87 38.28 29.45
C SER A 745 -0.44 39.53 28.71
N GLU A 746 -1.39 40.16 28.01
CA GLU A 746 -1.33 41.47 27.29
C GLU A 746 -1.52 41.42 25.75
N ILE A 747 -2.55 40.74 25.22
CA ILE A 747 -3.25 41.21 23.99
C ILE A 747 -4.75 40.91 24.18
N GLY A 748 -5.58 41.95 24.15
CA GLY A 748 -6.98 41.89 24.58
C GLY A 748 -7.90 41.11 23.64
N GLU A 749 -8.84 40.36 24.25
CA GLU A 749 -10.27 40.25 23.91
C GLU A 749 -10.96 39.27 24.90
N ASP A 750 -12.00 39.78 25.59
CA ASP A 750 -13.03 39.19 26.46
C ASP A 750 -12.71 38.24 27.65
N PRO A 751 -13.10 38.58 28.91
CA PRO A 751 -12.89 37.75 30.08
C PRO A 751 -14.06 36.78 30.33
N SER A 752 -13.84 35.48 30.13
CA SER A 752 -14.70 34.42 30.69
C SER A 752 -14.14 33.96 32.06
N PRO A 753 -14.94 33.94 33.15
CA PRO A 753 -14.44 33.79 34.51
C PRO A 753 -14.36 32.32 34.93
N GLU A 754 -13.25 31.61 34.71
CA GLU A 754 -13.15 30.19 35.14
C GLU A 754 -11.72 29.60 35.23
N ARG A 755 -10.68 30.40 35.59
CA ARG A 755 -9.32 29.86 35.85
C ARG A 755 -8.86 30.15 37.27
N GLU A 756 -9.06 29.16 38.13
CA GLU A 756 -8.58 29.06 39.52
C GLU A 756 -7.04 28.99 39.59
N THR A 757 -6.49 29.75 40.54
CA THR A 757 -5.14 29.74 41.16
C THR A 757 -4.11 28.75 40.60
N ALA A 758 -3.20 29.26 39.75
CA ALA A 758 -1.95 28.59 39.39
C ALA A 758 -1.10 28.35 40.65
N THR A 759 -0.88 27.09 40.98
CA THR A 759 0.06 26.66 42.04
C THR A 759 1.46 26.58 41.43
N ASP A 760 2.49 27.01 42.17
CA ASP A 760 3.90 27.24 41.75
C ASP A 760 4.68 26.03 41.14
N LEU A 761 3.99 24.97 40.71
CA LEU A 761 4.58 23.76 40.14
C LEU A 761 4.72 23.78 38.60
N ASP A 762 4.10 24.72 37.89
CA ASP A 762 4.13 24.76 36.41
C ASP A 762 5.35 25.49 35.78
N ILE A 763 6.24 26.07 36.60
CA ILE A 763 7.38 26.89 36.14
C ILE A 763 8.44 26.09 35.35
N ARG A 764 8.33 24.76 35.24
CA ARG A 764 9.36 23.90 34.62
C ARG A 764 9.05 23.36 33.21
N LYS A 765 7.83 23.53 32.68
CA LYS A 765 7.49 22.98 31.34
C LYS A 765 7.96 23.90 30.21
N ARG A 766 8.77 23.35 29.31
CA ARG A 766 9.28 24.03 28.10
C ARG A 766 8.16 24.34 27.08
N GLY A 767 8.01 25.62 26.71
CA GLY A 767 7.13 26.07 25.62
C GLY A 767 7.68 25.79 24.19
N PRO A 768 6.92 26.12 23.13
CA PRO A 768 7.34 25.93 21.73
C PRO A 768 8.55 26.81 21.39
N VAL A 769 9.54 26.24 20.71
CA VAL A 769 10.75 26.93 20.25
C VAL A 769 10.83 26.81 18.73
N ALA A 770 10.94 27.93 18.03
CA ALA A 770 11.17 27.89 16.60
C ALA A 770 12.61 27.44 16.33
N TYR A 771 12.80 26.44 15.49
CA TYR A 771 14.12 25.86 15.23
C TYR A 771 14.39 25.73 13.73
N ALA A 772 15.49 26.31 13.27
CA ALA A 772 16.06 26.07 11.95
C ALA A 772 17.38 25.30 12.12
N SER A 773 17.40 24.05 11.66
CA SER A 773 18.55 23.16 11.71
C SER A 773 19.61 23.50 10.65
N GLN A 774 20.85 23.08 10.89
CA GLN A 774 21.96 23.23 9.94
C GLN A 774 21.68 22.52 8.59
N LYS A 775 21.09 21.32 8.64
CA LYS A 775 20.57 20.63 7.46
C LYS A 775 19.10 21.02 7.28
N PRO A 776 18.70 21.72 6.20
CA PRO A 776 17.33 22.16 6.03
C PRO A 776 16.41 20.99 5.73
N TRP A 777 15.35 20.85 6.53
CA TRP A 777 14.29 19.85 6.38
C TRP A 777 13.00 20.51 5.91
N LEU A 778 12.42 19.98 4.83
CA LEU A 778 11.18 20.45 4.20
C LEU A 778 10.24 19.25 4.00
N LEU A 779 8.93 19.50 4.09
CA LEU A 779 7.86 18.55 3.79
C LEU A 779 7.68 18.40 2.27
N ASN A 780 7.17 17.26 1.83
CA ASN A 780 6.78 17.06 0.42
C ASN A 780 5.43 17.75 0.13
N ALA A 781 5.45 19.07 0.14
CA ALA A 781 4.31 19.97 0.19
C ALA A 781 4.61 21.23 -0.65
N THR A 782 3.66 22.16 -0.75
CA THR A 782 3.93 23.45 -1.43
C THR A 782 4.97 24.29 -0.68
N VAL A 783 5.55 25.31 -1.32
CA VAL A 783 6.46 26.25 -0.66
C VAL A 783 5.73 26.97 0.48
N GLU A 784 4.48 27.37 0.23
CA GLU A 784 3.60 27.98 1.21
C GLU A 784 3.38 27.09 2.44
N GLU A 785 2.96 25.83 2.25
CA GLU A 785 2.71 24.88 3.34
C GLU A 785 3.96 24.62 4.18
N ASN A 786 5.14 24.63 3.55
CA ASN A 786 6.43 24.50 4.23
C ASN A 786 6.76 25.70 5.14
N ILE A 787 6.44 26.92 4.70
CA ILE A 787 6.69 28.16 5.48
C ILE A 787 5.66 28.28 6.61
N ILE A 788 4.39 28.06 6.31
CA ILE A 788 3.29 28.12 7.29
C ILE A 788 3.43 27.01 8.33
N PHE A 789 3.78 25.80 7.91
CA PHE A 789 4.02 24.64 8.77
C PHE A 789 2.87 24.40 9.76
N GLU A 790 1.68 24.07 9.24
CA GLU A 790 0.45 23.78 10.02
C GLU A 790 -0.10 24.92 10.90
N SER A 791 0.41 26.15 10.76
CA SER A 791 -0.12 27.33 11.46
C SER A 791 -1.18 28.05 10.59
N PRO A 792 -1.98 28.99 11.12
CA PRO A 792 -2.92 29.74 10.29
C PRO A 792 -2.17 30.65 9.30
N PHE A 793 -2.70 30.77 8.08
CA PHE A 793 -2.16 31.69 7.08
C PHE A 793 -2.47 33.15 7.45
N ASN A 794 -1.43 33.97 7.58
CA ASN A 794 -1.52 35.41 7.75
C ASN A 794 -0.76 36.08 6.61
N LYS A 795 -1.51 36.63 5.65
CA LYS A 795 -0.98 37.24 4.42
C LYS A 795 0.04 38.35 4.69
N GLN A 796 -0.17 39.18 5.72
CA GLN A 796 0.74 40.29 6.03
C GLN A 796 2.08 39.77 6.54
N ARG A 797 2.05 38.88 7.54
CA ARG A 797 3.25 38.27 8.12
C ARG A 797 4.00 37.42 7.09
N TYR A 798 3.27 36.68 6.26
CA TYR A 798 3.85 35.87 5.19
C TYR A 798 4.64 36.74 4.22
N LYS A 799 4.04 37.83 3.71
CA LYS A 799 4.71 38.77 2.80
C LYS A 799 5.97 39.39 3.43
N MET A 800 5.88 39.82 4.69
CA MET A 800 7.04 40.36 5.42
C MET A 800 8.18 39.34 5.53
N VAL A 801 7.86 38.07 5.81
CA VAL A 801 8.86 37.00 5.91
C VAL A 801 9.47 36.67 4.54
N ILE A 802 8.68 36.67 3.46
CA ILE A 802 9.18 36.47 2.09
C ILE A 802 10.16 37.58 1.69
N GLU A 803 9.83 38.84 2.00
CA GLU A 803 10.70 39.99 1.75
C GLU A 803 11.98 39.94 2.62
N ALA A 804 11.85 39.64 3.92
CA ALA A 804 12.98 39.53 4.84
C ALA A 804 13.96 38.40 4.46
N CYS A 805 13.44 37.27 3.96
CA CYS A 805 14.26 36.15 3.49
C CYS A 805 14.73 36.29 2.04
N SER A 806 14.36 37.38 1.33
CA SER A 806 14.62 37.54 -0.12
C SER A 806 14.18 36.32 -0.94
N LEU A 807 13.00 35.77 -0.65
CA LEU A 807 12.46 34.58 -1.32
C LEU A 807 11.69 34.91 -2.61
N GLN A 808 11.24 36.15 -2.80
CA GLN A 808 10.46 36.54 -3.98
C GLN A 808 11.14 36.16 -5.31
N PRO A 809 12.44 36.41 -5.53
CA PRO A 809 13.11 36.01 -6.77
C PRO A 809 13.15 34.49 -6.97
N ASP A 810 13.15 33.69 -5.91
CA ASP A 810 13.09 32.23 -6.04
C ASP A 810 11.70 31.76 -6.43
N ILE A 811 10.67 32.34 -5.81
CA ILE A 811 9.27 32.05 -6.10
C ILE A 811 8.97 32.36 -7.57
N ASP A 812 9.45 33.49 -8.08
CA ASP A 812 9.26 33.90 -9.48
C ASP A 812 9.93 32.95 -10.51
N ILE A 813 10.91 32.14 -10.09
CA ILE A 813 11.60 31.14 -10.94
C ILE A 813 10.84 29.81 -10.96
N LEU A 814 10.04 29.52 -9.94
CA LEU A 814 9.29 28.27 -9.85
C LEU A 814 8.09 28.30 -10.82
N PRO A 815 7.77 27.18 -11.50
CA PRO A 815 6.75 27.15 -12.55
C PRO A 815 5.34 27.52 -12.09
N HIS A 816 5.01 27.25 -10.81
CA HIS A 816 3.71 27.57 -10.20
C HIS A 816 3.87 28.51 -8.99
N GLY A 817 4.93 29.33 -8.97
CA GLY A 817 5.19 30.21 -7.83
C GLY A 817 5.34 29.44 -6.51
N ASP A 818 4.67 29.93 -5.46
CA ASP A 818 4.67 29.35 -4.11
C ASP A 818 3.80 28.08 -3.97
N GLN A 819 2.90 27.81 -4.90
CA GLN A 819 2.12 26.57 -5.01
C GLN A 819 2.93 25.40 -5.58
N THR A 820 4.18 25.65 -5.99
CA THR A 820 5.05 24.61 -6.49
C THR A 820 5.35 23.56 -5.41
N GLN A 821 5.04 22.29 -5.69
CA GLN A 821 5.37 21.19 -4.79
C GLN A 821 6.89 20.98 -4.71
N ILE A 822 7.39 20.84 -3.49
CA ILE A 822 8.80 20.56 -3.19
C ILE A 822 8.97 19.05 -2.93
N GLY A 823 10.10 18.46 -3.33
CA GLY A 823 10.52 17.13 -2.89
C GLY A 823 10.35 16.02 -3.92
N GLU A 824 10.08 14.78 -3.50
CA GLU A 824 10.18 13.60 -4.39
C GLU A 824 9.23 13.62 -5.60
N ARG A 825 8.07 14.28 -5.45
CA ARG A 825 7.08 14.48 -6.51
C ARG A 825 7.21 15.85 -7.19
N GLY A 826 8.04 16.71 -6.62
CA GLY A 826 8.14 18.12 -6.97
C GLY A 826 9.49 18.49 -7.57
N ILE A 827 9.83 19.77 -7.42
CA ILE A 827 11.10 20.33 -7.91
C ILE A 827 12.16 20.17 -6.83
N ASN A 828 13.37 19.80 -7.26
CA ASN A 828 14.55 19.82 -6.40
C ASN A 828 15.07 21.26 -6.28
N LEU A 829 15.02 21.81 -5.08
CA LEU A 829 15.52 23.13 -4.76
C LEU A 829 17.04 23.12 -4.50
N SER A 830 17.68 24.27 -4.72
CA SER A 830 19.10 24.46 -4.38
C SER A 830 19.33 24.45 -2.86
N GLY A 831 20.55 24.17 -2.42
CA GLY A 831 20.89 24.19 -0.98
C GLY A 831 20.56 25.52 -0.30
N GLY A 832 20.87 26.65 -0.96
CA GLY A 832 20.56 27.99 -0.45
C GLY A 832 19.06 28.30 -0.40
N GLN A 833 18.30 27.85 -1.40
CA GLN A 833 16.83 27.98 -1.41
C GLN A 833 16.20 27.19 -0.26
N ARG A 834 16.63 25.94 -0.07
CA ARG A 834 16.14 25.09 1.03
C ARG A 834 16.43 25.72 2.38
N GLN A 835 17.63 26.28 2.55
CA GLN A 835 18.00 26.96 3.78
C GLN A 835 17.10 28.18 4.06
N ARG A 836 16.88 29.04 3.05
CA ARG A 836 16.00 30.21 3.20
C ARG A 836 14.57 29.85 3.54
N ILE A 837 14.00 28.80 2.93
CA ILE A 837 12.65 28.32 3.27
C ILE A 837 12.61 27.80 4.72
N SER A 838 13.64 27.07 5.17
CA SER A 838 13.72 26.59 6.55
C SER A 838 13.82 27.74 7.57
N VAL A 839 14.56 28.81 7.23
CA VAL A 839 14.63 30.03 8.07
C VAL A 839 13.32 30.81 8.02
N ALA A 840 12.68 30.95 6.85
CA ALA A 840 11.37 31.57 6.71
C ALA A 840 10.32 30.90 7.60
N ARG A 841 10.32 29.56 7.68
CA ARG A 841 9.47 28.81 8.63
C ARG A 841 9.74 29.22 10.09
N ALA A 842 11.00 29.37 10.50
CA ALA A 842 11.33 29.77 11.87
C ALA A 842 10.90 31.21 12.18
N LEU A 843 11.02 32.14 11.22
CA LEU A 843 10.60 33.55 11.34
C LEU A 843 9.07 33.71 11.33
N TYR A 844 8.38 32.93 10.51
CA TYR A 844 6.94 32.99 10.37
C TYR A 844 6.21 32.55 11.65
N GLN A 845 6.74 31.56 12.36
CA GLN A 845 6.14 31.04 13.59
C GLN A 845 6.16 32.06 14.74
N HIS A 846 5.18 32.03 15.65
CA HIS A 846 5.04 32.99 16.76
C HIS A 846 5.76 32.59 18.06
N ALA A 847 6.82 31.78 17.99
CA ALA A 847 7.53 31.31 19.18
C ALA A 847 8.33 32.45 19.87
N ASN A 848 8.30 32.48 21.21
CA ASN A 848 9.05 33.45 22.03
C ASN A 848 10.57 33.24 21.97
N VAL A 849 11.01 32.02 21.62
CA VAL A 849 12.41 31.63 21.49
C VAL A 849 12.66 31.08 20.09
N VAL A 850 13.69 31.59 19.42
CA VAL A 850 14.08 31.19 18.05
C VAL A 850 15.53 30.72 18.05
N PHE A 851 15.76 29.47 17.67
CA PHE A 851 17.08 28.84 17.54
C PHE A 851 17.44 28.71 16.05
N LEU A 852 18.56 29.30 15.66
CA LEU A 852 19.08 29.28 14.30
C LEU A 852 20.46 28.60 14.30
N ASP A 853 20.54 27.40 13.73
CA ASP A 853 21.77 26.59 13.70
C ASP A 853 22.49 26.77 12.36
N ASP A 854 23.43 27.71 12.31
CA ASP A 854 24.24 28.08 11.13
C ASP A 854 23.44 28.41 9.86
N PRO A 855 22.48 29.37 9.92
CA PRO A 855 21.56 29.68 8.83
C PRO A 855 22.24 30.26 7.57
N PHE A 856 23.50 30.71 7.67
CA PHE A 856 24.20 31.42 6.60
C PHE A 856 25.16 30.55 5.79
N SER A 857 25.30 29.26 6.12
CA SER A 857 26.32 28.37 5.54
C SER A 857 26.17 28.15 4.04
N ALA A 858 24.93 28.15 3.54
CA ALA A 858 24.60 27.93 2.11
C ALA A 858 24.21 29.22 1.37
N LEU A 859 24.34 30.39 2.02
CA LEU A 859 23.94 31.68 1.46
C LEU A 859 25.17 32.50 1.09
N ASP A 860 25.05 33.25 -0.01
CA ASP A 860 26.04 34.26 -0.37
C ASP A 860 26.13 35.35 0.70
N ILE A 861 27.17 36.17 0.63
CA ILE A 861 27.45 37.18 1.64
C ILE A 861 26.36 38.27 1.67
N HIS A 862 25.88 38.71 0.51
CA HIS A 862 24.82 39.73 0.41
C HIS A 862 23.47 39.26 0.96
N LEU A 863 23.01 38.06 0.61
CA LEU A 863 21.80 37.47 1.17
C LEU A 863 21.97 37.17 2.67
N SER A 864 23.18 36.77 3.10
CA SER A 864 23.45 36.59 4.53
C SER A 864 23.29 37.90 5.30
N ASP A 865 23.80 39.02 4.76
CA ASP A 865 23.70 40.34 5.37
C ASP A 865 22.26 40.86 5.37
N HIS A 866 21.54 40.70 4.26
CA HIS A 866 20.11 41.03 4.17
C HIS A 866 19.28 40.23 5.18
N LEU A 867 19.49 38.92 5.28
CA LEU A 867 18.79 38.05 6.22
C LEU A 867 19.12 38.41 7.68
N MET A 868 20.37 38.79 7.97
CA MET A 868 20.77 39.26 9.30
C MET A 868 20.07 40.57 9.66
N GLN A 869 20.08 41.55 8.76
CA GLN A 869 19.50 42.87 9.00
C GLN A 869 17.97 42.83 9.05
N ALA A 870 17.32 42.41 7.96
CA ALA A 870 15.86 42.43 7.83
C ALA A 870 15.19 41.30 8.63
N GLY A 871 15.79 40.10 8.63
CA GLY A 871 15.20 38.92 9.27
C GLY A 871 15.44 38.83 10.77
N ILE A 872 16.69 38.99 11.22
CA ILE A 872 17.07 38.78 12.62
C ILE A 872 16.99 40.08 13.42
N LEU A 873 17.59 41.16 12.92
CA LEU A 873 17.70 42.42 13.68
C LEU A 873 16.44 43.29 13.62
N GLU A 874 15.72 43.32 12.50
CA GLU A 874 14.46 44.05 12.38
C GLU A 874 13.30 43.17 12.85
N LEU A 875 13.00 42.08 12.14
CA LEU A 875 11.78 41.30 12.39
C LEU A 875 11.76 40.60 13.78
N LEU A 876 12.81 39.86 14.16
CA LEU A 876 12.80 39.12 15.45
C LEU A 876 13.04 40.01 16.66
N ARG A 877 13.86 41.05 16.52
CA ARG A 877 14.19 41.96 17.62
C ARG A 877 13.03 42.89 17.94
N ASP A 878 12.31 43.38 16.93
CA ASP A 878 11.12 44.23 17.12
C ASP A 878 10.00 43.44 17.80
N ASP A 879 9.88 42.14 17.49
CA ASP A 879 8.98 41.21 18.19
C ASP A 879 9.43 40.90 19.64
N LYS A 880 10.56 41.45 20.13
CA LYS A 880 11.16 41.22 21.45
C LYS A 880 11.38 39.74 21.80
N ARG A 881 11.69 38.93 20.81
CA ARG A 881 11.92 37.48 20.98
C ARG A 881 13.35 37.19 21.40
N THR A 882 13.54 36.11 22.14
CA THR A 882 14.89 35.62 22.41
C THR A 882 15.41 34.85 21.20
N VAL A 883 16.56 35.26 20.67
CA VAL A 883 17.16 34.62 19.49
C VAL A 883 18.50 34.00 19.88
N VAL A 884 18.70 32.72 19.57
CA VAL A 884 19.97 32.02 19.76
C VAL A 884 20.50 31.61 18.40
N LEU A 885 21.60 32.24 17.99
CA LEU A 885 22.22 32.06 16.69
C LEU A 885 23.57 31.34 16.85
N VAL A 886 23.67 30.12 16.34
CA VAL A 886 24.95 29.44 16.14
C VAL A 886 25.47 29.88 14.78
N THR A 887 26.69 30.38 14.69
CA THR A 887 27.28 30.79 13.41
C THR A 887 28.79 30.58 13.41
N HIS A 888 29.32 30.21 12.24
CA HIS A 888 30.76 30.20 11.97
C HIS A 888 31.27 31.54 11.40
N LYS A 889 30.39 32.42 10.94
CA LYS A 889 30.72 33.74 10.40
C LYS A 889 30.92 34.74 11.56
N LEU A 890 32.18 35.03 11.89
CA LEU A 890 32.55 35.90 13.02
C LEU A 890 32.25 37.39 12.76
N GLN A 891 32.08 37.79 11.49
CA GLN A 891 31.72 39.16 11.10
C GLN A 891 30.45 39.71 11.79
N TYR A 892 29.55 38.81 12.18
CA TYR A 892 28.27 39.17 12.81
C TYR A 892 28.32 39.30 14.32
N LEU A 893 29.44 38.90 14.94
CA LEU A 893 29.64 38.94 16.39
C LEU A 893 29.42 40.33 17.02
N PRO A 894 29.73 41.47 16.37
CA PRO A 894 29.44 42.80 16.91
C PRO A 894 27.95 43.10 17.16
N HIS A 895 27.04 42.38 16.49
CA HIS A 895 25.60 42.56 16.68
C HIS A 895 25.04 41.76 17.87
N ALA A 896 25.83 40.85 18.46
CA ALA A 896 25.38 40.02 19.56
C ALA A 896 25.25 40.82 20.87
N ASP A 897 24.11 40.70 21.54
CA ASP A 897 23.94 41.23 22.90
C ASP A 897 24.68 40.35 23.92
N TRP A 898 24.72 39.03 23.67
CA TRP A 898 25.37 38.03 24.51
C TRP A 898 26.12 37.00 23.66
N ILE A 899 27.33 36.61 24.07
CA ILE A 899 28.19 35.68 23.32
C ILE A 899 28.56 34.49 24.21
N ILE A 900 28.47 33.28 23.67
CA ILE A 900 28.90 32.03 24.31
C ILE A 900 30.00 31.40 23.45
N ALA A 901 31.21 31.30 24.00
CA ALA A 901 32.35 30.68 23.33
C ALA A 901 32.52 29.22 23.76
N MET A 902 32.52 28.30 22.79
CA MET A 902 32.67 26.86 23.01
C MET A 902 34.00 26.33 22.48
N LYS A 903 34.65 25.49 23.29
CA LYS A 903 35.88 24.78 22.93
C LYS A 903 35.83 23.36 23.49
N ASP A 904 36.15 22.37 22.64
CA ASP A 904 36.28 20.96 23.03
C ASP A 904 35.10 20.39 23.86
N GLY A 905 33.85 20.76 23.53
CA GLY A 905 32.66 20.30 24.26
C GLY A 905 32.42 20.95 25.63
N THR A 906 33.12 22.05 25.92
CA THR A 906 32.98 22.84 27.16
C THR A 906 32.73 24.32 26.85
N ILE A 907 32.16 25.05 27.81
CA ILE A 907 32.02 26.50 27.72
C ILE A 907 33.32 27.14 28.19
N GLN A 908 33.96 27.90 27.31
CA GLN A 908 35.15 28.66 27.65
C GLN A 908 34.78 29.92 28.44
N ARG A 909 33.83 30.70 27.91
CA ARG A 909 33.32 31.93 28.53
C ARG A 909 31.96 32.31 27.95
N GLU A 910 31.15 33.00 28.74
CA GLU A 910 29.95 33.73 28.29
C GLU A 910 30.04 35.20 28.73
N GLY A 911 29.45 36.10 27.95
CA GLY A 911 29.40 37.53 28.27
C GLY A 911 29.21 38.42 27.05
N THR A 912 29.31 39.73 27.25
CA THR A 912 29.29 40.70 26.15
C THR A 912 30.62 40.75 25.41
N LEU A 913 30.66 41.29 24.20
CA LEU A 913 31.91 41.46 23.44
C LEU A 913 33.00 42.21 24.24
N LYS A 914 32.60 43.17 25.09
CA LYS A 914 33.50 43.92 25.98
C LYS A 914 34.09 43.05 27.08
N ASP A 915 33.37 42.03 27.53
CA ASP A 915 33.86 41.09 28.55
C ASP A 915 34.95 40.19 27.97
N PHE A 916 34.76 39.69 26.74
CA PHE A 916 35.79 38.95 26.00
C PHE A 916 37.05 39.79 25.75
N GLN A 917 36.89 41.07 25.39
CA GLN A 917 38.00 42.00 25.22
C GLN A 917 38.82 42.19 26.51
N ARG A 918 38.19 42.13 27.69
CA ARG A 918 38.86 42.32 28.99
C ARG A 918 39.50 41.05 29.54
N SER A 919 38.84 39.91 29.36
CA SER A 919 39.17 38.67 30.07
C SER A 919 39.94 37.66 29.23
N GLU A 920 39.81 37.67 27.90
CA GLU A 920 40.50 36.75 26.99
C GLU A 920 41.09 37.49 25.77
N CYS A 921 42.01 38.43 26.01
CA CYS A 921 42.61 39.25 24.95
C CYS A 921 43.15 38.42 23.77
N GLN A 922 43.74 37.25 24.01
CA GLN A 922 44.29 36.40 22.94
C GLN A 922 43.21 35.84 22.01
N LEU A 923 42.07 35.41 22.55
CA LEU A 923 40.96 34.89 21.78
C LEU A 923 40.26 36.01 21.02
N PHE A 924 40.09 37.17 21.68
CA PHE A 924 39.58 38.37 21.02
C PHE A 924 40.51 38.88 19.90
N GLU A 925 41.83 38.87 20.09
CA GLU A 925 42.80 39.21 19.03
C GLU A 925 42.75 38.23 17.87
N HIS A 926 42.61 36.94 18.15
CA HIS A 926 42.42 35.92 17.12
C HIS A 926 41.12 36.16 16.33
N TRP A 927 40.00 36.41 17.02
CA TRP A 927 38.74 36.75 16.38
C TRP A 927 38.80 38.06 15.63
N LYS A 928 39.47 39.10 16.15
CA LYS A 928 39.68 40.38 15.47
C LYS A 928 40.50 40.21 14.20
N THR A 929 41.50 39.33 14.21
CA THR A 929 42.30 39.02 13.02
C THR A 929 41.47 38.29 11.97
N LEU A 930 40.58 37.37 12.40
CA LEU A 930 39.67 36.67 11.51
C LEU A 930 38.53 37.57 10.99
N MET A 931 37.96 38.41 11.86
CA MET A 931 36.96 39.42 11.51
C MET A 931 37.55 40.40 10.52
N ASN A 932 38.73 40.97 10.75
CA ASN A 932 39.38 41.87 9.79
C ASN A 932 39.72 41.18 8.46
N ARG A 933 39.99 39.87 8.44
CA ARG A 933 40.17 39.12 7.19
C ARG A 933 38.85 38.94 6.44
N GLN A 934 37.78 38.58 7.17
CA GLN A 934 36.44 38.47 6.62
C GLN A 934 35.91 39.83 6.14
N ASP A 935 36.15 40.90 6.90
CA ASP A 935 35.81 42.28 6.55
C ASP A 935 36.67 42.80 5.39
N GLN A 936 37.91 42.37 5.21
CA GLN A 936 38.70 42.72 4.02
C GLN A 936 38.24 41.99 2.75
N GLU A 937 37.72 40.77 2.91
CA GLU A 937 37.00 40.07 1.84
C GLU A 937 35.67 40.79 1.55
N LEU A 938 34.96 41.19 2.61
CA LEU A 938 33.71 41.97 2.56
C LEU A 938 33.91 43.36 1.94
N GLU A 939 34.97 44.09 2.26
CA GLU A 939 35.27 45.42 1.71
C GLU A 939 35.67 45.32 0.24
N LYS A 940 36.34 44.24 -0.17
CA LYS A 940 36.60 43.98 -1.59
C LYS A 940 35.32 43.66 -2.36
N GLU A 941 34.31 43.09 -1.72
CA GLU A 941 32.99 42.84 -2.34
C GLU A 941 32.05 44.06 -2.23
N THR A 942 32.04 44.78 -1.11
CA THR A 942 31.14 45.93 -0.85
C THR A 942 31.64 47.26 -1.42
N VAL A 943 32.94 47.49 -1.61
CA VAL A 943 33.45 48.69 -2.31
C VAL A 943 33.13 48.62 -3.81
N THR A 944 32.91 47.42 -4.32
CA THR A 944 32.49 47.12 -5.69
C THR A 944 30.99 47.45 -5.87
N GLU A 945 30.15 47.24 -4.85
CA GLU A 945 28.71 47.54 -4.94
C GLU A 945 28.27 48.92 -4.38
N ARG A 946 28.99 49.51 -3.41
CA ARG A 946 28.56 50.74 -2.71
C ARG A 946 28.64 52.03 -3.54
N LYS A 947 29.03 51.97 -4.82
CA LYS A 947 28.86 53.07 -5.78
C LYS A 947 27.55 53.00 -6.58
N ALA A 948 26.67 52.03 -6.28
CA ALA A 948 25.45 51.76 -7.06
C ALA A 948 24.11 52.05 -6.34
N THR A 949 24.10 52.71 -5.18
CA THR A 949 22.86 53.00 -4.42
C THR A 949 22.73 54.47 -3.98
N GLU A 950 22.30 55.32 -4.92
CA GLU A 950 21.47 56.50 -4.61
C GLU A 950 20.03 56.19 -5.08
N PRO A 951 18.99 56.51 -4.31
CA PRO A 951 17.61 56.19 -4.69
C PRO A 951 17.13 57.20 -5.74
N PRO A 952 16.70 56.81 -6.96
CA PRO A 952 15.88 57.70 -7.76
C PRO A 952 14.47 57.66 -7.18
N GLN A 953 14.14 58.64 -6.35
CA GLN A 953 12.77 59.12 -6.20
C GLN A 953 12.25 59.52 -7.59
N GLY A 954 11.54 58.62 -8.27
CA GLY A 954 10.89 58.90 -9.55
C GLY A 954 10.75 57.69 -10.47
N LEU A 955 9.77 56.80 -10.21
CA LEU A 955 8.78 56.33 -11.18
C LEU A 955 7.76 55.37 -10.52
N SER A 956 7.00 55.89 -9.56
CA SER A 956 5.66 55.39 -9.29
C SER A 956 4.72 56.11 -10.25
N ARG A 957 4.41 55.49 -11.42
CA ARG A 957 3.25 55.70 -12.31
C ARG A 957 3.52 55.22 -13.74
N ALA A 958 3.04 54.01 -14.02
CA ALA A 958 2.39 53.58 -15.26
C ALA A 958 1.47 52.43 -14.83
N MET A 959 0.36 52.66 -14.12
CA MET A 959 -0.90 53.31 -14.56
C MET A 959 -1.26 52.87 -15.98
N SER A 960 -2.09 51.83 -16.10
CA SER A 960 -3.55 51.93 -16.14
C SER A 960 -4.04 52.70 -17.37
N SER A 961 -4.45 51.96 -18.40
CA SER A 961 -5.61 52.22 -19.27
C SER A 961 -5.37 51.67 -20.68
N ARG A 962 -6.06 50.57 -20.99
CA ARG A 962 -6.65 50.43 -22.32
C ARG A 962 -8.06 49.91 -22.11
N ASP A 963 -8.95 50.90 -22.08
CA ASP A 963 -10.40 50.79 -21.99
C ASP A 963 -11.00 49.85 -23.04
N GLY A 964 -12.07 49.18 -22.62
CA GLY A 964 -13.35 49.38 -23.32
C GLY A 964 -13.89 48.19 -24.10
N LEU A 965 -14.92 47.58 -23.51
CA LEU A 965 -15.97 46.75 -24.10
C LEU A 965 -15.63 45.29 -24.42
N LEU A 966 -16.11 44.40 -23.55
CA LEU A 966 -16.88 43.16 -23.77
C LEU A 966 -16.79 42.38 -22.44
N GLN A 967 -17.66 42.70 -21.46
CA GLN A 967 -18.89 41.97 -21.14
C GLN A 967 -18.66 40.65 -20.38
N ASP A 968 -18.68 40.76 -19.05
CA ASP A 968 -19.46 39.95 -18.09
C ASP A 968 -19.49 38.41 -18.16
N GLU A 969 -18.52 37.73 -18.78
CA GLU A 969 -18.49 36.24 -18.84
C GLU A 969 -17.18 35.56 -18.37
N GLU A 970 -16.11 36.29 -17.97
CA GLU A 970 -14.78 35.68 -17.73
C GLU A 970 -14.41 35.42 -16.25
N GLU A 971 -15.14 35.93 -15.25
CA GLU A 971 -14.84 35.68 -13.82
C GLU A 971 -15.38 34.33 -13.29
N GLU A 972 -16.17 33.58 -14.09
CA GLU A 972 -16.51 32.18 -13.81
C GLU A 972 -15.57 31.18 -14.53
N GLU A 973 -14.71 31.64 -15.45
CA GLU A 973 -13.75 30.78 -16.19
C GLU A 973 -12.37 30.66 -15.51
N GLU A 974 -11.95 31.61 -14.68
CA GLU A 974 -10.69 31.50 -13.91
C GLU A 974 -10.80 30.53 -12.71
N GLU A 975 -11.98 30.39 -12.08
CA GLU A 975 -12.24 29.31 -11.12
C GLU A 975 -12.44 27.94 -11.81
N ALA A 976 -12.72 27.92 -13.13
CA ALA A 976 -12.77 26.70 -13.93
C ALA A 976 -11.38 26.28 -14.45
N ALA A 977 -10.48 27.23 -14.73
CA ALA A 977 -9.13 26.95 -15.22
C ALA A 977 -8.19 26.37 -14.14
N GLU A 978 -8.37 26.71 -12.87
CA GLU A 978 -7.64 26.06 -11.76
C GLU A 978 -8.06 24.59 -11.54
N SER A 979 -9.21 24.17 -12.09
CA SER A 979 -9.65 22.77 -12.04
C SER A 979 -9.05 21.89 -13.15
N GLU A 980 -8.54 22.46 -14.24
CA GLU A 980 -7.99 21.71 -15.39
C GLU A 980 -6.51 21.31 -15.24
N GLU A 981 -5.75 21.86 -14.28
CA GLU A 981 -4.33 21.47 -14.08
C GLU A 981 -4.16 20.25 -13.16
N ASP A 982 -5.06 20.06 -12.18
CA ASP A 982 -5.18 18.79 -11.45
C ASP A 982 -5.66 17.63 -12.36
N ASP A 983 -6.18 17.97 -13.54
CA ASP A 983 -6.69 17.00 -14.51
C ASP A 983 -5.61 16.20 -15.22
N ASN A 984 -4.31 16.50 -15.11
CA ASN A 984 -3.30 15.60 -15.68
C ASN A 984 -3.11 14.31 -14.85
N LEU A 985 -3.36 14.35 -13.54
CA LEU A 985 -3.38 13.15 -12.68
C LEU A 985 -4.79 12.52 -12.65
N SER A 986 -5.84 13.36 -12.70
CA SER A 986 -7.24 12.91 -12.77
C SER A 986 -7.58 12.27 -14.14
N SER A 987 -7.06 12.79 -15.25
CA SER A 987 -7.25 12.24 -16.61
C SER A 987 -6.54 10.89 -16.78
N MET A 988 -5.44 10.65 -16.05
CA MET A 988 -4.84 9.32 -15.93
C MET A 988 -5.75 8.33 -15.22
N LEU A 989 -6.60 8.78 -14.28
CA LEU A 989 -7.62 7.96 -13.61
C LEU A 989 -8.90 7.82 -14.46
N HIS A 990 -9.19 8.76 -15.37
CA HIS A 990 -10.45 8.80 -16.11
C HIS A 990 -10.58 7.88 -17.33
N GLN A 991 -9.51 7.29 -17.85
CA GLN A 991 -9.65 6.25 -18.89
C GLN A 991 -10.18 4.94 -18.27
N ARG A 992 -11.52 4.83 -18.17
CA ARG A 992 -12.26 3.57 -17.97
C ARG A 992 -12.03 2.65 -19.16
N ALA A 993 -10.82 2.13 -19.28
CA ALA A 993 -10.51 1.15 -20.30
C ALA A 993 -11.07 -0.19 -19.86
N GLU A 994 -11.85 -0.78 -20.77
CA GLU A 994 -12.08 -2.22 -20.86
C GLU A 994 -10.74 -2.98 -20.83
N ILE A 995 -10.78 -4.32 -20.73
CA ILE A 995 -9.58 -5.17 -20.78
C ILE A 995 -8.65 -4.64 -21.88
N PRO A 996 -7.38 -4.31 -21.58
CA PRO A 996 -6.48 -3.72 -22.56
C PRO A 996 -6.03 -4.81 -23.55
N TRP A 997 -6.93 -5.26 -24.42
CA TRP A 997 -6.71 -6.31 -25.41
C TRP A 997 -5.51 -6.00 -26.30
N ARG A 998 -5.27 -4.72 -26.60
CA ARG A 998 -4.07 -4.26 -27.30
C ARG A 998 -2.79 -4.55 -26.50
N ALA A 999 -2.80 -4.32 -25.19
CA ALA A 999 -1.66 -4.63 -24.33
C ALA A 999 -1.45 -6.14 -24.20
N CYS A 1000 -2.54 -6.91 -24.06
CA CYS A 1000 -2.50 -8.38 -24.05
C CYS A 1000 -1.92 -8.93 -25.36
N ALA A 1001 -2.42 -8.47 -26.52
CA ALA A 1001 -1.90 -8.86 -27.83
C ALA A 1001 -0.42 -8.48 -28.00
N LYS A 1002 0.01 -7.30 -27.51
CA LYS A 1002 1.43 -6.90 -27.51
C LYS A 1002 2.29 -7.77 -26.59
N TYR A 1003 1.79 -8.12 -25.41
CA TYR A 1003 2.47 -9.04 -24.49
C TYR A 1003 2.66 -10.43 -25.14
N LEU A 1004 1.58 -11.02 -25.67
CA LEU A 1004 1.61 -12.35 -26.30
C LEU A 1004 2.46 -12.35 -27.59
N SER A 1005 2.37 -11.31 -28.42
CA SER A 1005 3.22 -11.18 -29.62
C SER A 1005 4.70 -11.05 -29.27
N SER A 1006 5.04 -10.49 -28.10
CA SER A 1006 6.42 -10.38 -27.62
C SER A 1006 7.04 -11.73 -27.26
N ALA A 1007 6.25 -12.77 -26.98
CA ALA A 1007 6.75 -14.13 -26.76
C ALA A 1007 7.32 -14.77 -28.04
N GLY A 1008 6.74 -14.43 -29.19
CA GLY A 1008 6.94 -15.09 -30.47
C GLY A 1008 5.99 -16.28 -30.67
N ILE A 1009 5.62 -16.50 -31.93
CA ILE A 1009 4.52 -17.40 -32.34
C ILE A 1009 4.77 -18.85 -31.87
N LEU A 1010 5.99 -19.36 -32.00
CA LEU A 1010 6.34 -20.75 -31.64
C LEU A 1010 6.07 -21.10 -30.17
N LEU A 1011 6.46 -20.22 -29.23
CA LEU A 1011 6.24 -20.46 -27.81
C LEU A 1011 4.78 -20.27 -27.43
N LEU A 1012 4.12 -19.31 -28.06
CA LEU A 1012 2.69 -19.07 -27.85
C LEU A 1012 1.84 -20.26 -28.32
N SER A 1013 2.12 -20.82 -29.51
CA SER A 1013 1.41 -22.00 -30.00
C SER A 1013 1.67 -23.21 -29.12
N LEU A 1014 2.91 -23.42 -28.66
CA LEU A 1014 3.26 -24.50 -27.74
C LEU A 1014 2.54 -24.34 -26.38
N LEU A 1015 2.46 -23.12 -25.84
CA LEU A 1015 1.77 -22.81 -24.60
C LEU A 1015 0.27 -23.15 -24.70
N VAL A 1016 -0.41 -22.68 -25.75
CA VAL A 1016 -1.85 -22.91 -25.94
C VAL A 1016 -2.14 -24.39 -26.17
N PHE A 1017 -1.37 -25.03 -27.05
CA PHE A 1017 -1.54 -26.45 -27.37
C PHE A 1017 -1.33 -27.34 -26.15
N SER A 1018 -0.23 -27.13 -25.41
CA SER A 1018 0.08 -27.94 -24.23
C SER A 1018 -0.97 -27.79 -23.13
N GLN A 1019 -1.49 -26.57 -22.91
CA GLN A 1019 -2.57 -26.34 -21.93
C GLN A 1019 -3.87 -27.03 -22.34
N LEU A 1020 -4.30 -26.92 -23.60
CA LEU A 1020 -5.50 -27.60 -24.08
C LEU A 1020 -5.37 -29.12 -23.97
N LEU A 1021 -4.26 -29.66 -24.44
CA LEU A 1021 -3.99 -31.10 -24.40
C LEU A 1021 -3.96 -31.63 -22.95
N LYS A 1022 -3.34 -30.90 -22.01
CA LYS A 1022 -3.32 -31.27 -20.59
C LYS A 1022 -4.73 -31.41 -20.01
N HIS A 1023 -5.62 -30.44 -20.27
CA HIS A 1023 -6.98 -30.48 -19.72
C HIS A 1023 -7.85 -31.53 -20.42
N MET A 1024 -7.66 -31.78 -21.72
CA MET A 1024 -8.30 -32.91 -22.40
C MET A 1024 -7.89 -34.25 -21.78
N VAL A 1025 -6.61 -34.44 -21.47
CA VAL A 1025 -6.12 -35.65 -20.80
C VAL A 1025 -6.65 -35.74 -19.38
N LEU A 1026 -6.77 -34.64 -18.63
CA LEU A 1026 -7.36 -34.65 -17.29
C LEU A 1026 -8.82 -35.13 -17.30
N VAL A 1027 -9.62 -34.61 -18.24
CA VAL A 1027 -11.01 -35.09 -18.43
C VAL A 1027 -11.03 -36.56 -18.85
N ALA A 1028 -10.10 -36.99 -19.71
CA ALA A 1028 -10.01 -38.38 -20.13
C ALA A 1028 -9.66 -39.33 -18.98
N ILE A 1029 -8.79 -38.93 -18.03
CA ILE A 1029 -8.46 -39.71 -16.83
C ILE A 1029 -9.74 -39.95 -16.00
N ASP A 1030 -10.51 -38.90 -15.71
CA ASP A 1030 -11.70 -39.00 -14.87
C ASP A 1030 -12.86 -39.72 -15.57
N TYR A 1031 -13.02 -39.52 -16.88
CA TYR A 1031 -13.99 -40.26 -17.69
C TYR A 1031 -13.66 -41.74 -17.76
N TRP A 1032 -12.37 -42.09 -17.92
CA TRP A 1032 -11.92 -43.48 -17.93
C TRP A 1032 -12.17 -44.16 -16.58
N LEU A 1033 -12.01 -43.43 -15.47
CA LEU A 1033 -12.37 -43.89 -14.13
C LEU A 1033 -13.86 -44.24 -14.03
N ALA A 1034 -14.75 -43.40 -14.58
CA ALA A 1034 -16.20 -43.67 -14.62
C ALA A 1034 -16.50 -44.99 -15.34
N LYS A 1035 -15.95 -45.18 -16.55
CA LYS A 1035 -16.17 -46.39 -17.35
C LYS A 1035 -15.60 -47.65 -16.68
N TRP A 1036 -14.44 -47.53 -16.04
CA TRP A 1036 -13.81 -48.64 -15.32
C TRP A 1036 -14.67 -49.10 -14.14
N THR A 1037 -15.12 -48.15 -13.31
CA THR A 1037 -15.96 -48.43 -12.13
C THR A 1037 -17.32 -49.02 -12.49
N ASP A 1038 -17.96 -48.54 -13.56
CA ASP A 1038 -19.23 -49.11 -14.03
C ASP A 1038 -19.05 -50.56 -14.49
N SER A 1039 -17.98 -50.84 -15.26
CA SER A 1039 -17.67 -52.21 -15.71
C SER A 1039 -17.39 -53.14 -14.53
N ALA A 1040 -16.71 -52.64 -13.50
CA ALA A 1040 -16.44 -53.37 -12.26
C ALA A 1040 -17.73 -53.71 -11.49
N LEU A 1041 -18.73 -52.84 -11.51
CA LEU A 1041 -20.02 -53.07 -10.84
C LEU A 1041 -20.88 -54.14 -11.55
N THR A 1042 -20.86 -54.16 -12.89
CA THR A 1042 -21.68 -55.09 -13.70
C THR A 1042 -21.18 -56.55 -13.69
N LEU A 1043 -19.97 -56.80 -13.18
CA LEU A 1043 -19.42 -58.15 -13.01
C LEU A 1043 -20.24 -58.91 -11.94
N THR A 1044 -21.34 -59.53 -12.39
CA THR A 1044 -22.29 -60.27 -11.57
C THR A 1044 -21.61 -61.33 -10.70
N PRO A 1045 -22.16 -61.62 -9.50
CA PRO A 1045 -21.67 -62.71 -8.65
C PRO A 1045 -21.60 -64.07 -9.37
N ALA A 1046 -22.40 -64.27 -10.42
CA ALA A 1046 -22.37 -65.48 -11.25
C ALA A 1046 -21.00 -65.70 -11.94
N ALA A 1047 -20.26 -64.63 -12.25
CA ALA A 1047 -18.91 -64.73 -12.81
C ALA A 1047 -17.86 -65.17 -11.79
N ARG A 1048 -18.13 -65.12 -10.47
CA ARG A 1048 -17.20 -65.62 -9.44
C ARG A 1048 -17.07 -67.16 -9.44
N ASN A 1049 -17.95 -67.89 -10.12
CA ASN A 1049 -17.83 -69.34 -10.31
C ASN A 1049 -17.07 -69.75 -11.59
N CYS A 1050 -16.61 -68.80 -12.42
CA CYS A 1050 -15.76 -69.07 -13.58
C CYS A 1050 -14.27 -68.94 -13.19
N SER A 1051 -13.73 -69.92 -12.48
CA SER A 1051 -12.30 -70.00 -12.16
C SER A 1051 -11.40 -70.43 -13.33
N LEU A 1052 -11.94 -70.52 -14.57
CA LEU A 1052 -11.23 -71.04 -15.74
C LEU A 1052 -11.14 -70.11 -16.97
N SER A 1053 -11.65 -68.87 -16.94
CA SER A 1053 -11.48 -67.93 -18.05
C SER A 1053 -10.47 -66.83 -17.73
N GLN A 1054 -9.32 -66.92 -18.40
CA GLN A 1054 -8.26 -65.90 -18.44
C GLN A 1054 -8.75 -64.55 -19.00
N GLU A 1055 -9.95 -64.50 -19.56
CA GLU A 1055 -10.57 -63.32 -20.18
C GLU A 1055 -11.09 -62.29 -19.15
N CYS A 1056 -11.71 -62.71 -18.04
CA CYS A 1056 -12.30 -61.76 -17.08
C CYS A 1056 -11.24 -60.97 -16.27
N THR A 1057 -10.08 -61.56 -16.01
CA THR A 1057 -8.96 -60.86 -15.36
C THR A 1057 -8.24 -59.93 -16.34
N LEU A 1058 -8.30 -60.23 -17.64
CA LEU A 1058 -7.71 -59.40 -18.68
C LEU A 1058 -8.38 -58.02 -18.72
N ASP A 1059 -9.72 -57.94 -18.66
CA ASP A 1059 -10.44 -56.67 -18.80
C ASP A 1059 -10.12 -55.65 -17.67
N GLN A 1060 -10.13 -56.09 -16.42
CA GLN A 1060 -9.77 -55.23 -15.27
C GLN A 1060 -8.32 -54.73 -15.34
N THR A 1061 -7.39 -55.60 -15.76
CA THR A 1061 -5.98 -55.22 -15.91
C THR A 1061 -5.77 -54.25 -17.06
N VAL A 1062 -6.54 -54.37 -18.15
CA VAL A 1062 -6.52 -53.42 -19.27
C VAL A 1062 -7.00 -52.04 -18.83
N TYR A 1063 -8.09 -51.95 -18.06
CA TYR A 1063 -8.56 -50.66 -17.53
C TYR A 1063 -7.51 -49.97 -16.64
N ALA A 1064 -6.89 -50.71 -15.72
CA ALA A 1064 -5.82 -50.19 -14.85
C ALA A 1064 -4.57 -49.78 -15.65
N MET A 1065 -4.20 -50.52 -16.70
CA MET A 1065 -3.06 -50.20 -17.56
C MET A 1065 -3.28 -48.90 -18.34
N VAL A 1066 -4.44 -48.75 -18.97
CA VAL A 1066 -4.79 -47.51 -19.71
C VAL A 1066 -4.88 -46.33 -18.76
N PHE A 1067 -5.46 -46.51 -17.57
CA PHE A 1067 -5.49 -45.47 -16.53
C PHE A 1067 -4.08 -45.02 -16.14
N THR A 1068 -3.14 -45.95 -15.98
CA THR A 1068 -1.72 -45.66 -15.69
C THR A 1068 -1.05 -44.86 -16.81
N VAL A 1069 -1.31 -45.23 -18.08
CA VAL A 1069 -0.81 -44.50 -19.26
C VAL A 1069 -1.39 -43.08 -19.33
N LEU A 1070 -2.68 -42.91 -19.08
CA LEU A 1070 -3.32 -41.58 -19.08
C LEU A 1070 -2.80 -40.69 -17.94
N CYS A 1071 -2.68 -41.23 -16.72
CA CYS A 1071 -2.13 -40.49 -15.57
C CYS A 1071 -0.67 -40.09 -15.80
N SER A 1072 0.17 -40.97 -16.34
CA SER A 1072 1.56 -40.64 -16.67
C SER A 1072 1.66 -39.57 -17.76
N LEU A 1073 0.83 -39.65 -18.80
CA LEU A 1073 0.70 -38.59 -19.81
C LEU A 1073 0.26 -37.25 -19.18
N GLY A 1074 -0.71 -37.29 -18.27
CA GLY A 1074 -1.19 -36.11 -17.52
C GLY A 1074 -0.06 -35.44 -16.73
N ILE A 1075 0.75 -36.22 -16.00
CA ILE A 1075 1.90 -35.72 -15.24
C ILE A 1075 2.95 -35.08 -16.17
N VAL A 1076 3.26 -35.71 -17.30
CA VAL A 1076 4.21 -35.17 -18.29
C VAL A 1076 3.71 -33.84 -18.88
N LEU A 1077 2.42 -33.76 -19.22
CA LEU A 1077 1.82 -32.53 -19.75
C LEU A 1077 1.76 -31.41 -18.71
N CYS A 1078 1.54 -31.73 -17.42
CA CYS A 1078 1.66 -30.76 -16.34
C CYS A 1078 3.07 -30.14 -16.27
N LEU A 1079 4.12 -30.94 -16.47
CA LEU A 1079 5.50 -30.43 -16.50
C LEU A 1079 5.77 -29.55 -17.72
N VAL A 1080 5.33 -29.98 -18.91
CA VAL A 1080 5.51 -29.20 -20.15
C VAL A 1080 4.79 -27.85 -20.05
N THR A 1081 3.57 -27.83 -19.54
CA THR A 1081 2.80 -26.59 -19.38
C THR A 1081 3.43 -25.64 -18.36
N SER A 1082 3.91 -26.13 -17.22
CA SER A 1082 4.52 -25.26 -16.20
C SER A 1082 5.82 -24.61 -16.71
N VAL A 1083 6.66 -25.36 -17.42
CA VAL A 1083 7.92 -24.83 -17.99
C VAL A 1083 7.66 -23.84 -19.12
N THR A 1084 6.69 -24.12 -19.99
CA THR A 1084 6.40 -23.27 -21.16
C THR A 1084 5.83 -21.90 -20.79
N VAL A 1085 4.99 -21.80 -19.75
CA VAL A 1085 4.47 -20.51 -19.25
C VAL A 1085 5.62 -19.64 -18.72
N GLU A 1086 6.42 -20.18 -17.82
CA GLU A 1086 7.52 -19.45 -17.16
C GLU A 1086 8.61 -19.02 -18.16
N TRP A 1087 8.93 -19.90 -19.11
CA TRP A 1087 9.88 -19.57 -20.18
C TRP A 1087 9.36 -18.47 -21.12
N THR A 1088 8.05 -18.46 -21.38
CA THR A 1088 7.39 -17.40 -22.14
C THR A 1088 7.51 -16.06 -21.42
N GLY A 1089 7.25 -16.03 -20.10
CA GLY A 1089 7.40 -14.86 -19.24
C GLY A 1089 8.81 -14.25 -19.31
N LEU A 1090 9.85 -15.07 -19.09
CA LEU A 1090 11.26 -14.62 -19.14
C LEU A 1090 11.64 -14.00 -20.49
N LYS A 1091 11.16 -14.57 -21.60
CA LYS A 1091 11.45 -14.06 -22.94
C LYS A 1091 10.78 -12.71 -23.20
N VAL A 1092 9.53 -12.53 -22.73
CA VAL A 1092 8.80 -11.27 -22.82
C VAL A 1092 9.47 -10.20 -21.97
N ALA A 1093 9.80 -10.50 -20.71
CA ALA A 1093 10.54 -9.65 -19.78
C ALA A 1093 11.85 -9.10 -20.39
N LYS A 1094 12.65 -10.00 -21.00
CA LYS A 1094 13.91 -9.62 -21.67
C LYS A 1094 13.70 -8.67 -22.85
N ARG A 1095 12.69 -8.93 -23.70
CA ARG A 1095 12.42 -8.12 -24.89
C ARG A 1095 11.84 -6.76 -24.53
N LEU A 1096 10.85 -6.70 -23.64
CA LEU A 1096 10.21 -5.44 -23.23
C LEU A 1096 11.20 -4.51 -22.52
N HIS A 1097 11.99 -5.01 -21.56
CA HIS A 1097 13.01 -4.20 -20.89
C HIS A 1097 14.03 -3.63 -21.88
N ARG A 1098 14.53 -4.45 -22.81
CA ARG A 1098 15.49 -3.98 -23.83
C ARG A 1098 14.88 -2.91 -24.73
N SER A 1099 13.66 -3.13 -25.23
CA SER A 1099 12.97 -2.14 -26.06
C SER A 1099 12.73 -0.83 -25.30
N LEU A 1100 12.36 -0.90 -24.02
CA LEU A 1100 12.13 0.27 -23.17
C LEU A 1100 13.43 1.05 -22.96
N LEU A 1101 14.51 0.37 -22.56
CA LEU A 1101 15.81 0.99 -22.36
C LEU A 1101 16.31 1.66 -23.65
N ASN A 1102 16.18 0.99 -24.80
CA ASN A 1102 16.60 1.54 -26.08
C ASN A 1102 15.81 2.78 -26.47
N ARG A 1103 14.48 2.76 -26.27
CA ARG A 1103 13.64 3.90 -26.62
C ARG A 1103 13.88 5.10 -25.72
N ILE A 1104 14.03 4.89 -24.42
CA ILE A 1104 14.27 5.99 -23.46
C ILE A 1104 15.64 6.63 -23.70
N ILE A 1105 16.68 5.84 -23.94
CA ILE A 1105 18.02 6.40 -24.22
C ILE A 1105 18.03 7.27 -25.48
N LEU A 1106 17.31 6.85 -26.52
CA LEU A 1106 17.17 7.60 -27.76
C LEU A 1106 16.16 8.75 -27.68
N ALA A 1107 15.42 8.94 -26.58
CA ALA A 1107 14.46 10.03 -26.46
C ALA A 1107 15.16 11.40 -26.39
N PRO A 1108 14.53 12.49 -26.89
CA PRO A 1108 15.12 13.83 -26.87
C PRO A 1108 15.21 14.41 -25.46
N MET A 1109 16.10 15.38 -25.24
CA MET A 1109 16.24 16.04 -23.93
C MET A 1109 14.92 16.63 -23.41
N ARG A 1110 14.10 17.20 -24.32
CA ARG A 1110 12.76 17.71 -24.02
C ARG A 1110 11.89 16.71 -23.26
N PHE A 1111 11.93 15.43 -23.63
CA PHE A 1111 11.13 14.40 -22.95
C PHE A 1111 11.49 14.28 -21.47
N PHE A 1112 12.77 14.43 -21.11
CA PHE A 1112 13.26 14.36 -19.73
C PHE A 1112 13.01 15.65 -18.94
N GLU A 1113 12.87 16.79 -19.61
CA GLU A 1113 12.51 18.05 -18.97
C GLU A 1113 11.00 18.12 -18.69
N THR A 1114 10.15 17.57 -19.57
CA THR A 1114 8.69 17.55 -19.39
C THR A 1114 8.21 16.40 -18.51
N THR A 1115 8.83 15.22 -18.61
CA THR A 1115 8.35 14.03 -17.88
C THR A 1115 9.09 13.89 -16.56
N PRO A 1116 8.40 13.88 -15.40
CA PRO A 1116 9.04 13.71 -14.11
C PRO A 1116 9.89 12.43 -14.06
N LEU A 1117 11.12 12.55 -13.58
CA LEU A 1117 12.06 11.43 -13.46
C LEU A 1117 11.45 10.26 -12.67
N GLY A 1118 10.70 10.56 -11.61
CA GLY A 1118 10.00 9.56 -10.79
C GLY A 1118 9.03 8.70 -11.60
N SER A 1119 8.34 9.28 -12.58
CA SER A 1119 7.43 8.55 -13.47
C SER A 1119 8.18 7.54 -14.35
N ILE A 1120 9.30 7.96 -14.96
CA ILE A 1120 10.14 7.09 -15.80
C ILE A 1120 10.75 5.96 -14.96
N LEU A 1121 11.31 6.30 -13.79
CA LEU A 1121 11.95 5.34 -12.89
C LEU A 1121 10.94 4.30 -12.37
N ASN A 1122 9.71 4.71 -12.06
CA ASN A 1122 8.65 3.81 -11.63
C ASN A 1122 8.32 2.75 -12.71
N ARG A 1123 8.44 3.08 -14.01
CA ARG A 1123 8.26 2.09 -15.09
C ARG A 1123 9.39 1.07 -15.16
N PHE A 1124 10.63 1.48 -14.89
CA PHE A 1124 11.77 0.56 -14.79
C PHE A 1124 11.79 -0.26 -13.49
N SER A 1125 11.10 0.23 -12.44
CA SER A 1125 11.00 -0.42 -11.14
C SER A 1125 9.76 -1.31 -11.05
N SER A 1126 8.61 -0.72 -10.72
CA SER A 1126 7.38 -1.45 -10.38
C SER A 1126 6.80 -2.18 -11.59
N ASP A 1127 6.62 -1.51 -12.74
CA ASP A 1127 5.99 -2.13 -13.91
C ASP A 1127 6.84 -3.28 -14.49
N CYS A 1128 8.17 -3.13 -14.52
CA CYS A 1128 9.07 -4.22 -14.91
C CYS A 1128 8.99 -5.38 -13.92
N ASN A 1129 8.96 -5.12 -12.60
CA ASN A 1129 8.79 -6.16 -11.59
C ASN A 1129 7.46 -6.93 -11.74
N THR A 1130 6.35 -6.23 -12.02
CA THR A 1130 5.05 -6.85 -12.31
C THR A 1130 5.11 -7.77 -13.53
N ILE A 1131 5.75 -7.33 -14.62
CA ILE A 1131 5.91 -8.12 -15.86
C ILE A 1131 6.81 -9.34 -15.65
N ASP A 1132 7.86 -9.19 -14.85
CA ASP A 1132 8.89 -10.22 -14.63
C ASP A 1132 8.41 -11.34 -13.70
N GLN A 1133 7.76 -11.01 -12.58
CA GLN A 1133 7.42 -11.99 -11.52
C GLN A 1133 5.94 -12.34 -11.43
N HIS A 1134 5.02 -11.41 -11.73
CA HIS A 1134 3.59 -11.58 -11.44
C HIS A 1134 2.78 -12.06 -12.66
N ILE A 1135 2.94 -11.42 -13.83
CA ILE A 1135 2.16 -11.76 -15.04
C ILE A 1135 2.29 -13.25 -15.43
N PRO A 1136 3.49 -13.89 -15.44
CA PRO A 1136 3.60 -15.30 -15.84
C PRO A 1136 2.80 -16.24 -14.94
N SER A 1137 2.88 -16.05 -13.62
CA SER A 1137 2.13 -16.84 -12.64
C SER A 1137 0.62 -16.58 -12.73
N THR A 1138 0.19 -15.32 -12.86
CA THR A 1138 -1.22 -14.97 -13.05
C THR A 1138 -1.77 -15.55 -14.36
N LEU A 1139 -0.99 -15.54 -15.44
CA LEU A 1139 -1.38 -16.12 -16.74
C LEU A 1139 -1.55 -17.64 -16.65
N GLU A 1140 -0.66 -18.35 -15.94
CA GLU A 1140 -0.85 -19.76 -15.64
C GLU A 1140 -2.17 -19.98 -14.88
N CYS A 1141 -2.34 -19.28 -13.76
CA CYS A 1141 -3.50 -19.42 -12.90
C CYS A 1141 -4.81 -19.13 -13.64
N LEU A 1142 -4.87 -18.05 -14.42
CA LEU A 1142 -6.02 -17.68 -15.24
C LEU A 1142 -6.32 -18.74 -16.31
N SER A 1143 -5.31 -19.19 -17.03
CA SER A 1143 -5.48 -20.22 -18.07
C SER A 1143 -5.99 -21.53 -17.47
N ARG A 1144 -5.42 -21.96 -16.34
CA ARG A 1144 -5.83 -23.15 -15.59
C ARG A 1144 -7.26 -23.02 -15.05
N SER A 1145 -7.60 -21.91 -14.36
CA SER A 1145 -8.94 -21.73 -13.79
C SER A 1145 -10.02 -21.66 -14.87
N THR A 1146 -9.73 -21.00 -16.00
CA THR A 1146 -10.67 -20.89 -17.12
C THR A 1146 -10.88 -22.25 -17.78
N LEU A 1147 -9.79 -22.97 -18.10
CA LEU A 1147 -9.88 -24.28 -18.74
C LEU A 1147 -10.54 -25.34 -17.83
N LEU A 1148 -10.27 -25.32 -16.52
CA LEU A 1148 -10.94 -26.18 -15.54
C LEU A 1148 -12.45 -25.88 -15.41
N CYS A 1149 -12.83 -24.60 -15.48
CA CYS A 1149 -14.23 -24.21 -15.47
C CYS A 1149 -14.95 -24.71 -16.74
N VAL A 1150 -14.34 -24.50 -17.91
CA VAL A 1150 -14.88 -24.97 -19.20
C VAL A 1150 -14.96 -26.50 -19.22
N SER A 1151 -13.93 -27.21 -18.76
CA SER A 1151 -13.96 -28.67 -18.69
C SER A 1151 -15.05 -29.18 -17.76
N ALA A 1152 -15.23 -28.54 -16.58
CA ALA A 1152 -16.29 -28.93 -15.66
C ALA A 1152 -17.70 -28.74 -16.23
N LEU A 1153 -17.96 -27.58 -16.83
CA LEU A 1153 -19.26 -27.32 -17.46
C LEU A 1153 -19.51 -28.24 -18.67
N ALA A 1154 -18.47 -28.59 -19.44
CA ALA A 1154 -18.57 -29.54 -20.54
C ALA A 1154 -18.89 -30.97 -20.05
N VAL A 1155 -18.21 -31.45 -18.99
CA VAL A 1155 -18.47 -32.76 -18.38
C VAL A 1155 -19.90 -32.81 -17.81
N ILE A 1156 -20.32 -31.80 -17.05
CA ILE A 1156 -21.68 -31.75 -16.50
C ILE A 1156 -22.72 -31.75 -17.63
N SER A 1157 -22.52 -30.95 -18.68
CA SER A 1157 -23.44 -30.88 -19.82
C SER A 1157 -23.49 -32.19 -20.61
N TYR A 1158 -22.37 -32.93 -20.68
CA TYR A 1158 -22.33 -34.26 -21.31
C TYR A 1158 -23.11 -35.29 -20.48
N VAL A 1159 -22.92 -35.31 -19.16
CA VAL A 1159 -23.65 -36.21 -18.24
C VAL A 1159 -25.14 -35.87 -18.20
N THR A 1160 -25.48 -34.58 -18.19
CA THR A 1160 -26.87 -34.10 -18.14
C THR A 1160 -27.12 -33.02 -19.20
N PRO A 1161 -27.52 -33.39 -20.42
CA PRO A 1161 -27.80 -32.40 -21.48
C PRO A 1161 -28.86 -31.36 -21.11
N VAL A 1162 -29.79 -31.70 -20.20
CA VAL A 1162 -30.81 -30.79 -19.66
C VAL A 1162 -30.18 -29.60 -18.91
N PHE A 1163 -28.99 -29.76 -18.33
CA PHE A 1163 -28.27 -28.72 -17.63
C PHE A 1163 -27.96 -27.49 -18.51
N LEU A 1164 -27.77 -27.66 -19.82
CA LEU A 1164 -27.49 -26.55 -20.74
C LEU A 1164 -28.59 -25.47 -20.72
N VAL A 1165 -29.84 -25.88 -20.57
CA VAL A 1165 -30.99 -24.95 -20.50
C VAL A 1165 -30.90 -24.11 -19.23
N ALA A 1166 -30.53 -24.72 -18.10
CA ALA A 1166 -30.35 -24.03 -16.83
C ALA A 1166 -29.04 -23.22 -16.76
N LEU A 1167 -28.02 -23.62 -17.52
CA LEU A 1167 -26.73 -22.94 -17.57
C LEU A 1167 -26.84 -21.54 -18.18
N LEU A 1168 -27.69 -21.34 -19.20
CA LEU A 1168 -27.85 -20.03 -19.86
C LEU A 1168 -28.22 -18.89 -18.89
N PRO A 1169 -29.29 -18.97 -18.08
CA PRO A 1169 -29.61 -17.92 -17.13
C PRO A 1169 -28.54 -17.77 -16.04
N LEU A 1170 -27.93 -18.87 -15.58
CA LEU A 1170 -26.83 -18.82 -14.59
C LEU A 1170 -25.59 -18.11 -15.15
N ALA A 1171 -25.25 -18.36 -16.41
CA ALA A 1171 -24.13 -17.73 -17.11
C ALA A 1171 -24.36 -16.22 -17.29
N ILE A 1172 -25.59 -15.79 -17.60
CA ILE A 1172 -25.95 -14.37 -17.69
C ILE A 1172 -25.76 -13.68 -16.34
N VAL A 1173 -26.24 -14.28 -15.25
CA VAL A 1173 -26.07 -13.75 -13.89
C VAL A 1173 -24.58 -13.68 -13.51
N CYS A 1174 -23.83 -14.74 -13.79
CA CYS A 1174 -22.38 -14.79 -13.56
C CYS A 1174 -21.64 -13.67 -14.31
N TYR A 1175 -21.98 -13.42 -15.58
CA TYR A 1175 -21.40 -12.35 -16.39
C TYR A 1175 -21.64 -10.96 -15.79
N PHE A 1176 -22.86 -10.66 -15.33
CA PHE A 1176 -23.15 -9.37 -14.69
C PHE A 1176 -22.37 -9.18 -13.38
N ILE A 1177 -22.29 -10.21 -12.55
CA ILE A 1177 -21.52 -10.16 -11.30
C ILE A 1177 -20.03 -9.93 -11.61
N GLN A 1178 -19.47 -10.67 -12.57
CA GLN A 1178 -18.10 -10.49 -13.04
C GLN A 1178 -17.85 -9.05 -13.53
N LYS A 1179 -18.73 -8.51 -14.37
CA LYS A 1179 -18.60 -7.15 -14.92
C LYS A 1179 -18.59 -6.10 -13.82
N TYR A 1180 -19.55 -6.17 -12.89
CA TYR A 1180 -19.65 -5.21 -11.80
C TYR A 1180 -18.47 -5.30 -10.82
N PHE A 1181 -18.05 -6.51 -10.48
CA PHE A 1181 -16.90 -6.74 -9.61
C PHE A 1181 -15.62 -6.13 -10.20
N ARG A 1182 -15.30 -6.41 -11.47
CA ARG A 1182 -14.06 -5.94 -12.12
C ARG A 1182 -13.90 -4.43 -12.05
N VAL A 1183 -14.97 -3.67 -12.33
CA VAL A 1183 -14.93 -2.21 -12.30
C VAL A 1183 -14.66 -1.71 -10.87
N ALA A 1184 -15.40 -2.23 -9.89
CA ALA A 1184 -15.23 -1.82 -8.49
C ALA A 1184 -13.85 -2.24 -7.93
N SER A 1185 -13.40 -3.47 -8.22
CA SER A 1185 -12.13 -4.00 -7.73
C SER A 1185 -10.93 -3.22 -8.28
N ARG A 1186 -10.96 -2.81 -9.55
CA ARG A 1186 -9.88 -2.02 -10.16
C ARG A 1186 -9.75 -0.66 -9.47
N ASP A 1187 -10.86 0.06 -9.35
CA ASP A 1187 -10.86 1.41 -8.79
C ASP A 1187 -10.47 1.36 -7.28
N LEU A 1188 -10.96 0.35 -6.54
CA LEU A 1188 -10.58 0.13 -5.13
C LEU A 1188 -9.11 -0.26 -4.97
N GLN A 1189 -8.55 -1.10 -5.85
CA GLN A 1189 -7.14 -1.49 -5.78
C GLN A 1189 -6.21 -0.31 -6.07
N GLN A 1190 -6.53 0.50 -7.07
CA GLN A 1190 -5.78 1.74 -7.32
C GLN A 1190 -5.84 2.68 -6.13
N LEU A 1191 -7.01 2.78 -5.50
CA LEU A 1191 -7.17 3.61 -4.32
C LEU A 1191 -6.36 3.10 -3.11
N ASP A 1192 -6.34 1.79 -2.87
CA ASP A 1192 -5.51 1.15 -1.84
C ASP A 1192 -4.01 1.46 -2.08
N ASP A 1193 -3.54 1.32 -3.32
CA ASP A 1193 -2.15 1.60 -3.69
C ASP A 1193 -1.79 3.09 -3.52
N THR A 1194 -2.67 4.00 -3.92
CA THR A 1194 -2.43 5.46 -3.84
C THR A 1194 -2.50 6.02 -2.43
N THR A 1195 -3.32 5.45 -1.54
CA THR A 1195 -3.45 5.89 -0.14
C THR A 1195 -2.31 5.38 0.75
N GLN A 1196 -1.66 4.26 0.39
CA GLN A 1196 -0.50 3.75 1.12
C GLN A 1196 0.75 4.64 0.94
N LEU A 1197 0.93 5.28 -0.21
CA LEU A 1197 2.13 6.07 -0.52
C LEU A 1197 2.28 7.33 0.37
N PRO A 1198 1.27 8.21 0.54
CA PRO A 1198 1.34 9.34 1.46
C PRO A 1198 1.63 8.91 2.90
N LEU A 1199 1.06 7.79 3.35
CA LEU A 1199 1.32 7.25 4.69
C LEU A 1199 2.83 6.98 4.88
N LEU A 1200 3.48 6.30 3.92
CA LEU A 1200 4.92 6.01 4.00
C LEU A 1200 5.78 7.27 3.86
N SER A 1201 5.39 8.21 2.99
CA SER A 1201 6.04 9.52 2.86
C SER A 1201 6.02 10.29 4.18
N HIS A 1202 4.86 10.32 4.84
CA HIS A 1202 4.68 10.97 6.14
C HIS A 1202 5.59 10.36 7.22
N PHE A 1203 5.76 9.04 7.24
CA PHE A 1203 6.73 8.38 8.13
C PHE A 1203 8.17 8.82 7.83
N ALA A 1204 8.58 8.86 6.56
CA ALA A 1204 9.93 9.27 6.15
C ALA A 1204 10.20 10.74 6.55
N GLU A 1205 9.29 11.65 6.19
CA GLU A 1205 9.38 13.08 6.49
C GLU A 1205 9.44 13.33 8.00
N THR A 1206 8.62 12.62 8.79
CA THR A 1206 8.58 12.75 10.24
C THR A 1206 9.90 12.30 10.89
N VAL A 1207 10.50 11.21 10.41
CA VAL A 1207 11.77 10.70 10.95
C VAL A 1207 12.93 11.64 10.60
N GLU A 1208 12.97 12.18 9.38
CA GLU A 1208 14.00 13.14 8.97
C GLU A 1208 13.90 14.49 9.70
N GLY A 1209 12.68 14.93 10.03
CA GLY A 1209 12.39 16.20 10.70
C GLY A 1209 12.12 16.11 12.21
N LEU A 1210 12.46 14.99 12.85
CA LEU A 1210 12.02 14.68 14.22
C LEU A 1210 12.39 15.78 15.24
N THR A 1211 13.61 16.29 15.18
CA THR A 1211 14.10 17.36 16.07
C THR A 1211 13.35 18.68 15.85
N THR A 1212 13.00 19.00 14.61
CA THR A 1212 12.21 20.18 14.26
C THR A 1212 10.78 20.06 14.81
N ILE A 1213 10.12 18.92 14.60
CA ILE A 1213 8.74 18.68 15.08
C ILE A 1213 8.65 18.82 16.60
N ARG A 1214 9.60 18.21 17.34
CA ARG A 1214 9.69 18.31 18.80
C ARG A 1214 10.08 19.70 19.28
N ALA A 1215 10.92 20.42 18.54
CA ALA A 1215 11.26 21.79 18.89
C ALA A 1215 10.03 22.70 18.90
N PHE A 1216 9.17 22.57 17.89
CA PHE A 1216 7.91 23.31 17.76
C PHE A 1216 6.79 22.84 18.69
N ARG A 1217 6.92 21.66 19.33
CA ARG A 1217 5.83 20.99 20.08
C ARG A 1217 4.60 20.68 19.23
N TYR A 1218 4.81 20.29 17.98
CA TYR A 1218 3.75 20.00 17.00
C TYR A 1218 3.46 18.49 16.83
N GLU A 1219 3.94 17.65 17.77
CA GLU A 1219 3.80 16.19 17.72
C GLU A 1219 2.34 15.75 17.59
N ALA A 1220 1.42 16.40 18.33
CA ALA A 1220 -0.01 16.07 18.32
C ALA A 1220 -0.69 16.33 16.97
N ARG A 1221 -0.31 17.40 16.26
CA ARG A 1221 -0.84 17.70 14.91
C ARG A 1221 -0.39 16.66 13.90
N PHE A 1222 0.89 16.33 13.94
CA PHE A 1222 1.50 15.30 13.11
C PHE A 1222 0.92 13.90 13.39
N GLN A 1223 0.63 13.58 14.66
CA GLN A 1223 -0.06 12.35 15.04
C GLN A 1223 -1.50 12.29 14.52
N GLN A 1224 -2.24 13.41 14.53
CA GLN A 1224 -3.58 13.46 13.96
C GLN A 1224 -3.57 13.22 12.43
N LYS A 1225 -2.60 13.80 11.71
CA LYS A 1225 -2.41 13.55 10.27
C LYS A 1225 -2.12 12.08 9.97
N LEU A 1226 -1.27 11.43 10.78
CA LEU A 1226 -1.04 9.99 10.66
C LEU A 1226 -2.34 9.19 10.79
N LEU A 1227 -3.17 9.50 11.78
CA LEU A 1227 -4.43 8.79 12.01
C LEU A 1227 -5.36 8.92 10.80
N GLU A 1228 -5.43 10.10 10.18
CA GLU A 1228 -6.20 10.34 8.96
C GLU A 1228 -5.69 9.54 7.76
N TYR A 1229 -4.37 9.52 7.51
CA TYR A 1229 -3.78 8.70 6.44
C TYR A 1229 -3.98 7.20 6.69
N THR A 1230 -3.86 6.76 7.95
CA THR A 1230 -4.06 5.36 8.34
C THR A 1230 -5.53 4.95 8.16
N ASP A 1231 -6.48 5.80 8.55
CA ASP A 1231 -7.90 5.54 8.39
C ASP A 1231 -8.30 5.54 6.90
N SER A 1232 -7.73 6.44 6.09
CA SER A 1232 -7.94 6.50 4.63
C SER A 1232 -7.43 5.24 3.91
N ASN A 1233 -6.27 4.71 4.32
CA ASN A 1233 -5.74 3.46 3.81
C ASN A 1233 -6.61 2.26 4.29
N ASN A 1234 -6.93 2.19 5.58
CA ASN A 1234 -7.74 1.10 6.13
C ASN A 1234 -9.13 0.99 5.50
N ILE A 1235 -9.79 2.12 5.19
CA ILE A 1235 -11.10 2.11 4.55
C ILE A 1235 -11.02 1.60 3.10
N ALA A 1236 -10.00 1.99 2.33
CA ALA A 1236 -9.76 1.48 0.99
C ALA A 1236 -9.55 -0.05 1.01
N SER A 1237 -8.67 -0.53 1.90
CA SER A 1237 -8.41 -1.97 2.09
C SER A 1237 -9.66 -2.76 2.53
N LEU A 1238 -10.50 -2.19 3.40
CA LEU A 1238 -11.74 -2.84 3.88
C LEU A 1238 -12.81 -2.94 2.77
N PHE A 1239 -12.99 -1.90 1.96
CA PHE A 1239 -13.90 -1.97 0.80
C PHE A 1239 -13.42 -2.97 -0.25
N LEU A 1240 -12.12 -2.99 -0.57
CA LEU A 1240 -11.52 -3.99 -1.46
C LEU A 1240 -11.77 -5.41 -0.95
N THR A 1241 -11.57 -5.62 0.35
CA THR A 1241 -11.85 -6.91 0.99
C THR A 1241 -13.32 -7.30 0.90
N ALA A 1242 -14.23 -6.38 1.23
CA ALA A 1242 -15.66 -6.64 1.22
C ALA A 1242 -16.20 -6.87 -0.21
N ALA A 1243 -15.65 -6.19 -1.23
CA ALA A 1243 -15.94 -6.44 -2.63
C ALA A 1243 -15.49 -7.84 -3.07
N ASN A 1244 -14.30 -8.28 -2.63
CA ASN A 1244 -13.83 -9.65 -2.84
C ASN A 1244 -14.76 -10.67 -2.18
N ARG A 1245 -15.14 -10.50 -0.90
CA ARG A 1245 -16.07 -11.42 -0.23
C ARG A 1245 -17.44 -11.45 -0.89
N TRP A 1246 -17.94 -10.30 -1.33
CA TRP A 1246 -19.19 -10.21 -2.10
C TRP A 1246 -19.11 -11.08 -3.36
N LEU A 1247 -18.05 -10.96 -4.16
CA LEU A 1247 -17.85 -11.80 -5.34
C LEU A 1247 -17.86 -13.29 -4.97
N GLU A 1248 -17.04 -13.67 -3.99
CA GLU A 1248 -16.86 -15.08 -3.62
C GLU A 1248 -18.19 -15.71 -3.19
N VAL A 1249 -18.97 -15.05 -2.33
CA VAL A 1249 -20.29 -15.55 -1.92
C VAL A 1249 -21.24 -15.74 -3.12
N ARG A 1250 -21.30 -14.77 -4.03
CA ARG A 1250 -22.22 -14.86 -5.19
C ARG A 1250 -21.82 -15.97 -6.15
N MET A 1251 -20.52 -16.11 -6.43
CA MET A 1251 -20.01 -17.18 -7.29
C MET A 1251 -20.19 -18.55 -6.66
N GLU A 1252 -19.99 -18.66 -5.34
CA GLU A 1252 -20.22 -19.90 -4.60
C GLU A 1252 -21.69 -20.30 -4.56
N TYR A 1253 -22.61 -19.34 -4.45
CA TYR A 1253 -24.06 -19.61 -4.52
C TYR A 1253 -24.49 -20.05 -5.92
N ILE A 1254 -23.95 -19.45 -6.99
CA ILE A 1254 -24.16 -19.93 -8.36
C ILE A 1254 -23.64 -21.37 -8.50
N GLY A 1255 -22.46 -21.66 -7.95
CA GLY A 1255 -21.91 -23.01 -7.92
C GLY A 1255 -22.79 -24.01 -7.16
N ALA A 1256 -23.34 -23.63 -6.01
CA ALA A 1256 -24.29 -24.47 -5.27
C ALA A 1256 -25.57 -24.76 -6.08
N CYS A 1257 -26.09 -23.76 -6.82
CA CYS A 1257 -27.19 -23.98 -7.76
C CYS A 1257 -26.81 -24.95 -8.89
N VAL A 1258 -25.60 -24.85 -9.44
CA VAL A 1258 -25.10 -25.80 -10.45
C VAL A 1258 -25.07 -27.23 -9.89
N VAL A 1259 -24.59 -27.42 -8.65
CA VAL A 1259 -24.59 -28.72 -7.97
C VAL A 1259 -26.01 -29.28 -7.83
N LEU A 1260 -26.96 -28.47 -7.35
CA LEU A 1260 -28.34 -28.90 -7.18
C LEU A 1260 -28.95 -29.35 -8.51
N ILE A 1261 -28.81 -28.55 -9.57
CA ILE A 1261 -29.40 -28.85 -10.88
C ILE A 1261 -28.72 -30.07 -11.50
N ALA A 1262 -27.39 -30.16 -11.43
CA ALA A 1262 -26.65 -31.32 -11.92
C ALA A 1262 -27.05 -32.59 -11.15
N ALA A 1263 -27.19 -32.54 -9.83
CA ALA A 1263 -27.61 -33.66 -9.01
C ALA A 1263 -29.03 -34.13 -9.36
N VAL A 1264 -30.02 -33.22 -9.34
CA VAL A 1264 -31.41 -33.58 -9.65
C VAL A 1264 -31.54 -34.14 -11.06
N THR A 1265 -30.94 -33.49 -12.06
CA THR A 1265 -31.03 -33.96 -13.46
C THR A 1265 -30.29 -35.27 -13.72
N SER A 1266 -29.16 -35.52 -13.05
CA SER A 1266 -28.41 -36.77 -13.19
C SER A 1266 -29.12 -37.93 -12.50
N ILE A 1267 -29.66 -37.71 -11.30
CA ILE A 1267 -30.49 -38.68 -10.59
C ILE A 1267 -31.73 -39.03 -11.42
N SER A 1268 -32.47 -38.03 -11.94
CA SER A 1268 -33.65 -38.29 -12.77
C SER A 1268 -33.32 -39.02 -14.06
N ASN A 1269 -32.22 -38.67 -14.75
CA ASN A 1269 -31.80 -39.39 -15.95
C ASN A 1269 -31.32 -40.81 -15.62
N SER A 1270 -30.67 -41.04 -14.49
CA SER A 1270 -30.25 -42.38 -14.06
C SER A 1270 -31.46 -43.27 -13.78
N LEU A 1271 -32.48 -42.75 -13.08
CA LEU A 1271 -33.71 -43.48 -12.74
C LEU A 1271 -34.60 -43.78 -13.96
N HIS A 1272 -34.67 -42.88 -14.95
CA HIS A 1272 -35.61 -43.02 -16.08
C HIS A 1272 -34.96 -43.43 -17.41
N ARG A 1273 -33.66 -43.21 -17.60
CA ARG A 1273 -32.95 -43.42 -18.87
C ARG A 1273 -31.69 -44.28 -18.71
N GLU A 1274 -31.57 -44.99 -17.61
CA GLU A 1274 -30.47 -45.94 -17.33
C GLU A 1274 -29.07 -45.31 -17.51
N LEU A 1275 -28.89 -44.05 -17.05
CA LEU A 1275 -27.57 -43.43 -17.00
C LEU A 1275 -26.72 -44.13 -15.93
N SER A 1276 -25.51 -44.56 -16.31
CA SER A 1276 -24.64 -45.34 -15.42
C SER A 1276 -24.24 -44.55 -14.16
N ALA A 1277 -24.15 -45.25 -13.03
CA ALA A 1277 -23.86 -44.65 -11.73
C ALA A 1277 -22.49 -43.94 -11.71
N GLY A 1278 -21.49 -44.45 -12.44
CA GLY A 1278 -20.18 -43.84 -12.60
C GLY A 1278 -20.22 -42.49 -13.31
N LEU A 1279 -21.06 -42.32 -14.34
CA LEU A 1279 -21.25 -41.02 -14.98
C LEU A 1279 -21.94 -40.02 -14.05
N VAL A 1280 -22.88 -40.45 -13.20
CA VAL A 1280 -23.48 -39.60 -12.16
C VAL A 1280 -22.42 -39.13 -11.17
N GLY A 1281 -21.58 -40.05 -10.67
CA GLY A 1281 -20.49 -39.72 -9.75
C GLY A 1281 -19.48 -38.73 -10.34
N LEU A 1282 -19.13 -38.90 -11.62
CA LEU A 1282 -18.30 -37.97 -12.37
C LEU A 1282 -18.94 -36.57 -12.46
N GLY A 1283 -20.20 -36.51 -12.88
CA GLY A 1283 -20.93 -35.24 -13.01
C GLY A 1283 -21.03 -34.47 -11.69
N LEU A 1284 -21.31 -35.16 -10.59
CA LEU A 1284 -21.39 -34.56 -9.25
C LEU A 1284 -20.03 -34.05 -8.74
N THR A 1285 -18.95 -34.82 -8.96
CA THR A 1285 -17.59 -34.42 -8.56
C THR A 1285 -17.17 -33.12 -9.25
N TYR A 1286 -17.42 -33.01 -10.56
CA TYR A 1286 -17.15 -31.79 -11.31
C TYR A 1286 -18.08 -30.63 -10.92
N ALA A 1287 -19.35 -30.91 -10.62
CA ALA A 1287 -20.28 -29.90 -10.14
C ALA A 1287 -19.84 -29.30 -8.79
N LEU A 1288 -19.29 -30.09 -7.86
CA LEU A 1288 -18.77 -29.57 -6.58
C LEU A 1288 -17.58 -28.60 -6.78
N MET A 1289 -16.75 -28.85 -7.79
CA MET A 1289 -15.53 -28.06 -8.02
C MET A 1289 -15.79 -26.79 -8.83
N VAL A 1290 -16.88 -26.73 -9.61
CA VAL A 1290 -17.20 -25.60 -10.49
C VAL A 1290 -17.27 -24.26 -9.73
N SER A 1291 -17.76 -24.27 -8.49
CA SER A 1291 -17.89 -23.07 -7.65
C SER A 1291 -16.53 -22.42 -7.40
N ASN A 1292 -15.52 -23.25 -7.12
CA ASN A 1292 -14.15 -22.80 -6.90
C ASN A 1292 -13.56 -22.29 -8.22
N TYR A 1293 -13.71 -23.02 -9.32
CA TYR A 1293 -13.14 -22.63 -10.61
C TYR A 1293 -13.70 -21.30 -11.12
N LEU A 1294 -15.01 -21.06 -10.99
CA LEU A 1294 -15.64 -19.78 -11.33
C LEU A 1294 -15.05 -18.63 -10.51
N ASN A 1295 -14.91 -18.81 -9.19
CA ASN A 1295 -14.32 -17.78 -8.32
C ASN A 1295 -12.88 -17.45 -8.72
N TRP A 1296 -12.02 -18.47 -8.85
CA TRP A 1296 -10.63 -18.29 -9.25
C TRP A 1296 -10.51 -17.66 -10.64
N MET A 1297 -11.37 -18.03 -11.59
CA MET A 1297 -11.39 -17.44 -12.93
C MET A 1297 -11.64 -15.93 -12.88
N VAL A 1298 -12.67 -15.49 -12.15
CA VAL A 1298 -13.03 -14.07 -12.08
C VAL A 1298 -11.97 -13.25 -11.34
N ARG A 1299 -11.40 -13.78 -10.25
CA ARG A 1299 -10.32 -13.13 -9.51
C ARG A 1299 -9.03 -13.02 -10.33
N ASN A 1300 -8.57 -14.12 -10.93
CA ASN A 1300 -7.37 -14.12 -11.77
C ASN A 1300 -7.55 -13.21 -13.00
N LEU A 1301 -8.78 -13.04 -13.50
CA LEU A 1301 -9.05 -12.12 -14.61
C LEU A 1301 -8.96 -10.65 -14.17
N ALA A 1302 -9.45 -10.32 -12.96
CA ALA A 1302 -9.31 -8.97 -12.40
C ALA A 1302 -7.83 -8.64 -12.12
N ASP A 1303 -7.08 -9.59 -11.54
CA ASP A 1303 -5.64 -9.46 -11.30
C ASP A 1303 -4.86 -9.28 -12.61
N MET A 1304 -5.19 -10.08 -13.64
CA MET A 1304 -4.55 -9.98 -14.96
C MET A 1304 -4.84 -8.63 -15.63
N GLU A 1305 -6.06 -8.12 -15.52
CA GLU A 1305 -6.42 -6.80 -16.06
C GLU A 1305 -5.62 -5.66 -15.42
N LEU A 1306 -5.47 -5.69 -14.09
CA LEU A 1306 -4.66 -4.73 -13.35
C LEU A 1306 -3.18 -4.82 -13.77
N GLN A 1307 -2.62 -6.02 -13.80
CA GLN A 1307 -1.20 -6.24 -14.13
C GLN A 1307 -0.89 -5.89 -15.59
N LEU A 1308 -1.81 -6.15 -16.54
CA LEU A 1308 -1.68 -5.71 -17.93
C LEU A 1308 -1.65 -4.18 -18.06
N GLY A 1309 -2.12 -3.44 -17.05
CA GLY A 1309 -1.95 -1.98 -16.96
C GLY A 1309 -0.48 -1.55 -17.00
N ALA A 1310 0.42 -2.31 -16.38
CA ALA A 1310 1.87 -2.08 -16.46
C ALA A 1310 2.40 -2.20 -17.90
N VAL A 1311 1.94 -3.21 -18.64
CA VAL A 1311 2.28 -3.40 -20.06
C VAL A 1311 1.73 -2.25 -20.90
N LYS A 1312 0.50 -1.78 -20.65
CA LYS A 1312 -0.10 -0.62 -21.33
C LYS A 1312 0.78 0.63 -21.12
N ARG A 1313 1.23 0.90 -19.89
CA ARG A 1313 2.05 2.07 -19.54
C ARG A 1313 3.45 2.01 -20.17
N ILE A 1314 4.13 0.86 -20.11
CA ILE A 1314 5.41 0.68 -20.81
C ILE A 1314 5.24 0.88 -22.32
N HIS A 1315 4.18 0.35 -22.91
CA HIS A 1315 3.93 0.54 -24.34
C HIS A 1315 3.56 1.99 -24.70
N GLY A 1316 2.98 2.75 -23.76
CA GLY A 1316 2.81 4.20 -23.88
C GLY A 1316 4.15 4.91 -24.02
N LEU A 1317 5.12 4.59 -23.16
CA LEU A 1317 6.49 5.13 -23.25
C LEU A 1317 7.25 4.64 -24.49
N LEU A 1318 6.99 3.44 -24.99
CA LEU A 1318 7.63 2.95 -26.23
C LEU A 1318 7.22 3.73 -27.49
N LYS A 1319 6.15 4.53 -27.43
CA LYS A 1319 5.67 5.37 -28.52
C LYS A 1319 6.28 6.78 -28.52
N THR A 1320 7.12 7.13 -27.54
CA THR A 1320 7.80 8.43 -27.53
C THR A 1320 8.70 8.58 -28.75
N GLU A 1321 8.78 9.81 -29.27
CA GLU A 1321 9.64 10.14 -30.41
C GLU A 1321 11.11 9.95 -30.03
N ALA A 1322 11.88 9.35 -30.93
CA ALA A 1322 13.32 9.13 -30.73
C ALA A 1322 14.11 10.15 -31.56
N GLU A 1323 15.24 10.62 -31.03
CA GLU A 1323 16.20 11.46 -31.75
C GLU A 1323 16.75 10.72 -32.98
N SER A 1324 16.84 11.43 -34.11
CA SER A 1324 17.45 10.90 -35.32
C SER A 1324 18.98 10.92 -35.22
N TYR A 1325 19.57 9.78 -34.86
CA TYR A 1325 21.03 9.62 -34.82
C TYR A 1325 21.68 9.47 -36.20
N GLU A 1326 20.90 9.09 -37.21
CA GLU A 1326 21.36 8.92 -38.58
C GLU A 1326 21.63 10.29 -39.22
N GLY A 1327 22.85 10.48 -39.73
CA GLY A 1327 23.22 11.66 -40.51
C GLY A 1327 22.95 11.44 -42.00
N LEU A 1328 22.75 12.53 -42.73
CA LEU A 1328 22.60 12.50 -44.19
C LEU A 1328 23.95 12.24 -44.90
N LEU A 1329 25.07 12.57 -44.25
CA LEU A 1329 26.41 12.30 -44.75
C LEU A 1329 26.86 10.89 -44.38
N ALA A 1330 27.33 10.14 -45.38
CA ALA A 1330 28.00 8.87 -45.15
C ALA A 1330 29.26 9.09 -44.27
N PRO A 1331 29.55 8.22 -43.28
CA PRO A 1331 30.72 8.36 -42.41
C PRO A 1331 32.06 8.48 -43.14
N SER A 1332 32.15 7.96 -44.37
CA SER A 1332 33.33 8.02 -45.24
C SER A 1332 33.65 9.42 -45.77
N LEU A 1333 32.64 10.30 -45.86
CA LEU A 1333 32.81 11.69 -46.33
C LEU A 1333 33.32 12.63 -45.23
N ILE A 1334 33.29 12.16 -43.97
CA ILE A 1334 33.70 12.96 -42.81
C ILE A 1334 35.18 12.70 -42.55
N PRO A 1335 36.05 13.73 -42.57
CA PRO A 1335 37.46 13.57 -42.23
C PRO A 1335 37.62 12.96 -40.84
N LYS A 1336 38.52 11.99 -40.67
CA LYS A 1336 38.73 11.30 -39.39
C LYS A 1336 39.13 12.24 -38.24
N ASN A 1337 39.74 13.37 -38.57
CA ASN A 1337 40.21 14.38 -37.62
C ASN A 1337 39.24 15.58 -37.51
N TRP A 1338 38.07 15.54 -38.16
CA TRP A 1338 37.10 16.62 -38.04
C TRP A 1338 36.56 16.75 -36.61
N PRO A 1339 36.42 17.97 -36.06
CA PRO A 1339 36.90 19.24 -36.58
C PRO A 1339 38.40 19.43 -36.33
N ASP A 1340 39.12 19.90 -37.35
CA ASP A 1340 40.58 20.06 -37.33
C ASP A 1340 40.98 21.49 -36.91
N GLN A 1341 40.31 22.51 -37.47
CA GLN A 1341 40.61 23.91 -37.18
C GLN A 1341 39.72 24.52 -36.09
N GLY A 1342 38.49 24.03 -35.95
CA GLY A 1342 37.53 24.59 -35.00
C GLY A 1342 36.94 25.95 -35.44
N LYS A 1343 36.82 26.18 -36.75
CA LYS A 1343 36.12 27.34 -37.31
C LYS A 1343 34.61 27.14 -37.20
N ILE A 1344 33.90 28.10 -36.61
CA ILE A 1344 32.44 28.03 -36.43
C ILE A 1344 31.77 29.20 -37.17
N GLN A 1345 30.80 28.88 -38.01
CA GLN A 1345 29.99 29.82 -38.79
C GLN A 1345 28.51 29.61 -38.45
N ILE A 1346 27.88 30.62 -37.86
CA ILE A 1346 26.46 30.61 -37.50
C ILE A 1346 25.73 31.56 -38.44
N GLN A 1347 24.76 31.04 -39.19
CA GLN A 1347 24.01 31.78 -40.21
C GLN A 1347 22.52 31.73 -39.92
N ASN A 1348 21.92 32.89 -39.62
CA ASN A 1348 20.50 33.11 -39.36
C ASN A 1348 19.85 32.09 -38.41
N LEU A 1349 20.58 31.68 -37.37
CA LEU A 1349 20.15 30.63 -36.46
C LEU A 1349 18.95 31.10 -35.62
N SER A 1350 17.84 30.37 -35.74
CA SER A 1350 16.69 30.51 -34.85
C SER A 1350 16.37 29.17 -34.18
N VAL A 1351 16.11 29.20 -32.88
CA VAL A 1351 15.99 28.00 -32.04
C VAL A 1351 14.73 28.09 -31.19
N ARG A 1352 14.02 26.96 -31.06
CA ARG A 1352 12.84 26.81 -30.19
C ARG A 1352 12.87 25.46 -29.48
N TYR A 1353 12.39 25.40 -28.24
CA TYR A 1353 12.26 24.14 -27.49
C TYR A 1353 11.05 23.31 -27.95
N ASP A 1354 10.00 23.97 -28.41
CA ASP A 1354 8.79 23.35 -28.93
C ASP A 1354 8.26 24.13 -30.14
N SER A 1355 7.59 23.45 -31.06
CA SER A 1355 6.86 24.06 -32.16
C SER A 1355 5.72 24.97 -31.69
N SER A 1356 5.14 24.69 -30.51
CA SER A 1356 4.10 25.53 -29.91
C SER A 1356 4.63 26.81 -29.25
N LEU A 1357 5.92 26.82 -28.86
CA LEU A 1357 6.54 27.91 -28.11
C LEU A 1357 7.21 28.92 -29.03
N LYS A 1358 7.34 30.16 -28.53
CA LYS A 1358 8.03 31.23 -29.24
C LYS A 1358 9.53 30.91 -29.40
N PRO A 1359 10.18 31.34 -30.50
CA PRO A 1359 11.62 31.19 -30.68
C PRO A 1359 12.42 31.87 -29.56
N VAL A 1360 13.37 31.13 -28.98
CA VAL A 1360 14.28 31.61 -27.93
C VAL A 1360 15.47 32.36 -28.53
N LEU A 1361 16.05 31.84 -29.61
CA LEU A 1361 17.07 32.54 -30.41
C LEU A 1361 16.44 32.94 -31.75
N LYS A 1362 16.79 34.14 -32.23
CA LYS A 1362 16.19 34.73 -33.43
C LYS A 1362 17.27 35.28 -34.35
N HIS A 1363 17.40 34.70 -35.54
CA HIS A 1363 18.28 35.16 -36.63
C HIS A 1363 19.70 35.48 -36.17
N VAL A 1364 20.28 34.62 -35.33
CA VAL A 1364 21.60 34.81 -34.75
C VAL A 1364 22.68 34.57 -35.83
N ASN A 1365 23.58 35.53 -35.99
CA ASN A 1365 24.69 35.48 -36.95
C ASN A 1365 26.02 35.72 -36.22
N ALA A 1366 26.99 34.81 -36.36
CA ALA A 1366 28.32 34.95 -35.75
C ALA A 1366 29.38 34.15 -36.51
N LEU A 1367 30.61 34.66 -36.55
CA LEU A 1367 31.78 33.99 -37.13
C LEU A 1367 32.87 33.89 -36.07
N ILE A 1368 33.31 32.66 -35.79
CA ILE A 1368 34.36 32.33 -34.81
C ILE A 1368 35.56 31.79 -35.58
N ALA A 1369 36.69 32.47 -35.47
CA ALA A 1369 37.93 32.03 -36.11
C ALA A 1369 38.55 30.83 -35.36
N PRO A 1370 39.35 29.99 -36.04
CA PRO A 1370 40.14 28.93 -35.41
C PRO A 1370 40.98 29.45 -34.23
N GLY A 1371 40.96 28.74 -33.09
CA GLY A 1371 41.78 29.06 -31.91
C GLY A 1371 41.31 30.28 -31.11
N GLN A 1372 40.19 30.90 -31.50
CA GLN A 1372 39.68 32.11 -30.86
C GLN A 1372 38.89 31.78 -29.58
N LYS A 1373 39.12 32.55 -28.53
CA LYS A 1373 38.39 32.45 -27.26
C LYS A 1373 37.25 33.46 -27.23
N ILE A 1374 36.03 32.99 -27.02
CA ILE A 1374 34.82 33.82 -27.05
C ILE A 1374 34.14 33.78 -25.70
N GLY A 1375 33.81 34.95 -25.18
CA GLY A 1375 32.96 35.11 -24.01
C GLY A 1375 31.52 35.43 -24.41
N ILE A 1376 30.54 34.79 -23.79
CA ILE A 1376 29.11 35.07 -24.00
C ILE A 1376 28.52 35.54 -22.68
N CYS A 1377 27.98 36.76 -22.68
CA CYS A 1377 27.29 37.31 -21.52
C CYS A 1377 25.87 37.79 -21.88
N GLY A 1378 25.07 37.99 -20.84
CA GLY A 1378 23.68 38.39 -20.97
C GLY A 1378 22.90 38.04 -19.71
N ARG A 1379 21.76 38.72 -19.51
CA ARG A 1379 20.88 38.45 -18.35
C ARG A 1379 20.40 36.99 -18.34
N THR A 1380 20.01 36.48 -17.18
CA THR A 1380 19.29 35.21 -17.05
C THR A 1380 18.07 35.22 -17.98
N GLY A 1381 17.81 34.11 -18.69
CA GLY A 1381 16.74 34.03 -19.69
C GLY A 1381 17.02 34.69 -21.06
N SER A 1382 18.21 35.25 -21.31
CA SER A 1382 18.55 35.85 -22.62
C SER A 1382 18.77 34.86 -23.77
N GLY A 1383 18.89 33.56 -23.46
CA GLY A 1383 19.14 32.49 -24.44
C GLY A 1383 20.56 31.90 -24.42
N LYS A 1384 21.41 32.22 -23.43
CA LYS A 1384 22.83 31.77 -23.35
C LYS A 1384 22.98 30.24 -23.37
N SER A 1385 22.32 29.53 -22.46
CA SER A 1385 22.39 28.06 -22.42
C SER A 1385 21.64 27.42 -23.60
N SER A 1386 20.61 28.07 -24.15
CA SER A 1386 19.98 27.60 -25.39
C SER A 1386 20.97 27.68 -26.58
N PHE A 1387 21.83 28.70 -26.59
CA PHE A 1387 22.90 28.84 -27.57
C PHE A 1387 23.98 27.75 -27.41
N SER A 1388 24.38 27.40 -26.18
CA SER A 1388 25.31 26.28 -25.93
C SER A 1388 24.73 24.95 -26.42
N LEU A 1389 23.47 24.67 -26.12
CA LEU A 1389 22.78 23.44 -26.49
C LEU A 1389 22.54 23.30 -28.00
N ALA A 1390 22.44 24.42 -28.73
CA ALA A 1390 22.30 24.42 -30.20
C ALA A 1390 23.52 23.79 -30.90
N PHE A 1391 24.75 23.98 -30.38
CA PHE A 1391 25.96 23.35 -30.94
C PHE A 1391 25.93 21.83 -30.92
N PHE A 1392 25.24 21.24 -29.94
CA PHE A 1392 25.11 19.79 -29.77
C PHE A 1392 23.86 19.20 -30.44
N ARG A 1393 23.09 20.02 -31.15
CA ARG A 1393 21.77 19.67 -31.71
C ARG A 1393 20.86 19.03 -30.63
N MET A 1394 20.78 19.68 -29.47
CA MET A 1394 19.87 19.28 -28.38
C MET A 1394 18.54 20.04 -28.43
N VAL A 1395 18.53 21.20 -29.10
CA VAL A 1395 17.35 22.04 -29.30
C VAL A 1395 17.08 22.12 -30.80
N ASP A 1396 15.80 22.24 -31.17
CA ASP A 1396 15.40 22.24 -32.57
C ASP A 1396 15.76 23.57 -33.27
N THR A 1397 16.54 23.45 -34.35
CA THR A 1397 16.96 24.56 -35.22
C THR A 1397 16.03 24.60 -36.42
N PHE A 1398 14.96 25.40 -36.33
CA PHE A 1398 13.94 25.44 -37.38
C PHE A 1398 14.29 26.39 -38.54
N GLU A 1399 15.17 27.36 -38.28
CA GLU A 1399 15.73 28.26 -39.29
C GLU A 1399 17.24 28.44 -39.06
N GLY A 1400 17.97 28.60 -40.16
CA GLY A 1400 19.42 28.81 -40.15
C GLY A 1400 20.25 27.54 -40.02
N HIS A 1401 21.57 27.71 -40.08
CA HIS A 1401 22.54 26.61 -40.07
C HIS A 1401 23.76 26.96 -39.20
N ILE A 1402 24.33 25.93 -38.55
CA ILE A 1402 25.63 26.00 -37.87
C ILE A 1402 26.62 25.16 -38.68
N ILE A 1403 27.66 25.81 -39.19
CA ILE A 1403 28.68 25.19 -40.04
C ILE A 1403 29.99 25.16 -39.26
N ILE A 1404 30.58 23.97 -39.09
CA ILE A 1404 31.87 23.77 -38.41
C ILE A 1404 32.87 23.19 -39.42
N ASP A 1405 34.01 23.87 -39.60
CA ASP A 1405 35.05 23.53 -40.60
C ASP A 1405 34.47 23.24 -42.01
N GLY A 1406 33.48 24.03 -42.42
CA GLY A 1406 32.81 23.92 -43.73
C GLY A 1406 31.72 22.85 -43.84
N ILE A 1407 31.47 22.07 -42.77
CA ILE A 1407 30.41 21.06 -42.75
C ILE A 1407 29.24 21.54 -41.90
N ASP A 1408 28.04 21.50 -42.46
CA ASP A 1408 26.79 21.75 -41.73
C ASP A 1408 26.52 20.62 -40.72
N ILE A 1409 26.40 20.97 -39.44
CA ILE A 1409 26.20 20.01 -38.36
C ILE A 1409 24.86 19.27 -38.46
N ALA A 1410 23.87 19.83 -39.17
CA ALA A 1410 22.57 19.20 -39.39
C ALA A 1410 22.70 17.89 -40.21
N LYS A 1411 23.73 17.80 -41.06
CA LYS A 1411 23.97 16.66 -41.96
C LYS A 1411 24.83 15.57 -41.33
N LEU A 1412 25.52 15.87 -40.22
CA LEU A 1412 26.39 14.93 -39.53
C LEU A 1412 25.60 13.92 -38.67
N PRO A 1413 26.10 12.68 -38.51
CA PRO A 1413 25.60 11.77 -37.49
C PRO A 1413 25.79 12.36 -36.09
N LEU A 1414 24.73 12.36 -35.28
CA LEU A 1414 24.74 13.00 -33.94
C LEU A 1414 25.85 12.45 -33.03
N HIS A 1415 26.09 11.13 -33.11
CA HIS A 1415 27.16 10.50 -32.33
C HIS A 1415 28.54 11.07 -32.69
N THR A 1416 28.83 11.28 -33.98
CA THR A 1416 30.10 11.86 -34.43
C THR A 1416 30.22 13.30 -33.94
N LEU A 1417 29.18 14.12 -34.09
CA LEU A 1417 29.17 15.50 -33.60
C LEU A 1417 29.44 15.59 -32.09
N ARG A 1418 28.63 14.90 -31.28
CA ARG A 1418 28.70 14.95 -29.81
C ARG A 1418 29.97 14.30 -29.25
N SER A 1419 30.57 13.33 -29.96
CA SER A 1419 31.85 12.72 -29.57
C SER A 1419 33.09 13.61 -29.78
N ARG A 1420 32.99 14.64 -30.63
CA ARG A 1420 34.12 15.51 -31.03
C ARG A 1420 34.11 16.89 -30.40
N LEU A 1421 33.04 17.25 -29.70
CA LEU A 1421 32.93 18.45 -28.89
C LEU A 1421 33.07 18.11 -27.40
N SER A 1422 33.51 19.05 -26.58
CA SER A 1422 33.55 18.91 -25.12
C SER A 1422 32.85 20.09 -24.44
N ILE A 1423 32.19 19.82 -23.33
CA ILE A 1423 31.46 20.83 -22.55
C ILE A 1423 31.62 20.64 -21.04
N ILE A 1424 31.78 21.73 -20.31
CA ILE A 1424 31.61 21.77 -18.85
C ILE A 1424 30.27 22.44 -18.54
N LEU A 1425 29.45 21.76 -17.75
CA LEU A 1425 28.14 22.24 -17.30
C LEU A 1425 28.25 23.03 -15.99
N GLN A 1426 27.21 23.78 -15.66
CA GLN A 1426 27.05 24.49 -14.39
C GLN A 1426 27.08 23.52 -13.20
N ASP A 1427 26.29 22.44 -13.26
CA ASP A 1427 26.28 21.39 -12.25
C ASP A 1427 27.16 20.20 -12.67
N PRO A 1428 28.29 19.95 -12.01
CA PRO A 1428 29.16 18.82 -12.36
C PRO A 1428 28.54 17.49 -11.93
N VAL A 1429 28.26 16.63 -12.91
CA VAL A 1429 27.76 15.27 -12.67
C VAL A 1429 28.91 14.26 -12.78
N LEU A 1430 29.15 13.55 -11.67
CA LEU A 1430 29.99 12.36 -11.61
C LEU A 1430 29.12 11.13 -11.39
N PHE A 1431 29.45 10.03 -12.06
CA PHE A 1431 28.73 8.76 -11.97
C PHE A 1431 29.41 7.82 -10.99
N SER A 1432 28.66 6.92 -10.36
CA SER A 1432 29.29 5.91 -9.51
C SER A 1432 30.19 4.97 -10.31
N GLY A 1433 31.33 4.62 -9.76
CA GLY A 1433 32.34 3.80 -10.42
C GLY A 1433 33.75 4.32 -10.17
N THR A 1434 34.73 3.83 -10.92
CA THR A 1434 36.11 4.27 -10.72
C THR A 1434 36.34 5.68 -11.26
N ILE A 1435 37.35 6.37 -10.72
CA ILE A 1435 37.83 7.64 -11.29
C ILE A 1435 38.22 7.44 -12.76
N ARG A 1436 38.92 6.34 -13.09
CA ARG A 1436 39.25 5.93 -14.46
C ARG A 1436 38.00 5.90 -15.36
N PHE A 1437 36.93 5.23 -14.93
CA PHE A 1437 35.69 5.14 -15.70
C PHE A 1437 35.03 6.50 -15.90
N ASN A 1438 35.13 7.42 -14.95
CA ASN A 1438 34.56 8.77 -15.08
C ASN A 1438 35.36 9.69 -16.01
N LEU A 1439 36.68 9.47 -16.15
CA LEU A 1439 37.54 10.25 -17.04
C LEU A 1439 37.51 9.70 -18.47
N ASP A 1440 37.66 8.39 -18.63
CA ASP A 1440 37.66 7.69 -19.91
C ASP A 1440 36.79 6.42 -19.86
N PRO A 1441 35.46 6.54 -20.06
CA PRO A 1441 34.58 5.38 -20.12
C PRO A 1441 34.84 4.48 -21.34
N GLU A 1442 35.45 5.01 -22.40
CA GLU A 1442 35.74 4.28 -23.64
C GLU A 1442 37.02 3.44 -23.55
N ARG A 1443 37.88 3.69 -22.54
CA ARG A 1443 39.18 3.05 -22.32
C ARG A 1443 40.12 3.16 -23.53
N LYS A 1444 40.15 4.34 -24.16
CA LYS A 1444 41.03 4.65 -25.29
C LYS A 1444 42.39 5.20 -24.85
N CYS A 1445 42.48 5.80 -23.67
CA CYS A 1445 43.67 6.46 -23.16
C CYS A 1445 44.47 5.57 -22.22
N SER A 1446 45.79 5.75 -22.19
CA SER A 1446 46.66 5.11 -21.20
C SER A 1446 46.55 5.80 -19.85
N ASP A 1447 46.86 5.08 -18.77
CA ASP A 1447 46.88 5.64 -17.41
C ASP A 1447 47.83 6.85 -17.30
N SER A 1448 48.90 6.91 -18.10
CA SER A 1448 49.79 8.07 -18.17
C SER A 1448 49.06 9.34 -18.60
N THR A 1449 48.19 9.26 -19.61
CA THR A 1449 47.37 10.38 -20.08
C THR A 1449 46.31 10.77 -19.05
N LEU A 1450 45.77 9.80 -18.30
CA LEU A 1450 44.84 10.10 -17.20
C LEU A 1450 45.53 10.83 -16.05
N TRP A 1451 46.75 10.41 -15.69
CA TRP A 1451 47.56 11.10 -14.69
C TRP A 1451 47.99 12.50 -15.15
N GLU A 1452 48.33 12.66 -16.42
CA GLU A 1452 48.61 13.96 -17.03
C GLU A 1452 47.38 14.88 -16.98
N ALA A 1453 46.19 14.37 -17.34
CA ALA A 1453 44.95 15.12 -17.24
C ALA A 1453 44.63 15.55 -15.80
N LEU A 1454 44.84 14.66 -14.82
CA LEU A 1454 44.67 14.95 -13.39
C LEU A 1454 45.73 15.91 -12.85
N GLU A 1455 46.94 15.91 -13.42
CA GLU A 1455 48.01 16.85 -13.08
C GLU A 1455 47.67 18.25 -13.55
N ILE A 1456 47.23 18.38 -14.80
CA ILE A 1456 46.78 19.64 -15.39
C ILE A 1456 45.58 20.19 -14.63
N ALA A 1457 44.62 19.34 -14.26
CA ALA A 1457 43.47 19.73 -13.44
C ALA A 1457 43.79 19.90 -11.94
N GLN A 1458 45.06 19.77 -11.51
CA GLN A 1458 45.53 19.87 -10.12
C GLN A 1458 44.89 18.89 -9.12
N LEU A 1459 44.31 17.79 -9.60
CA LEU A 1459 43.72 16.73 -8.78
C LEU A 1459 44.67 15.57 -8.46
N LYS A 1460 45.87 15.54 -9.06
CA LYS A 1460 46.84 14.44 -8.89
C LYS A 1460 47.15 14.12 -7.43
N LEU A 1461 47.33 15.11 -6.56
CA LEU A 1461 47.60 14.91 -5.13
C LEU A 1461 46.40 14.30 -4.40
N VAL A 1462 45.19 14.80 -4.69
CA VAL A 1462 43.93 14.30 -4.12
C VAL A 1462 43.71 12.83 -4.51
N VAL A 1463 43.86 12.51 -5.80
CA VAL A 1463 43.65 11.14 -6.29
C VAL A 1463 44.74 10.18 -5.79
N LYS A 1464 46.00 10.63 -5.66
CA LYS A 1464 47.06 9.80 -5.05
C LYS A 1464 46.84 9.54 -3.56
N ALA A 1465 46.19 10.45 -2.84
CA ALA A 1465 45.87 10.27 -1.43
C ALA A 1465 44.72 9.28 -1.20
N LEU A 1466 43.86 9.05 -2.20
CA LEU A 1466 42.76 8.10 -2.10
C LEU A 1466 43.24 6.65 -2.21
N PRO A 1467 42.71 5.74 -1.38
CA PRO A 1467 42.98 4.31 -1.51
C PRO A 1467 42.47 3.82 -2.88
N GLY A 1468 43.39 3.31 -3.72
CA GLY A 1468 43.10 2.79 -5.06
C GLY A 1468 43.48 3.73 -6.23
N GLY A 1469 43.86 4.99 -5.98
CA GLY A 1469 44.27 5.91 -7.03
C GLY A 1469 43.21 6.09 -8.12
N LEU A 1470 43.55 5.78 -9.38
CA LEU A 1470 42.59 5.82 -10.50
C LEU A 1470 41.42 4.83 -10.36
N ASP A 1471 41.59 3.76 -9.58
CA ASP A 1471 40.56 2.74 -9.33
C ASP A 1471 39.76 3.01 -8.04
N ALA A 1472 39.97 4.15 -7.39
CA ALA A 1472 39.13 4.60 -6.29
C ALA A 1472 37.67 4.81 -6.75
N ILE A 1473 36.71 4.40 -5.91
CA ILE A 1473 35.28 4.45 -6.22
C ILE A 1473 34.72 5.83 -5.88
N ILE A 1474 34.12 6.47 -6.88
CA ILE A 1474 33.27 7.64 -6.73
C ILE A 1474 31.89 7.17 -6.26
N THR A 1475 31.40 7.72 -5.15
CA THR A 1475 30.04 7.50 -4.61
C THR A 1475 28.98 8.20 -5.46
N GLU A 1476 27.70 7.92 -5.19
CA GLU A 1476 26.59 8.49 -5.96
C GLU A 1476 26.67 10.03 -6.03
N GLY A 1477 26.57 10.58 -7.24
CA GLY A 1477 26.67 12.02 -7.47
C GLY A 1477 28.04 12.66 -7.15
N GLY A 1478 29.03 11.87 -6.72
CA GLY A 1478 30.34 12.37 -6.32
C GLY A 1478 30.38 13.00 -4.92
N GLU A 1479 29.52 12.56 -3.99
CA GLU A 1479 29.47 13.09 -2.61
C GLU A 1479 30.82 13.12 -1.88
N ASN A 1480 31.73 12.20 -2.21
CA ASN A 1480 33.08 12.17 -1.64
C ASN A 1480 33.97 13.38 -2.01
N PHE A 1481 33.55 14.20 -2.98
CA PHE A 1481 34.31 15.34 -3.49
C PHE A 1481 33.54 16.64 -3.33
N SER A 1482 34.27 17.72 -3.05
CA SER A 1482 33.71 19.07 -3.01
C SER A 1482 33.25 19.53 -4.40
N GLN A 1483 32.35 20.50 -4.46
CA GLN A 1483 31.83 21.03 -5.73
C GLN A 1483 32.95 21.52 -6.67
N GLY A 1484 33.94 22.24 -6.13
CA GLY A 1484 35.12 22.67 -6.88
C GLY A 1484 35.93 21.49 -7.44
N GLN A 1485 36.16 20.45 -6.63
CA GLN A 1485 36.85 19.23 -7.09
C GLN A 1485 36.07 18.52 -8.20
N ARG A 1486 34.74 18.44 -8.11
CA ARG A 1486 33.90 17.86 -9.16
C ARG A 1486 34.06 18.62 -10.48
N GLN A 1487 34.16 19.96 -10.44
CA GLN A 1487 34.42 20.75 -11.64
C GLN A 1487 35.80 20.48 -12.25
N LEU A 1488 36.82 20.33 -11.41
CA LEU A 1488 38.16 19.97 -11.87
C LEU A 1488 38.18 18.58 -12.52
N PHE A 1489 37.37 17.63 -12.06
CA PHE A 1489 37.20 16.34 -12.74
C PHE A 1489 36.55 16.50 -14.14
N CYS A 1490 35.56 17.39 -14.28
CA CYS A 1490 35.00 17.73 -15.59
C CYS A 1490 36.04 18.35 -16.53
N LEU A 1491 36.93 19.18 -16.01
CA LEU A 1491 38.05 19.76 -16.76
C LEU A 1491 39.04 18.69 -17.21
N ALA A 1492 39.41 17.76 -16.32
CA ALA A 1492 40.25 16.61 -16.69
C ALA A 1492 39.59 15.76 -17.80
N ARG A 1493 38.27 15.53 -17.72
CA ARG A 1493 37.49 14.82 -18.76
C ARG A 1493 37.54 15.53 -20.12
N ALA A 1494 37.46 16.86 -20.14
CA ALA A 1494 37.59 17.64 -21.37
C ALA A 1494 38.99 17.54 -21.99
N PHE A 1495 40.04 17.51 -21.14
CA PHE A 1495 41.42 17.35 -21.60
C PHE A 1495 41.66 15.98 -22.26
N VAL A 1496 41.18 14.91 -21.64
CA VAL A 1496 41.31 13.52 -22.13
C VAL A 1496 40.77 13.35 -23.54
N ARG A 1497 39.68 14.05 -23.91
CA ARG A 1497 39.04 13.93 -25.23
C ARG A 1497 39.77 14.66 -26.36
N LYS A 1498 40.72 15.55 -26.07
CA LYS A 1498 41.51 16.32 -27.07
C LYS A 1498 40.65 16.98 -28.17
N THR A 1499 39.56 17.65 -27.78
CA THR A 1499 38.64 18.31 -28.73
C THR A 1499 39.15 19.69 -29.14
N SER A 1500 39.00 20.04 -30.43
CA SER A 1500 39.37 21.36 -30.99
C SER A 1500 38.40 22.48 -30.59
N ILE A 1501 37.15 22.13 -30.26
CA ILE A 1501 36.13 23.05 -29.74
C ILE A 1501 35.78 22.65 -28.31
N PHE A 1502 35.79 23.63 -27.41
CA PHE A 1502 35.50 23.46 -25.99
C PHE A 1502 34.51 24.51 -25.49
N ILE A 1503 33.44 24.08 -24.82
CA ILE A 1503 32.37 24.97 -24.34
C ILE A 1503 32.32 24.95 -22.81
N MET A 1504 32.28 26.11 -22.18
CA MET A 1504 32.10 26.26 -20.73
C MET A 1504 30.78 26.96 -20.48
N ASP A 1505 29.81 26.26 -19.87
CA ASP A 1505 28.49 26.79 -19.56
C ASP A 1505 28.37 27.08 -18.07
N GLU A 1506 28.58 28.34 -17.69
CA GLU A 1506 28.52 28.85 -16.31
C GLU A 1506 29.36 28.05 -15.30
N ALA A 1507 30.48 27.53 -15.78
CA ALA A 1507 31.32 26.60 -15.05
C ALA A 1507 31.97 27.16 -13.76
N THR A 1508 31.92 28.47 -13.52
CA THR A 1508 32.54 29.13 -12.36
C THR A 1508 31.53 29.65 -11.33
N ALA A 1509 30.22 29.47 -11.57
CA ALA A 1509 29.18 30.07 -10.73
C ALA A 1509 29.23 29.61 -9.26
N SER A 1510 29.55 28.33 -9.03
CA SER A 1510 29.45 27.67 -7.72
C SER A 1510 30.81 27.28 -7.14
N ILE A 1511 31.87 28.00 -7.51
CA ILE A 1511 33.25 27.64 -7.19
C ILE A 1511 33.90 28.80 -6.45
N ASP A 1512 34.73 28.45 -5.48
CA ASP A 1512 35.56 29.39 -4.75
C ASP A 1512 36.57 30.07 -5.68
N MET A 1513 36.92 31.33 -5.39
CA MET A 1513 37.82 32.12 -6.24
C MET A 1513 39.18 31.45 -6.47
N ALA A 1514 39.68 30.67 -5.50
CA ALA A 1514 40.94 29.93 -5.66
C ALA A 1514 40.84 28.84 -6.74
N THR A 1515 39.81 28.00 -6.68
CA THR A 1515 39.56 26.97 -7.72
C THR A 1515 39.16 27.59 -9.06
N GLU A 1516 38.47 28.72 -9.08
CA GLU A 1516 38.20 29.46 -10.32
C GLU A 1516 39.49 29.93 -11.00
N ASN A 1517 40.43 30.51 -10.25
CA ASN A 1517 41.73 30.93 -10.77
C ASN A 1517 42.53 29.75 -11.35
N ILE A 1518 42.45 28.58 -10.70
CA ILE A 1518 43.04 27.34 -11.23
C ILE A 1518 42.41 26.98 -12.58
N LEU A 1519 41.08 26.97 -12.65
CA LEU A 1519 40.34 26.63 -13.85
C LEU A 1519 40.66 27.58 -15.01
N GLN A 1520 40.64 28.89 -14.76
CA GLN A 1520 41.00 29.90 -15.77
C GLN A 1520 42.45 29.74 -16.25
N LYS A 1521 43.39 29.52 -15.32
CA LYS A 1521 44.81 29.31 -15.67
C LYS A 1521 44.98 28.07 -16.56
N VAL A 1522 44.29 26.98 -16.28
CA VAL A 1522 44.33 25.75 -17.09
C VAL A 1522 43.71 25.98 -18.46
N VAL A 1523 42.58 26.69 -18.56
CA VAL A 1523 41.97 27.04 -19.85
C VAL A 1523 42.89 27.91 -20.70
N MET A 1524 43.58 28.87 -20.07
CA MET A 1524 44.51 29.76 -20.77
C MET A 1524 45.77 29.04 -21.27
N THR A 1525 46.23 28.00 -20.58
CA THR A 1525 47.48 27.29 -20.87
C THR A 1525 47.25 26.01 -21.69
N ALA A 1526 46.43 25.08 -21.19
CA ALA A 1526 46.25 23.75 -21.77
C ALA A 1526 45.29 23.70 -22.97
N PHE A 1527 44.47 24.75 -23.17
CA PHE A 1527 43.53 24.88 -24.28
C PHE A 1527 43.84 26.11 -25.16
N ALA A 1528 45.09 26.58 -25.14
CA ALA A 1528 45.51 27.79 -25.86
C ALA A 1528 45.38 27.68 -27.40
N ASP A 1529 45.52 26.47 -27.93
CA ASP A 1529 45.47 26.12 -29.36
C ASP A 1529 44.04 25.83 -29.87
N ARG A 1530 43.03 25.93 -29.01
CA ARG A 1530 41.67 25.44 -29.26
C ARG A 1530 40.66 26.59 -29.26
N THR A 1531 39.57 26.41 -29.99
CA THR A 1531 38.44 27.34 -29.96
C THR A 1531 37.65 27.14 -28.66
N VAL A 1532 37.56 28.16 -27.83
CA VAL A 1532 36.88 28.09 -26.51
C VAL A 1532 35.68 29.04 -26.49
N VAL A 1533 34.50 28.53 -26.13
CA VAL A 1533 33.29 29.33 -25.94
C VAL A 1533 32.90 29.32 -24.47
N THR A 1534 33.02 30.45 -23.80
CA THR A 1534 32.80 30.60 -22.36
C THR A 1534 31.54 31.42 -22.10
N ILE A 1535 30.51 30.79 -21.57
CA ILE A 1535 29.35 31.44 -20.97
C ILE A 1535 29.63 31.58 -19.48
N ALA A 1536 29.62 32.79 -18.96
CA ALA A 1536 29.80 33.02 -17.53
C ALA A 1536 28.92 34.17 -17.05
N HIS A 1537 28.54 34.13 -15.78
CA HIS A 1537 27.89 35.25 -15.10
C HIS A 1537 28.94 36.26 -14.60
N ARG A 1538 30.07 35.75 -14.10
CA ARG A 1538 31.16 36.58 -13.57
C ARG A 1538 31.96 37.21 -14.71
N VAL A 1539 32.01 38.53 -14.75
CA VAL A 1539 32.49 39.26 -15.93
C VAL A 1539 34.00 39.15 -16.06
N HIS A 1540 34.73 39.00 -14.95
CA HIS A 1540 36.20 38.81 -14.96
C HIS A 1540 36.65 37.60 -15.78
N THR A 1541 35.86 36.52 -15.81
CA THR A 1541 36.17 35.35 -16.64
C THR A 1541 36.10 35.70 -18.12
N ILE A 1542 35.13 36.55 -18.51
CA ILE A 1542 34.84 36.94 -19.89
C ILE A 1542 35.81 38.01 -20.40
N LEU A 1543 36.35 38.86 -19.53
CA LEU A 1543 37.31 39.90 -19.90
C LEU A 1543 38.59 39.35 -20.55
N SER A 1544 38.92 38.09 -20.29
CA SER A 1544 40.07 37.40 -20.87
C SER A 1544 39.83 36.82 -22.28
N ALA A 1545 38.62 36.97 -22.84
CA ALA A 1545 38.26 36.46 -24.16
C ALA A 1545 38.72 37.39 -25.30
N ASP A 1546 39.03 36.82 -26.46
CA ASP A 1546 39.42 37.58 -27.66
C ASP A 1546 38.23 38.37 -28.23
N LEU A 1547 37.01 37.82 -28.12
CA LEU A 1547 35.75 38.46 -28.50
C LEU A 1547 34.67 38.19 -27.46
N VAL A 1548 33.71 39.11 -27.36
CA VAL A 1548 32.55 38.97 -26.49
C VAL A 1548 31.25 39.10 -27.30
N ILE A 1549 30.32 38.18 -27.08
CA ILE A 1549 28.94 38.21 -27.58
C ILE A 1549 28.00 38.60 -26.44
N VAL A 1550 27.23 39.67 -26.61
CA VAL A 1550 26.19 40.08 -25.65
C VAL A 1550 24.82 39.65 -26.18
N LEU A 1551 24.16 38.73 -25.48
CA LEU A 1551 22.81 38.25 -25.81
C LEU A 1551 21.75 39.00 -25.01
N LYS A 1552 20.69 39.45 -25.70
CA LYS A 1552 19.52 40.08 -25.09
C LYS A 1552 18.26 39.66 -25.84
N ARG A 1553 17.30 39.06 -25.13
CA ARG A 1553 16.00 38.61 -25.66
C ARG A 1553 16.12 37.75 -26.94
N GLY A 1554 17.13 36.88 -26.98
CA GLY A 1554 17.33 35.95 -28.10
C GLY A 1554 18.11 36.47 -29.31
N ALA A 1555 18.57 37.72 -29.29
CA ALA A 1555 19.38 38.31 -30.35
C ALA A 1555 20.78 38.70 -29.84
N ILE A 1556 21.78 38.70 -30.73
CA ILE A 1556 23.09 39.28 -30.48
C ILE A 1556 22.98 40.80 -30.59
N LEU A 1557 23.21 41.50 -29.49
CA LEU A 1557 23.18 42.96 -29.43
C LEU A 1557 24.55 43.56 -29.75
N GLU A 1558 25.61 42.96 -29.21
CA GLU A 1558 27.00 43.43 -29.34
C GLU A 1558 27.92 42.25 -29.61
N PHE A 1559 28.89 42.45 -30.51
CA PHE A 1559 29.89 41.46 -30.88
C PHE A 1559 31.19 42.17 -31.26
N ASP A 1560 32.14 42.26 -30.34
CA ASP A 1560 33.47 42.85 -30.60
C ASP A 1560 34.47 42.44 -29.50
N LYS A 1561 35.71 42.93 -29.60
CA LYS A 1561 36.74 42.78 -28.55
C LYS A 1561 36.29 43.45 -27.25
N PRO A 1562 36.62 42.89 -26.07
CA PRO A 1562 36.20 43.44 -24.77
C PRO A 1562 36.66 44.90 -24.58
N GLU A 1563 37.88 45.25 -25.00
CA GLU A 1563 38.42 46.62 -24.92
C GLU A 1563 37.57 47.64 -25.70
N LYS A 1564 37.11 47.27 -26.89
CA LYS A 1564 36.25 48.12 -27.72
C LYS A 1564 34.85 48.25 -27.13
N LEU A 1565 34.29 47.16 -26.63
CA LEU A 1565 32.98 47.19 -25.97
C LEU A 1565 33.01 48.03 -24.68
N LEU A 1566 34.11 48.01 -23.93
CA LEU A 1566 34.32 48.86 -22.76
C LEU A 1566 34.48 50.34 -23.12
N SER A 1567 35.09 50.63 -24.27
CA SER A 1567 35.30 52.01 -24.75
C SER A 1567 34.00 52.72 -25.18
N ARG A 1568 32.97 51.96 -25.59
CA ARG A 1568 31.65 52.52 -25.93
C ARG A 1568 30.88 52.85 -24.65
N LYS A 1569 30.51 54.12 -24.48
CA LYS A 1569 29.74 54.59 -23.31
C LYS A 1569 28.36 53.93 -23.21
N ASP A 1570 27.72 53.65 -24.35
CA ASP A 1570 26.36 53.11 -24.44
C ASP A 1570 26.33 51.57 -24.49
N SER A 1571 27.48 50.94 -24.23
CA SER A 1571 27.66 49.49 -24.34
C SER A 1571 26.96 48.75 -23.20
N VAL A 1572 26.14 47.76 -23.54
CA VAL A 1572 25.51 46.88 -22.56
C VAL A 1572 26.56 46.02 -21.87
N PHE A 1573 27.60 45.59 -22.58
CA PHE A 1573 28.75 44.95 -21.94
C PHE A 1573 29.41 45.86 -20.90
N ALA A 1574 29.63 47.14 -21.22
CA ALA A 1574 30.19 48.09 -20.26
C ALA A 1574 29.27 48.28 -19.04
N SER A 1575 27.95 48.21 -19.22
CA SER A 1575 26.99 48.23 -18.11
C SER A 1575 27.08 46.99 -17.22
N PHE A 1576 27.30 45.79 -17.79
CA PHE A 1576 27.53 44.58 -17.00
C PHE A 1576 28.84 44.64 -16.24
N VAL A 1577 29.91 45.12 -16.88
CA VAL A 1577 31.22 45.28 -16.22
C VAL A 1577 31.16 46.32 -15.11
N ARG A 1578 30.37 47.40 -15.26
CA ARG A 1578 30.15 48.41 -14.20
C ARG A 1578 29.20 47.95 -13.10
N ALA A 1579 28.40 46.91 -13.33
CA ALA A 1579 27.57 46.30 -12.30
C ALA A 1579 28.37 45.26 -11.49
N ASP A 1580 29.38 44.65 -12.11
CA ASP A 1580 30.32 43.70 -11.49
C ASP A 1580 31.53 44.40 -10.84
N LYS A 1581 31.73 45.71 -11.09
CA LYS A 1581 32.79 46.57 -10.54
C LYS A 1581 32.22 47.59 -9.57
#